data_AF-H1XQ40-F1
#
_entry.id   AF-H1XQ40-F1
#
_cell.length_a   1.000
_cell.length_b   1.000
_cell.length_c   1.000
_cell.angle_alpha   90.00
_cell.angle_beta   90.00
_cell.angle_gamma   90.00
#
_symmetry.space_group_name_H-M   'P 1'
#
loop_
_entity.id
_entity.type
_entity.pdbx_description
1 polymer ?
#
loop_
_entity_poly.entity_id
_entity_poly.type
_entity_poly.pdbx_seq_one_letter_code
_entity_poly.pdbx_strand_id
1 'polypeptide(L)'
;MEPSKISEKSINEYIKIFQTLIESENEWVYYCDEHDNIHYLSFSFEKITGYSPAEFSTQRDFMHKLIAPEYLALWQEHLRNRQKPSRIKLAIRCKNGDTKQIEHRCYPFYDENKNYHGSISSNKALTQGETDKEAKIEKAAELLTDAQTFRHGPVVVFKWKNAPGWPVEYVSHNVREVFGYTVNEIVSGKMDYAHLIFEEDLPRVKKEVEEYSKSGAEAFQHQPYRIKRKDGKIVWLLDFTTVHRQQNKITNYTGYVVDITEMEESKDSLQNYINELQLLQAWIARLNRARSLKEVYETAVDGILEILKCDRSSLLLFEADGKVHFKAWRNLSDSYRKAVDGHSPWKPEDLDAEPIFYSDISRSDLDQTVKRRIVDEGIGALLFVPLVGPEKLLGKFMVYFNTPTQLTEKQLWLTQILSQNLAAIISSFQLLKKEQEAQKKYREIFENVSEGIYQSTKEGKLITVNQAMVKMFGYRSKEEMLNIPNSKILYWDAAERERLARLVEADGTLKNVEVRMKRKDGTEIWVLLNDRVITDQEGKILYYEGTVLDITDRKKAEQKHREQARLFRAISDNMTDLLWAKDLNKRYIFANKAICEKLLNAEDTEEPIGKNDIYFAQRERQSHPENPEYHTFGEICADSDQIVMDAKKPMRFDEFGNVKGKFLFLDVRKSPLFDEHGKMIGVVGSARDVTAEKEMQKRLKESEERYRMLFNLLPYGGEVLNTNGIIVEVSPSTCKMLGYDRDELIGQPISKFLAEPSLSTFQQKFPELLKGKAATAQVQFVKKDGQLLDVLRAANAITNENGKVIGILGINVDISERVKIEKELITKERKEKILNDLLKLILLDKPLEQKLARALEIILDAPLLEIQQKGGIFFVADEHKKQLKLMAAKNLSEQLTKACALVPFGKCLCGQAASSKKLMFRSHVDEGHSIRYAGMSDHGHYIVPILAGEKVLGVLVLYLPTHVKERPEEREFLQIISQTLASIIEHHLAKRELQRQITFVQALNSLSQFILVEQDRQKIFDFIVELIGKTLKLDATIIYQVDVKNKFARYLGVWRRKGVVTPEPLNYDLSSWTNFYNHLGKQKKYLVSHADVVHPAVSADGLADFFHGQRKLKSFLIYPFGFSKDGFYALSCTYFVQTHEWEESEISFIEALTHRCNIALMKLKLMEEQEKAHLQIERLASLVEQAAESIVITDTQGHVEYVNPAFEKITGYTINDVMQEKTNLLKNGQQEDENYRELLDTISAGKTWRGQFVNKRKKRRTLF
;
A
#
# COMPACT_ATOMS: atom_id res chain seq x y z
N MET A 1 19.45 27.84 -10.49
CA MET A 1 20.10 26.51 -10.42
C MET A 1 20.29 26.17 -8.97
N GLU A 2 19.92 24.97 -8.54
CA GLU A 2 20.27 24.46 -7.21
C GLU A 2 21.69 23.88 -7.20
N PRO A 3 22.43 23.96 -6.09
CA PRO A 3 23.78 23.41 -5.99
C PRO A 3 23.77 21.96 -5.47
N SER A 4 23.98 20.98 -6.35
CA SER A 4 24.46 19.65 -5.92
C SER A 4 25.23 18.93 -7.05
N LYS A 5 26.17 18.06 -6.65
CA LYS A 5 27.02 17.20 -7.49
C LYS A 5 28.02 17.95 -8.40
N ILE A 6 29.23 18.17 -7.88
CA ILE A 6 30.41 18.52 -8.68
C ILE A 6 31.56 17.59 -8.26
N SER A 7 31.97 16.67 -9.14
CA SER A 7 33.21 15.89 -8.95
C SER A 7 34.43 16.76 -9.25
N GLU A 8 35.63 16.37 -8.80
CA GLU A 8 36.89 17.06 -9.12
C GLU A 8 37.12 17.24 -10.64
N LYS A 9 36.64 16.29 -11.43
CA LYS A 9 36.62 16.36 -12.91
C LYS A 9 35.60 17.38 -13.43
N SER A 10 34.43 17.43 -12.80
CA SER A 10 33.38 18.41 -13.07
C SER A 10 33.78 19.84 -12.66
N ILE A 11 34.68 20.03 -11.69
CA ILE A 11 35.21 21.37 -11.34
C ILE A 11 35.85 22.03 -12.57
N ASN A 12 36.71 21.29 -13.29
CA ASN A 12 37.37 21.81 -14.49
C ASN A 12 36.38 22.08 -15.65
N GLU A 13 35.26 21.35 -15.70
CA GLU A 13 34.16 21.63 -16.63
C GLU A 13 33.34 22.85 -16.19
N TYR A 14 33.06 23.02 -14.89
CA TYR A 14 32.41 24.22 -14.35
C TYR A 14 33.26 25.47 -14.52
N ILE A 15 34.58 25.39 -14.35
CA ILE A 15 35.53 26.47 -14.66
C ILE A 15 35.47 26.81 -16.15
N LYS A 16 35.43 25.82 -17.06
CA LYS A 16 35.22 26.06 -18.50
C LYS A 16 33.85 26.67 -18.83
N ILE A 17 32.80 26.23 -18.15
CA ILE A 17 31.44 26.77 -18.31
C ILE A 17 31.38 28.24 -17.86
N PHE A 18 32.00 28.59 -16.73
CA PHE A 18 32.14 29.99 -16.28
C PHE A 18 33.05 30.84 -17.19
N GLN A 19 34.18 30.28 -17.67
CA GLN A 19 35.02 30.89 -18.71
C GLN A 19 34.23 31.21 -19.99
N THR A 20 33.16 30.47 -20.27
CA THR A 20 32.31 30.66 -21.46
C THR A 20 31.10 31.57 -21.20
N LEU A 21 30.62 31.69 -19.95
CA LEU A 21 29.36 32.36 -19.63
C LEU A 21 29.48 33.78 -19.02
N ILE A 22 30.61 34.17 -18.44
CA ILE A 22 30.79 35.51 -17.85
C ILE A 22 32.07 36.19 -18.37
N GLU A 23 31.98 36.72 -19.59
CA GLU A 23 32.86 37.80 -20.09
C GLU A 23 32.12 39.16 -20.10
N SER A 24 31.49 39.50 -18.98
CA SER A 24 31.04 40.88 -18.71
C SER A 24 32.28 41.76 -18.45
N GLU A 25 32.33 42.96 -19.03
CA GLU A 25 33.42 43.91 -18.78
C GLU A 25 33.48 44.40 -17.32
N ASN A 26 32.35 44.30 -16.60
CA ASN A 26 32.16 44.79 -15.24
C ASN A 26 32.10 43.68 -14.19
N GLU A 27 32.40 42.42 -14.51
CA GLU A 27 32.37 41.32 -13.53
C GLU A 27 33.55 40.35 -13.69
N TRP A 28 34.22 39.99 -12.58
CA TRP A 28 35.28 38.98 -12.57
C TRP A 28 34.96 37.82 -11.64
N VAL A 29 35.38 36.61 -12.04
CA VAL A 29 35.11 35.37 -11.33
C VAL A 29 36.43 34.74 -10.92
N TYR A 30 36.49 34.17 -9.72
CA TYR A 30 37.60 33.32 -9.32
C TYR A 30 37.11 32.04 -8.65
N TYR A 31 37.97 31.05 -8.62
CA TYR A 31 37.76 29.75 -7.99
C TYR A 31 38.88 29.55 -6.96
N CYS A 32 38.52 29.19 -5.73
CA CYS A 32 39.46 28.68 -4.75
C CYS A 32 39.03 27.30 -4.23
N ASP A 33 40.01 26.49 -3.84
CA ASP A 33 39.78 25.19 -3.21
C ASP A 33 39.47 25.31 -1.71
N GLU A 34 39.28 24.17 -1.06
CA GLU A 34 39.09 24.02 0.39
C GLU A 34 40.24 24.62 1.23
N HIS A 35 41.43 24.83 0.64
CA HIS A 35 42.62 25.39 1.27
C HIS A 35 42.90 26.87 0.88
N ASP A 36 41.98 27.52 0.18
CA ASP A 36 42.11 28.89 -0.39
C ASP A 36 43.22 29.06 -1.44
N ASN A 37 43.69 27.97 -2.07
CA ASN A 37 44.53 28.11 -3.27
C ASN A 37 43.65 28.51 -4.47
N ILE A 38 44.09 29.50 -5.24
CA ILE A 38 43.35 30.04 -6.40
C ILE A 38 43.78 29.30 -7.66
N HIS A 39 42.97 28.35 -8.14
CA HIS A 39 43.30 27.61 -9.38
C HIS A 39 42.78 28.32 -10.64
N TYR A 40 41.87 29.28 -10.51
CA TYR A 40 41.42 30.11 -11.63
C TYR A 40 40.97 31.51 -11.17
N LEU A 41 41.33 32.53 -11.96
CA LEU A 41 40.98 33.94 -11.78
C LEU A 41 40.75 34.54 -13.18
N SER A 42 39.56 35.08 -13.45
CA SER A 42 39.17 35.46 -14.81
C SER A 42 39.84 36.75 -15.29
N PHE A 43 40.03 36.86 -16.61
CA PHE A 43 40.79 37.97 -17.23
C PHE A 43 40.18 39.37 -16.96
N SER A 44 38.87 39.45 -16.70
CA SER A 44 38.21 40.70 -16.26
C SER A 44 38.81 41.28 -14.97
N PHE A 45 39.49 40.48 -14.15
CA PHE A 45 40.23 40.96 -12.97
C PHE A 45 41.27 42.03 -13.32
N GLU A 46 42.00 41.89 -14.44
CA GLU A 46 42.99 42.88 -14.86
C GLU A 46 42.33 44.17 -15.33
N LYS A 47 41.25 44.06 -16.13
CA LYS A 47 40.44 45.22 -16.56
C LYS A 47 39.85 46.00 -15.38
N ILE A 48 39.35 45.30 -14.37
CA ILE A 48 38.57 45.93 -13.30
C ILE A 48 39.47 46.44 -12.16
N THR A 49 40.51 45.69 -11.78
CA THR A 49 41.40 46.04 -10.66
C THR A 49 42.72 46.69 -11.09
N GLY A 50 43.13 46.54 -12.35
CA GLY A 50 44.43 46.96 -12.86
C GLY A 50 45.61 46.05 -12.49
N TYR A 51 45.42 45.04 -11.63
CA TYR A 51 46.44 44.05 -11.29
C TYR A 51 46.32 42.82 -12.19
N SER A 52 47.44 42.27 -12.65
CA SER A 52 47.40 41.10 -13.53
C SER A 52 47.11 39.84 -12.71
N PRO A 53 46.29 38.90 -13.21
CA PRO A 53 46.08 37.60 -12.57
C PRO A 53 47.41 36.88 -12.24
N ALA A 54 48.44 37.02 -13.08
CA ALA A 54 49.76 36.43 -12.85
C ALA A 54 50.53 37.03 -11.64
N GLU A 55 50.19 38.25 -11.19
CA GLU A 55 50.79 38.85 -9.99
C GLU A 55 50.19 38.27 -8.69
N PHE A 56 48.99 37.67 -8.76
CA PHE A 56 48.18 37.31 -7.59
C PHE A 56 47.67 35.86 -7.54
N SER A 57 47.63 35.11 -8.64
CA SER A 57 47.13 33.73 -8.65
C SER A 57 47.94 32.76 -7.77
N THR A 58 49.15 33.14 -7.38
CA THR A 58 50.03 32.41 -6.44
C THR A 58 49.91 32.88 -4.99
N GLN A 59 49.04 33.85 -4.67
CA GLN A 59 48.88 34.44 -3.33
C GLN A 59 47.46 34.20 -2.80
N ARG A 60 47.29 33.31 -1.80
CA ARG A 60 45.98 32.98 -1.19
C ARG A 60 45.16 34.23 -0.81
N ASP A 61 45.82 35.19 -0.14
CA ASP A 61 45.16 36.35 0.47
C ASP A 61 44.95 37.56 -0.48
N PHE A 62 44.88 37.36 -1.81
CA PHE A 62 44.80 38.49 -2.76
C PHE A 62 43.64 39.46 -2.49
N MET A 63 42.44 38.94 -2.18
CA MET A 63 41.30 39.78 -1.81
C MET A 63 41.55 40.57 -0.53
N HIS A 64 42.28 40.03 0.46
CA HIS A 64 42.63 40.74 1.69
C HIS A 64 43.61 41.91 1.46
N LYS A 65 44.29 41.95 0.30
CA LYS A 65 45.15 43.07 -0.13
C LYS A 65 44.41 44.09 -1.01
N LEU A 66 43.33 43.68 -1.66
CA LEU A 66 42.47 44.53 -2.50
C LEU A 66 41.39 45.23 -1.68
N ILE A 67 40.78 44.54 -0.73
CA ILE A 67 39.66 45.02 0.09
C ILE A 67 40.15 46.12 1.03
N ALA A 68 39.42 47.24 1.09
CA ALA A 68 39.78 48.36 1.94
C ALA A 68 39.66 48.01 3.45
N PRO A 69 40.51 48.57 4.35
CA PRO A 69 40.66 48.10 5.73
C PRO A 69 39.35 47.98 6.52
N GLU A 70 38.41 48.89 6.31
CA GLU A 70 37.10 48.96 6.95
C GLU A 70 36.16 47.79 6.58
N TYR A 71 36.41 47.09 5.46
CA TYR A 71 35.65 45.91 5.04
C TYR A 71 36.32 44.57 5.39
N LEU A 72 37.54 44.57 5.94
CA LEU A 72 38.29 43.34 6.24
C LEU A 72 37.61 42.44 7.28
N ALA A 73 36.92 43.02 8.27
CA ALA A 73 36.17 42.23 9.26
C ALA A 73 35.01 41.45 8.63
N LEU A 74 34.26 42.10 7.73
CA LEU A 74 33.18 41.48 6.94
C LEU A 74 33.75 40.40 6.00
N TRP A 75 34.92 40.63 5.41
CA TRP A 75 35.60 39.65 4.57
C TRP A 75 36.03 38.41 5.34
N GLN A 76 36.61 38.58 6.53
CA GLN A 76 36.99 37.45 7.40
C GLN A 76 35.77 36.68 7.92
N GLU A 77 34.64 37.35 8.20
CA GLU A 77 33.38 36.67 8.53
C GLU A 77 32.80 35.89 7.35
N HIS A 78 32.88 36.46 6.13
CA HIS A 78 32.51 35.75 4.91
C HIS A 78 33.38 34.49 4.72
N LEU A 79 34.70 34.59 4.82
CA LEU A 79 35.62 33.45 4.68
C LEU A 79 35.33 32.33 5.71
N ARG A 80 35.03 32.69 6.97
CA ARG A 80 34.61 31.71 8.01
C ARG A 80 33.30 31.00 7.65
N ASN A 81 32.43 31.62 6.87
CA ASN A 81 31.13 31.09 6.46
C ASN A 81 31.09 30.61 4.99
N ARG A 82 32.22 30.59 4.27
CA ARG A 82 32.25 30.42 2.79
C ARG A 82 31.70 29.09 2.28
N GLN A 83 31.54 28.10 3.16
CA GLN A 83 30.81 26.87 2.87
C GLN A 83 29.30 27.08 2.64
N LYS A 84 28.75 28.29 2.84
CA LYS A 84 27.35 28.63 2.52
C LYS A 84 27.28 29.68 1.40
N PRO A 85 26.33 29.56 0.45
CA PRO A 85 26.12 30.57 -0.58
C PRO A 85 25.88 31.95 0.04
N SER A 86 26.59 32.98 -0.42
CA SER A 86 26.56 34.31 0.21
C SER A 86 26.77 35.44 -0.79
N ARG A 87 26.13 36.60 -0.53
CA ARG A 87 26.15 37.82 -1.36
C ARG A 87 26.45 39.01 -0.44
N ILE A 88 27.57 39.69 -0.64
CA ILE A 88 28.03 40.82 0.17
C ILE A 88 28.47 41.99 -0.73
N LYS A 89 28.34 43.23 -0.26
CA LYS A 89 28.83 44.43 -0.97
C LYS A 89 29.98 45.04 -0.19
N LEU A 90 31.07 45.36 -0.87
CA LEU A 90 32.32 45.84 -0.27
C LEU A 90 33.16 46.65 -1.27
N ALA A 91 34.16 47.38 -0.77
CA ALA A 91 35.03 48.21 -1.61
C ALA A 91 36.41 47.57 -1.81
N ILE A 92 36.93 47.65 -3.04
CA ILE A 92 38.31 47.25 -3.40
C ILE A 92 39.12 48.43 -3.95
N ARG A 93 40.43 48.41 -3.72
CA ARG A 93 41.41 49.38 -4.24
C ARG A 93 42.12 48.83 -5.48
N CYS A 94 42.15 49.60 -6.55
CA CYS A 94 42.75 49.28 -7.83
C CYS A 94 44.24 49.68 -7.88
N LYS A 95 45.00 49.14 -8.85
CA LYS A 95 46.46 49.38 -9.01
C LYS A 95 46.84 50.84 -9.28
N ASN A 96 45.91 51.64 -9.77
CA ASN A 96 46.06 53.09 -9.96
C ASN A 96 45.71 53.93 -8.70
N GLY A 97 45.21 53.30 -7.63
CA GLY A 97 44.79 53.95 -6.39
C GLY A 97 43.28 54.09 -6.20
N ASP A 98 42.46 53.92 -7.25
CA ASP A 98 41.01 54.14 -7.19
C ASP A 98 40.28 53.09 -6.34
N THR A 99 39.26 53.51 -5.58
CA THR A 99 38.37 52.61 -4.85
C THR A 99 37.10 52.34 -5.67
N LYS A 100 36.80 51.07 -5.97
CA LYS A 100 35.56 50.63 -6.63
C LYS A 100 34.67 49.85 -5.67
N GLN A 101 33.37 50.15 -5.69
CA GLN A 101 32.35 49.35 -5.00
C GLN A 101 32.02 48.11 -5.84
N ILE A 102 32.00 46.94 -5.20
CA ILE A 102 31.69 45.66 -5.84
C ILE A 102 30.60 44.91 -5.07
N GLU A 103 29.89 44.05 -5.77
CA GLU A 103 29.08 42.99 -5.18
C GLU A 103 29.78 41.65 -5.37
N HIS A 104 30.19 41.04 -4.26
CA HIS A 104 30.78 39.71 -4.19
C HIS A 104 29.68 38.66 -3.97
N ARG A 105 29.72 37.58 -4.75
CA ARG A 105 28.81 36.43 -4.66
C ARG A 105 29.61 35.13 -4.62
N CYS A 106 29.61 34.46 -3.47
CA CYS A 106 30.31 33.21 -3.26
C CYS A 106 29.34 32.02 -3.35
N TYR A 107 29.72 31.02 -4.14
CA TYR A 107 29.00 29.77 -4.34
C TYR A 107 29.89 28.59 -3.93
N PRO A 108 29.68 28.00 -2.74
CA PRO A 108 30.34 26.76 -2.35
C PRO A 108 29.89 25.60 -3.23
N PHE A 109 30.78 24.63 -3.41
CA PHE A 109 30.44 23.34 -3.99
C PHE A 109 31.02 22.20 -3.13
N TYR A 110 30.47 21.02 -3.37
CA TYR A 110 30.62 19.85 -2.51
C TYR A 110 30.75 18.57 -3.35
N ASP A 111 31.43 17.56 -2.82
CA ASP A 111 31.41 16.20 -3.37
C ASP A 111 30.03 15.53 -3.18
N GLU A 112 29.93 14.29 -3.63
CA GLU A 112 28.70 13.49 -3.52
C GLU A 112 28.37 13.07 -2.07
N ASN A 113 29.34 13.15 -1.14
CA ASN A 113 29.18 12.90 0.29
C ASN A 113 28.87 14.17 1.11
N LYS A 114 28.85 15.35 0.47
CA LYS A 114 28.72 16.69 1.09
C LYS A 114 29.96 17.20 1.84
N ASN A 115 31.15 16.70 1.50
CA ASN A 115 32.42 17.33 1.87
C ASN A 115 32.65 18.60 1.03
N TYR A 116 33.10 19.68 1.65
CA TYR A 116 33.32 20.97 0.99
C TYR A 116 34.68 21.00 0.31
N HIS A 117 34.72 21.17 -1.01
CA HIS A 117 35.96 21.18 -1.81
C HIS A 117 36.41 22.58 -2.28
N GLY A 118 35.62 23.62 -2.06
CA GLY A 118 35.96 24.98 -2.47
C GLY A 118 34.75 25.85 -2.84
N SER A 119 35.03 27.01 -3.40
CA SER A 119 34.02 27.99 -3.80
C SER A 119 34.35 28.73 -5.09
N ILE A 120 33.32 28.98 -5.90
CA ILE A 120 33.36 29.88 -7.06
C ILE A 120 32.79 31.23 -6.62
N SER A 121 33.57 32.29 -6.79
CA SER A 121 33.24 33.64 -6.33
C SER A 121 33.21 34.63 -7.49
N SER A 122 32.04 35.23 -7.73
CA SER A 122 31.83 36.31 -8.70
C SER A 122 31.90 37.69 -8.03
N ASN A 123 32.35 38.71 -8.76
CA ASN A 123 32.62 40.06 -8.26
C ASN A 123 32.18 41.09 -9.30
N LYS A 124 30.95 41.60 -9.21
CA LYS A 124 30.42 42.63 -10.13
C LYS A 124 30.81 44.03 -9.62
N ALA A 125 31.56 44.78 -10.42
CA ALA A 125 31.77 46.21 -10.21
C ALA A 125 30.46 46.97 -10.45
N LEU A 126 30.07 47.81 -9.48
CA LEU A 126 28.83 48.58 -9.52
C LEU A 126 29.12 49.95 -10.14
N THR A 127 28.52 50.27 -11.28
CA THR A 127 28.71 51.61 -11.88
C THR A 127 27.81 52.64 -11.21
N GLN A 128 28.32 53.86 -11.07
CA GLN A 128 27.76 54.90 -10.20
C GLN A 128 26.45 55.54 -10.72
N GLY A 129 25.88 55.02 -11.82
CA GLY A 129 24.59 55.44 -12.39
C GLY A 129 23.55 54.33 -12.54
N GLU A 130 23.89 53.07 -12.24
CA GLU A 130 22.95 51.93 -12.35
C GLU A 130 22.10 51.74 -11.08
N THR A 131 22.61 52.10 -9.91
CA THR A 131 21.99 51.81 -8.60
C THR A 131 20.56 52.33 -8.46
N ASP A 132 20.26 53.53 -8.96
CA ASP A 132 18.92 54.15 -8.84
C ASP A 132 17.90 53.65 -9.89
N LYS A 133 18.38 52.98 -10.95
CA LYS A 133 17.53 52.27 -11.92
C LYS A 133 17.32 50.81 -11.52
N GLU A 134 18.40 50.10 -11.14
CA GLU A 134 18.29 48.73 -10.63
C GLU A 134 17.39 48.69 -9.39
N ALA A 135 17.47 49.64 -8.44
CA ALA A 135 16.57 49.67 -7.27
C ALA A 135 15.05 49.81 -7.60
N LYS A 136 14.69 50.33 -8.78
CA LYS A 136 13.30 50.39 -9.26
C LYS A 136 12.91 49.21 -10.14
N ILE A 137 13.88 48.56 -10.78
CA ILE A 137 13.68 47.39 -11.65
C ILE A 137 13.73 46.09 -10.85
N GLU A 138 14.64 45.92 -9.89
CA GLU A 138 14.76 44.76 -9.00
C GLU A 138 13.42 44.57 -8.22
N LYS A 139 12.83 45.66 -7.71
CA LYS A 139 11.50 45.65 -7.07
C LYS A 139 10.31 45.35 -8.01
N ALA A 140 10.49 45.51 -9.33
CA ALA A 140 9.52 45.09 -10.34
C ALA A 140 9.79 43.65 -10.84
N ALA A 141 11.04 43.20 -10.76
CA ALA A 141 11.50 41.88 -11.11
C ALA A 141 11.16 40.84 -10.03
N GLU A 142 11.22 41.20 -8.73
CA GLU A 142 10.77 40.34 -7.62
C GLU A 142 9.29 39.91 -7.82
N LEU A 143 8.43 40.84 -8.26
CA LEU A 143 7.02 40.57 -8.60
C LEU A 143 6.84 39.66 -9.84
N LEU A 144 7.88 39.50 -10.66
CA LEU A 144 7.91 38.69 -11.88
C LEU A 144 8.70 37.39 -11.75
N THR A 145 9.61 37.23 -10.76
CA THR A 145 10.31 35.96 -10.51
C THR A 145 9.37 34.84 -10.07
N ASP A 146 8.21 35.18 -9.52
CA ASP A 146 7.09 34.24 -9.31
C ASP A 146 6.63 33.54 -10.60
N ALA A 147 6.94 34.08 -11.80
CA ALA A 147 6.55 33.49 -13.10
C ALA A 147 7.12 32.08 -13.32
N GLN A 148 8.20 31.69 -12.62
CA GLN A 148 8.70 30.31 -12.67
C GLN A 148 7.79 29.32 -11.91
N THR A 149 6.95 29.81 -11.00
CA THR A 149 5.98 29.03 -10.21
C THR A 149 4.65 28.78 -10.95
N PHE A 150 4.59 29.00 -12.27
CA PHE A 150 3.36 28.92 -13.08
C PHE A 150 3.25 27.65 -13.93
N ARG A 151 4.37 27.04 -14.34
CA ARG A 151 4.34 25.94 -15.32
C ARG A 151 3.64 24.69 -14.77
N HIS A 152 3.93 24.38 -13.51
CA HIS A 152 3.55 23.13 -12.84
C HIS A 152 2.21 23.22 -12.07
N GLY A 153 1.24 23.98 -12.60
CA GLY A 153 -0.12 24.08 -12.05
C GLY A 153 -1.11 23.18 -12.81
N PRO A 154 -1.97 22.40 -12.13
CA PRO A 154 -2.85 21.40 -12.77
C PRO A 154 -4.10 21.98 -13.47
N VAL A 155 -4.12 23.29 -13.78
CA VAL A 155 -5.34 24.01 -14.18
C VAL A 155 -5.17 24.67 -15.55
N VAL A 156 -5.91 24.19 -16.56
CA VAL A 156 -5.83 24.73 -17.93
C VAL A 156 -7.05 25.60 -18.22
N VAL A 157 -6.84 26.83 -18.67
CA VAL A 157 -7.90 27.78 -19.04
C VAL A 157 -8.16 27.70 -20.54
N PHE A 158 -9.43 27.61 -20.95
CA PHE A 158 -9.88 27.46 -22.34
C PHE A 158 -10.89 28.54 -22.75
N LYS A 159 -10.92 28.84 -24.05
CA LYS A 159 -12.06 29.47 -24.73
C LYS A 159 -12.46 28.61 -25.93
N TRP A 160 -13.73 28.27 -26.02
CA TRP A 160 -14.28 27.46 -27.11
C TRP A 160 -15.32 28.26 -27.92
N LYS A 161 -15.31 28.07 -29.23
CA LYS A 161 -16.31 28.65 -30.12
C LYS A 161 -17.66 27.94 -29.96
N ASN A 162 -18.76 28.68 -30.07
CA ASN A 162 -20.10 28.10 -30.14
C ASN A 162 -20.37 27.49 -31.52
N ALA A 163 -19.73 26.36 -31.80
CA ALA A 163 -19.81 25.59 -33.03
C ALA A 163 -19.70 24.07 -32.72
N PRO A 164 -20.15 23.18 -33.63
CA PRO A 164 -20.01 21.73 -33.44
C PRO A 164 -18.57 21.33 -33.13
N GLY A 165 -18.40 20.41 -32.18
CA GLY A 165 -17.07 19.95 -31.72
C GLY A 165 -16.37 20.87 -30.71
N TRP A 166 -16.87 22.09 -30.51
CA TRP A 166 -16.25 23.14 -29.69
C TRP A 166 -14.78 23.44 -30.08
N PRO A 167 -14.56 24.06 -31.26
CA PRO A 167 -13.22 24.45 -31.70
C PRO A 167 -12.58 25.43 -30.70
N VAL A 168 -11.34 25.17 -30.27
CA VAL A 168 -10.65 26.00 -29.29
C VAL A 168 -10.13 27.29 -29.94
N GLU A 169 -10.44 28.43 -29.33
CA GLU A 169 -9.99 29.76 -29.74
C GLU A 169 -8.77 30.23 -28.92
N TYR A 170 -8.65 29.76 -27.67
CA TYR A 170 -7.57 30.10 -26.74
C TYR A 170 -7.33 28.94 -25.78
N VAL A 171 -6.09 28.74 -25.37
CA VAL A 171 -5.74 27.91 -24.20
C VAL A 171 -4.55 28.50 -23.40
N SER A 172 -4.42 28.17 -22.11
CA SER A 172 -3.27 28.53 -21.26
C SER A 172 -2.03 27.66 -21.53
N HIS A 173 -0.83 28.14 -21.18
CA HIS A 173 0.44 27.52 -21.59
C HIS A 173 0.74 26.15 -20.93
N ASN A 174 0.24 25.93 -19.73
CA ASN A 174 0.37 24.66 -18.99
C ASN A 174 -0.51 23.52 -19.55
N VAL A 175 -1.28 23.75 -20.63
CA VAL A 175 -1.90 22.68 -21.43
C VAL A 175 -0.89 21.62 -21.88
N ARG A 176 0.38 22.01 -22.08
CA ARG A 176 1.46 21.07 -22.39
C ARG A 176 1.73 20.06 -21.27
N GLU A 177 1.51 20.42 -20.02
CA GLU A 177 1.79 19.53 -18.88
C GLU A 177 0.58 18.62 -18.57
N VAL A 178 -0.65 19.14 -18.67
CA VAL A 178 -1.90 18.38 -18.41
C VAL A 178 -2.39 17.57 -19.62
N PHE A 179 -2.45 18.18 -20.82
CA PHE A 179 -2.97 17.52 -22.04
C PHE A 179 -1.85 16.93 -22.93
N GLY A 180 -0.59 17.33 -22.75
CA GLY A 180 0.55 16.92 -23.59
C GLY A 180 0.65 17.63 -24.95
N TYR A 181 -0.39 18.35 -25.39
CA TYR A 181 -0.39 19.15 -26.62
C TYR A 181 0.18 20.55 -26.40
N THR A 182 0.75 21.15 -27.45
CA THR A 182 1.12 22.57 -27.43
C THR A 182 -0.09 23.47 -27.70
N VAL A 183 -0.04 24.73 -27.24
CA VAL A 183 -1.07 25.75 -27.49
C VAL A 183 -1.41 25.83 -28.99
N ASN A 184 -0.40 25.85 -29.85
CA ASN A 184 -0.55 25.95 -31.29
C ASN A 184 -1.26 24.73 -31.91
N GLU A 185 -1.06 23.53 -31.37
CA GLU A 185 -1.72 22.32 -31.89
C GLU A 185 -3.23 22.35 -31.61
N ILE A 186 -3.63 22.73 -30.39
CA ILE A 186 -5.03 22.84 -29.98
C ILE A 186 -5.75 24.01 -30.68
N VAL A 187 -5.12 25.18 -30.80
CA VAL A 187 -5.73 26.37 -31.43
C VAL A 187 -5.68 26.30 -32.97
N SER A 188 -4.97 25.33 -33.56
CA SER A 188 -4.84 25.20 -35.03
C SER A 188 -6.14 24.92 -35.79
N GLY A 189 -7.23 24.53 -35.11
CA GLY A 189 -8.48 24.11 -35.75
C GLY A 189 -8.39 22.78 -36.50
N LYS A 190 -7.28 22.03 -36.36
CA LYS A 190 -7.15 20.66 -36.91
C LYS A 190 -7.78 19.58 -36.03
N MET A 191 -8.15 19.93 -34.80
CA MET A 191 -8.70 19.03 -33.79
C MET A 191 -9.60 19.84 -32.85
N ASP A 192 -10.92 19.73 -33.01
CA ASP A 192 -11.86 20.37 -32.09
C ASP A 192 -11.82 19.70 -30.71
N TYR A 193 -12.20 20.42 -29.65
CA TYR A 193 -12.07 19.93 -28.28
C TYR A 193 -12.82 18.61 -28.02
N ALA A 194 -13.94 18.39 -28.70
CA ALA A 194 -14.68 17.12 -28.66
C ALA A 194 -13.85 15.88 -29.06
N HIS A 195 -12.77 16.03 -29.84
CA HIS A 195 -11.86 14.92 -30.19
C HIS A 195 -10.83 14.61 -29.09
N LEU A 196 -10.66 15.51 -28.12
CA LEU A 196 -9.84 15.28 -26.94
C LEU A 196 -10.62 14.50 -25.87
N ILE A 197 -11.95 14.66 -25.82
CA ILE A 197 -12.83 13.98 -24.86
C ILE A 197 -12.93 12.49 -25.23
N PHE A 198 -12.96 11.63 -24.20
CA PHE A 198 -13.08 10.18 -24.35
C PHE A 198 -14.46 9.78 -24.92
N GLU A 199 -14.51 8.74 -25.75
CA GLU A 199 -15.63 8.53 -26.68
C GLU A 199 -16.96 8.24 -25.96
N GLU A 200 -16.95 7.50 -24.86
CA GLU A 200 -18.13 7.21 -24.05
C GLU A 200 -18.62 8.42 -23.22
N ASP A 201 -17.73 9.38 -22.92
CA ASP A 201 -18.08 10.57 -22.13
C ASP A 201 -18.65 11.68 -23.03
N LEU A 202 -18.22 11.75 -24.30
CA LEU A 202 -18.61 12.79 -25.24
C LEU A 202 -20.14 12.95 -25.46
N PRO A 203 -20.97 11.88 -25.53
CA PRO A 203 -22.43 12.01 -25.61
C PRO A 203 -23.03 12.69 -24.37
N ARG A 204 -22.51 12.38 -23.17
CA ARG A 204 -22.93 13.02 -21.92
C ARG A 204 -22.51 14.48 -21.90
N VAL A 205 -21.24 14.79 -22.20
CA VAL A 205 -20.75 16.17 -22.24
C VAL A 205 -21.54 17.01 -23.24
N LYS A 206 -21.84 16.49 -24.44
CA LYS A 206 -22.72 17.15 -25.43
C LYS A 206 -24.09 17.48 -24.85
N LYS A 207 -24.72 16.51 -24.18
CA LYS A 207 -26.02 16.68 -23.53
C LYS A 207 -25.95 17.75 -22.42
N GLU A 208 -24.92 17.72 -21.56
CA GLU A 208 -24.72 18.71 -20.50
C GLU A 208 -24.57 20.13 -21.09
N VAL A 209 -23.69 20.34 -22.08
CA VAL A 209 -23.56 21.65 -22.75
C VAL A 209 -24.89 22.09 -23.37
N GLU A 210 -25.62 21.20 -24.03
CA GLU A 210 -26.93 21.52 -24.61
C GLU A 210 -27.97 21.91 -23.55
N GLU A 211 -28.08 21.17 -22.45
CA GLU A 211 -29.06 21.44 -21.38
C GLU A 211 -28.76 22.76 -20.66
N TYR A 212 -27.50 23.03 -20.29
CA TYR A 212 -27.11 24.30 -19.66
C TYR A 212 -27.15 25.49 -20.63
N SER A 213 -26.90 25.27 -21.92
CA SER A 213 -27.07 26.29 -22.95
C SER A 213 -28.54 26.72 -23.09
N LYS A 214 -29.46 25.73 -23.12
CA LYS A 214 -30.91 25.92 -23.27
C LYS A 214 -31.60 26.44 -22.01
N SER A 215 -31.13 26.07 -20.82
CA SER A 215 -31.71 26.53 -19.54
C SER A 215 -31.47 28.01 -19.23
N GLY A 216 -30.56 28.66 -19.97
CA GLY A 216 -30.18 30.05 -19.76
C GLY A 216 -29.11 30.26 -18.69
N ALA A 217 -28.47 29.20 -18.19
CA ALA A 217 -27.40 29.29 -17.18
C ALA A 217 -26.24 30.18 -17.67
N GLU A 218 -25.80 31.12 -16.81
CA GLU A 218 -24.63 31.98 -17.07
C GLU A 218 -23.31 31.17 -17.03
N ALA A 219 -23.24 30.18 -16.14
CA ALA A 219 -22.15 29.21 -16.06
C ALA A 219 -22.65 27.88 -15.51
N PHE A 220 -21.90 26.81 -15.75
CA PHE A 220 -22.17 25.46 -15.26
C PHE A 220 -20.86 24.68 -15.05
N GLN A 221 -20.98 23.53 -14.40
CA GLN A 221 -19.88 22.62 -14.12
C GLN A 221 -20.24 21.26 -14.71
N HIS A 222 -19.33 20.66 -15.46
CA HIS A 222 -19.52 19.30 -15.97
C HIS A 222 -19.36 18.27 -14.85
N GLN A 223 -20.05 17.13 -14.96
CA GLN A 223 -19.59 15.94 -14.21
C GLN A 223 -18.23 15.52 -14.78
N PRO A 224 -17.27 15.09 -13.92
CA PRO A 224 -15.93 14.68 -14.35
C PRO A 224 -15.93 13.87 -15.64
N TYR A 225 -15.10 14.26 -16.60
CA TYR A 225 -14.97 13.55 -17.87
C TYR A 225 -13.51 13.30 -18.21
N ARG A 226 -13.27 12.24 -18.98
CA ARG A 226 -11.95 11.82 -19.41
C ARG A 226 -11.57 12.53 -20.70
N ILE A 227 -10.29 12.89 -20.81
CA ILE A 227 -9.64 13.26 -22.07
C ILE A 227 -8.54 12.26 -22.43
N LYS A 228 -8.17 12.24 -23.71
CA LYS A 228 -6.98 11.55 -24.21
C LYS A 228 -5.85 12.55 -24.47
N ARG A 229 -4.79 12.45 -23.67
CA ARG A 229 -3.54 13.21 -23.83
C ARG A 229 -2.83 12.84 -25.13
N LYS A 230 -1.91 13.70 -25.55
CA LYS A 230 -1.05 13.48 -26.73
C LYS A 230 -0.16 12.24 -26.63
N ASP A 231 0.23 11.86 -25.42
CA ASP A 231 0.98 10.62 -25.12
C ASP A 231 0.08 9.38 -25.03
N GLY A 232 -1.21 9.52 -25.35
CA GLY A 232 -2.20 8.45 -25.34
C GLY A 232 -2.80 8.14 -23.96
N LYS A 233 -2.26 8.73 -22.88
CA LYS A 233 -2.80 8.56 -21.53
C LYS A 233 -4.19 9.18 -21.39
N ILE A 234 -4.98 8.64 -20.46
CA ILE A 234 -6.23 9.25 -20.03
C ILE A 234 -5.91 10.27 -18.92
N VAL A 235 -6.63 11.39 -18.89
CA VAL A 235 -6.68 12.32 -17.76
C VAL A 235 -8.14 12.60 -17.40
N TRP A 236 -8.46 12.63 -16.11
CA TRP A 236 -9.75 13.08 -15.62
C TRP A 236 -9.75 14.59 -15.41
N LEU A 237 -10.76 15.27 -15.95
CA LEU A 237 -10.94 16.71 -15.83
C LEU A 237 -12.20 17.07 -15.03
N LEU A 238 -12.04 18.07 -14.16
CA LEU A 238 -13.15 18.84 -13.60
C LEU A 238 -13.28 20.16 -14.38
N ASP A 239 -14.33 20.33 -15.17
CA ASP A 239 -14.52 21.47 -16.07
C ASP A 239 -15.61 22.42 -15.54
N PHE A 240 -15.24 23.70 -15.44
CA PHE A 240 -16.13 24.81 -15.11
C PHE A 240 -16.25 25.72 -16.33
N THR A 241 -17.43 25.78 -16.94
CA THR A 241 -17.68 26.49 -18.20
C THR A 241 -18.71 27.61 -18.03
N THR A 242 -18.31 28.82 -18.42
CA THR A 242 -19.12 30.05 -18.47
C THR A 242 -19.59 30.32 -19.91
N VAL A 243 -20.84 30.78 -20.06
CA VAL A 243 -21.58 30.81 -21.32
C VAL A 243 -21.88 32.25 -21.74
N HIS A 244 -21.05 32.79 -22.63
CA HIS A 244 -21.17 34.18 -23.09
C HIS A 244 -22.31 34.34 -24.08
N ARG A 245 -23.23 35.27 -23.81
CA ARG A 245 -24.39 35.58 -24.65
C ARG A 245 -24.42 37.05 -25.03
N GLN A 246 -24.77 37.34 -26.28
CA GLN A 246 -25.13 38.67 -26.77
C GLN A 246 -26.51 38.57 -27.44
N GLN A 247 -27.44 39.45 -27.06
CA GLN A 247 -28.82 39.46 -27.59
C GLN A 247 -29.48 38.05 -27.52
N ASN A 248 -29.39 37.39 -26.35
CA ASN A 248 -29.79 36.00 -26.09
C ASN A 248 -29.11 34.89 -26.93
N LYS A 249 -28.23 35.21 -27.88
CA LYS A 249 -27.48 34.23 -28.66
C LYS A 249 -26.12 33.94 -28.01
N ILE A 250 -25.78 32.66 -27.81
CA ILE A 250 -24.47 32.24 -27.28
C ILE A 250 -23.40 32.54 -28.34
N THR A 251 -22.34 33.25 -27.95
CA THR A 251 -21.23 33.63 -28.84
C THR A 251 -20.04 32.68 -28.68
N ASN A 252 -19.67 32.38 -27.44
CA ASN A 252 -18.55 31.51 -27.08
C ASN A 252 -18.71 30.97 -25.65
N TYR A 253 -17.87 30.00 -25.30
CA TYR A 253 -17.74 29.45 -23.96
C TYR A 253 -16.33 29.76 -23.43
N THR A 254 -16.19 30.10 -22.15
CA THR A 254 -14.89 30.27 -21.48
C THR A 254 -14.89 29.47 -20.19
N GLY A 255 -13.84 28.71 -19.92
CA GLY A 255 -13.78 27.87 -18.75
C GLY A 255 -12.38 27.53 -18.30
N TYR A 256 -12.30 26.78 -17.21
CA TYR A 256 -11.07 26.16 -16.78
C TYR A 256 -11.32 24.69 -16.42
N VAL A 257 -10.33 23.86 -16.72
CA VAL A 257 -10.34 22.45 -16.41
C VAL A 257 -9.20 22.14 -15.44
N VAL A 258 -9.51 21.38 -14.39
CA VAL A 258 -8.54 20.94 -13.40
C VAL A 258 -8.23 19.47 -13.64
N ASP A 259 -6.94 19.14 -13.75
CA ASP A 259 -6.48 17.75 -13.70
C ASP A 259 -6.80 17.18 -12.31
N ILE A 260 -7.75 16.24 -12.28
CA ILE A 260 -8.15 15.51 -11.08
C ILE A 260 -7.81 14.02 -11.21
N THR A 261 -6.89 13.66 -12.11
CA THR A 261 -6.51 12.27 -12.38
C THR A 261 -6.04 11.55 -11.13
N GLU A 262 -5.12 12.13 -10.35
CA GLU A 262 -4.68 11.57 -9.06
C GLU A 262 -5.85 11.41 -8.07
N MET A 263 -6.84 12.30 -8.09
CA MET A 263 -8.00 12.26 -7.19
C MET A 263 -9.01 11.19 -7.59
N GLU A 264 -9.34 11.07 -8.88
CA GLU A 264 -10.25 10.06 -9.41
C GLU A 264 -9.60 8.67 -9.46
N GLU A 265 -8.32 8.56 -9.81
CA GLU A 265 -7.55 7.32 -9.66
C GLU A 265 -7.46 6.89 -8.18
N SER A 266 -7.27 7.82 -7.24
CA SER A 266 -7.31 7.51 -5.79
C SER A 266 -8.71 7.11 -5.31
N LYS A 267 -9.75 7.76 -5.83
CA LYS A 267 -11.16 7.52 -5.48
C LYS A 267 -11.67 6.19 -6.04
N ASP A 268 -11.38 5.88 -7.30
CA ASP A 268 -11.65 4.58 -7.90
C ASP A 268 -10.77 3.49 -7.28
N SER A 269 -9.50 3.76 -6.98
CA SER A 269 -8.65 2.78 -6.25
C SER A 269 -9.19 2.50 -4.86
N LEU A 270 -9.64 3.53 -4.11
CA LEU A 270 -10.25 3.35 -2.80
C LEU A 270 -11.63 2.68 -2.90
N GLN A 271 -12.46 3.03 -3.88
CA GLN A 271 -13.77 2.42 -4.07
C GLN A 271 -13.65 0.95 -4.50
N ASN A 272 -12.71 0.62 -5.39
CA ASN A 272 -12.41 -0.77 -5.74
C ASN A 272 -11.84 -1.53 -4.54
N TYR A 273 -10.94 -0.93 -3.76
CA TYR A 273 -10.44 -1.51 -2.50
C TYR A 273 -11.57 -1.71 -1.47
N ILE A 274 -12.52 -0.78 -1.35
CA ILE A 274 -13.72 -0.93 -0.50
C ILE A 274 -14.62 -2.05 -1.03
N ASN A 275 -14.87 -2.12 -2.34
CA ASN A 275 -15.68 -3.17 -2.96
C ASN A 275 -15.04 -4.56 -2.77
N GLU A 276 -13.72 -4.67 -2.91
CA GLU A 276 -12.97 -5.91 -2.66
C GLU A 276 -12.95 -6.28 -1.18
N LEU A 277 -12.76 -5.32 -0.27
CA LEU A 277 -12.89 -5.54 1.17
C LEU A 277 -14.32 -5.94 1.57
N GLN A 278 -15.35 -5.47 0.86
CA GLN A 278 -16.73 -5.92 1.04
C GLN A 278 -16.96 -7.34 0.52
N LEU A 279 -16.44 -7.69 -0.67
CA LEU A 279 -16.47 -9.06 -1.20
C LEU A 279 -15.75 -10.05 -0.26
N LEU A 280 -14.56 -9.69 0.22
CA LEU A 280 -13.79 -10.45 1.19
C LEU A 280 -14.55 -10.64 2.50
N GLN A 281 -15.15 -9.58 3.06
CA GLN A 281 -15.98 -9.68 4.26
C GLN A 281 -17.24 -10.52 4.04
N ALA A 282 -17.92 -10.39 2.91
CA ALA A 282 -19.09 -11.18 2.56
C ALA A 282 -18.73 -12.67 2.36
N TRP A 283 -17.55 -12.97 1.84
CA TRP A 283 -17.02 -14.34 1.73
C TRP A 283 -16.62 -14.93 3.09
N ILE A 284 -15.89 -14.19 3.93
CA ILE A 284 -15.60 -14.59 5.32
C ILE A 284 -16.92 -14.82 6.10
N ALA A 285 -17.94 -14.00 5.87
CA ALA A 285 -19.26 -14.17 6.48
C ALA A 285 -20.06 -15.35 5.89
N ARG A 286 -19.83 -15.75 4.63
CA ARG A 286 -20.36 -17.00 4.06
C ARG A 286 -19.67 -18.21 4.71
N LEU A 287 -18.33 -18.25 4.75
CA LEU A 287 -17.56 -19.34 5.34
C LEU A 287 -17.90 -19.58 6.82
N ASN A 288 -17.97 -18.52 7.64
CA ASN A 288 -18.31 -18.62 9.07
C ASN A 288 -19.78 -19.04 9.34
N ARG A 289 -20.64 -19.14 8.33
CA ARG A 289 -22.02 -19.64 8.44
C ARG A 289 -22.19 -21.06 7.89
N ALA A 290 -21.17 -21.60 7.22
CA ALA A 290 -21.20 -22.95 6.69
C ALA A 290 -21.40 -23.98 7.81
N ARG A 291 -22.11 -25.06 7.50
CA ARG A 291 -22.46 -26.14 8.44
C ARG A 291 -21.71 -27.44 8.16
N SER A 292 -20.89 -27.48 7.11
CA SER A 292 -20.13 -28.66 6.72
C SER A 292 -18.84 -28.28 6.00
N LEU A 293 -17.83 -29.15 6.08
CA LEU A 293 -16.59 -29.01 5.31
C LEU A 293 -16.84 -28.88 3.80
N LYS A 294 -17.83 -29.59 3.24
CA LYS A 294 -18.18 -29.44 1.82
C LYS A 294 -18.62 -28.01 1.49
N GLU A 295 -19.50 -27.44 2.29
CA GLU A 295 -19.99 -26.06 2.11
C GLU A 295 -18.86 -25.02 2.25
N VAL A 296 -17.90 -25.26 3.17
CA VAL A 296 -16.65 -24.49 3.26
C VAL A 296 -15.84 -24.61 1.96
N TYR A 297 -15.64 -25.83 1.43
CA TYR A 297 -14.83 -26.06 0.22
C TYR A 297 -15.43 -25.44 -1.04
N GLU A 298 -16.75 -25.56 -1.25
CA GLU A 298 -17.44 -24.94 -2.38
C GLU A 298 -17.35 -23.40 -2.29
N THR A 299 -17.70 -22.84 -1.13
CA THR A 299 -17.60 -21.40 -0.86
C THR A 299 -16.18 -20.88 -1.07
N ALA A 300 -15.16 -21.67 -0.70
CA ALA A 300 -13.76 -21.32 -0.88
C ALA A 300 -13.42 -21.10 -2.35
N VAL A 301 -13.70 -22.08 -3.23
CA VAL A 301 -13.33 -22.00 -4.65
C VAL A 301 -14.11 -20.94 -5.40
N ASP A 302 -15.37 -20.69 -5.04
CA ASP A 302 -16.18 -19.58 -5.58
C ASP A 302 -15.58 -18.22 -5.19
N GLY A 303 -15.23 -18.01 -3.92
CA GLY A 303 -14.60 -16.77 -3.48
C GLY A 303 -13.21 -16.53 -4.04
N ILE A 304 -12.43 -17.59 -4.28
CA ILE A 304 -11.12 -17.49 -4.93
C ILE A 304 -11.26 -16.94 -6.36
N LEU A 305 -12.27 -17.38 -7.13
CA LEU A 305 -12.62 -16.76 -8.43
C LEU A 305 -13.07 -15.30 -8.24
N GLU A 306 -14.07 -15.07 -7.38
CA GLU A 306 -14.71 -13.76 -7.20
C GLU A 306 -13.73 -12.67 -6.74
N ILE A 307 -12.75 -13.01 -5.89
CA ILE A 307 -11.85 -12.06 -5.23
C ILE A 307 -10.53 -11.90 -6.01
N LEU A 308 -9.89 -12.99 -6.45
CA LEU A 308 -8.59 -12.91 -7.14
C LEU A 308 -8.70 -12.69 -8.66
N LYS A 309 -9.92 -12.73 -9.22
CA LYS A 309 -10.22 -12.53 -10.65
C LYS A 309 -9.46 -13.50 -11.56
N CYS A 310 -9.40 -14.77 -11.17
CA CYS A 310 -8.80 -15.84 -11.95
C CYS A 310 -9.82 -16.63 -12.78
N ASP A 311 -9.34 -17.31 -13.82
CA ASP A 311 -10.19 -18.08 -14.74
C ASP A 311 -10.65 -19.42 -14.13
N ARG A 312 -9.80 -20.03 -13.30
CA ARG A 312 -10.08 -21.31 -12.62
C ARG A 312 -9.56 -21.26 -11.18
N SER A 313 -10.15 -22.09 -10.33
CA SER A 313 -9.72 -22.27 -8.93
C SER A 313 -9.89 -23.71 -8.47
N SER A 314 -9.09 -24.13 -7.49
CA SER A 314 -9.33 -25.41 -6.79
C SER A 314 -8.78 -25.44 -5.38
N LEU A 315 -9.35 -26.30 -4.55
CA LEU A 315 -8.92 -26.58 -3.18
C LEU A 315 -8.50 -28.06 -3.09
N LEU A 316 -7.28 -28.33 -2.64
CA LEU A 316 -6.77 -29.68 -2.42
C LEU A 316 -6.27 -29.79 -0.97
N LEU A 317 -6.63 -30.86 -0.27
CA LEU A 317 -6.18 -31.11 1.11
C LEU A 317 -5.40 -32.42 1.21
N PHE A 318 -4.41 -32.45 2.10
CA PHE A 318 -3.65 -33.66 2.41
C PHE A 318 -4.53 -34.69 3.10
N GLU A 319 -4.61 -35.89 2.51
CA GLU A 319 -5.18 -37.07 3.15
C GLU A 319 -4.14 -37.88 3.91
N ALA A 320 -4.56 -38.97 4.54
CA ALA A 320 -3.69 -39.81 5.38
C ALA A 320 -2.58 -40.55 4.60
N ASP A 321 -2.66 -40.65 3.27
CA ASP A 321 -1.59 -41.22 2.44
C ASP A 321 -0.45 -40.22 2.13
N GLY A 322 -0.51 -39.02 2.70
CA GLY A 322 0.47 -37.95 2.51
C GLY A 322 0.29 -37.13 1.23
N LYS A 323 -0.77 -37.35 0.45
CA LYS A 323 -0.99 -36.68 -0.84
C LYS A 323 -2.15 -35.68 -0.82
N VAL A 324 -2.06 -34.65 -1.66
CA VAL A 324 -3.10 -33.62 -1.81
C VAL A 324 -4.19 -34.06 -2.78
N HIS A 325 -5.43 -34.16 -2.30
CA HIS A 325 -6.56 -34.57 -3.13
C HIS A 325 -7.57 -33.45 -3.34
N PHE A 326 -8.08 -33.30 -4.58
CA PHE A 326 -9.12 -32.31 -4.91
C PHE A 326 -10.37 -32.45 -4.01
N LYS A 327 -10.73 -31.36 -3.31
CA LYS A 327 -11.92 -31.28 -2.45
C LYS A 327 -13.04 -30.40 -3.04
N ALA A 328 -12.67 -29.36 -3.78
CA ALA A 328 -13.55 -28.57 -4.64
C ALA A 328 -12.75 -27.94 -5.77
N TRP A 329 -13.41 -27.56 -6.87
CA TRP A 329 -12.80 -26.87 -8.01
C TRP A 329 -13.86 -26.15 -8.86
N ARG A 330 -13.39 -25.25 -9.72
CA ARG A 330 -14.16 -24.59 -10.77
C ARG A 330 -13.35 -24.58 -12.06
N ASN A 331 -14.04 -24.73 -13.20
CA ASN A 331 -13.50 -24.55 -14.56
C ASN A 331 -12.28 -25.45 -14.93
N LEU A 332 -12.11 -26.61 -14.27
CA LEU A 332 -11.05 -27.60 -14.55
C LEU A 332 -11.63 -28.92 -15.09
N SER A 333 -10.97 -29.51 -16.08
CA SER A 333 -11.36 -30.76 -16.72
C SER A 333 -11.10 -32.00 -15.85
N ASP A 334 -11.88 -33.05 -16.08
CA ASP A 334 -11.69 -34.36 -15.46
C ASP A 334 -10.35 -35.01 -15.84
N SER A 335 -9.85 -34.77 -17.06
CA SER A 335 -8.57 -35.27 -17.55
C SER A 335 -7.38 -34.61 -16.85
N TYR A 336 -7.42 -33.29 -16.69
CA TYR A 336 -6.36 -32.56 -15.99
C TYR A 336 -6.33 -32.93 -14.51
N ARG A 337 -7.48 -32.89 -13.82
CA ARG A 337 -7.55 -33.23 -12.40
C ARG A 337 -7.01 -34.63 -12.13
N LYS A 338 -7.41 -35.65 -12.91
CA LYS A 338 -6.88 -37.04 -12.78
C LYS A 338 -5.37 -37.17 -13.10
N ALA A 339 -4.78 -36.21 -13.81
CA ALA A 339 -3.36 -36.20 -14.14
C ALA A 339 -2.48 -35.44 -13.13
N VAL A 340 -3.06 -34.61 -12.25
CA VAL A 340 -2.32 -33.82 -11.25
C VAL A 340 -2.78 -34.04 -9.80
N ASP A 341 -3.83 -34.83 -9.57
CA ASP A 341 -4.26 -35.24 -8.22
C ASP A 341 -3.12 -35.96 -7.48
N GLY A 342 -2.94 -35.64 -6.20
CA GLY A 342 -1.83 -36.11 -5.38
C GLY A 342 -0.53 -35.31 -5.50
N HIS A 343 -0.34 -34.46 -6.52
CA HIS A 343 0.90 -33.69 -6.69
C HIS A 343 0.92 -32.39 -5.86
N SER A 344 1.97 -32.21 -5.05
CA SER A 344 2.24 -31.01 -4.25
C SER A 344 3.71 -30.61 -4.33
N PRO A 345 4.06 -29.30 -4.33
CA PRO A 345 5.45 -28.88 -4.14
C PRO A 345 5.92 -29.15 -2.70
N TRP A 346 5.06 -28.84 -1.72
CA TRP A 346 5.29 -29.06 -0.28
C TRP A 346 4.71 -30.39 0.22
N LYS A 347 5.14 -30.80 1.41
CA LYS A 347 4.70 -31.96 2.22
C LYS A 347 3.78 -31.47 3.37
N PRO A 348 3.09 -32.37 4.10
CA PRO A 348 2.29 -31.98 5.26
C PRO A 348 3.06 -31.26 6.37
N GLU A 349 4.36 -31.50 6.49
CA GLU A 349 5.22 -30.98 7.57
C GLU A 349 5.69 -29.52 7.35
N ASP A 350 5.56 -29.00 6.13
CA ASP A 350 6.17 -27.74 5.68
C ASP A 350 5.32 -26.53 6.16
N LEU A 351 5.52 -26.14 7.42
CA LEU A 351 4.78 -25.07 8.10
C LEU A 351 5.16 -23.64 7.66
N ASP A 352 6.33 -23.48 7.05
CA ASP A 352 6.89 -22.24 6.53
C ASP A 352 6.76 -22.10 4.99
N ALA A 353 6.03 -23.01 4.35
CA ALA A 353 5.73 -22.97 2.91
C ALA A 353 5.22 -21.60 2.43
N GLU A 354 5.86 -21.02 1.42
CA GLU A 354 5.48 -19.73 0.82
C GLU A 354 4.69 -19.92 -0.50
N PRO A 355 3.86 -18.95 -0.96
CA PRO A 355 3.09 -19.10 -2.20
C PRO A 355 3.97 -19.11 -3.47
N ILE A 356 4.21 -20.29 -4.06
CA ILE A 356 5.00 -20.41 -5.30
C ILE A 356 4.15 -20.01 -6.51
N PHE A 357 4.56 -18.95 -7.20
CA PHE A 357 3.87 -18.42 -8.38
C PHE A 357 4.46 -18.91 -9.72
N TYR A 358 3.56 -19.12 -10.68
CA TYR A 358 3.83 -19.66 -12.01
C TYR A 358 3.08 -18.93 -13.16
N SER A 359 3.09 -17.60 -13.12
CA SER A 359 2.86 -16.57 -14.16
C SER A 359 2.98 -16.83 -15.69
N ASP A 360 3.73 -17.79 -16.24
CA ASP A 360 3.84 -18.08 -17.71
C ASP A 360 4.19 -19.54 -18.00
N ILE A 361 3.17 -20.40 -18.14
CA ILE A 361 3.30 -21.86 -18.31
C ILE A 361 4.28 -22.30 -19.41
N SER A 362 4.47 -21.52 -20.48
CA SER A 362 5.42 -21.90 -21.54
C SER A 362 6.87 -22.00 -21.04
N ARG A 363 7.21 -21.22 -20.01
CA ARG A 363 8.56 -21.06 -19.48
C ARG A 363 8.86 -21.88 -18.21
N SER A 364 8.12 -22.95 -17.84
CA SER A 364 8.24 -23.65 -16.52
C SER A 364 9.31 -24.69 -16.37
N ASP A 365 9.87 -24.70 -15.17
CA ASP A 365 10.68 -25.73 -14.54
C ASP A 365 10.00 -27.11 -14.50
N LEU A 366 8.69 -27.09 -14.27
CA LEU A 366 7.79 -28.23 -14.15
C LEU A 366 8.11 -29.28 -15.20
N ASP A 367 8.25 -30.53 -14.75
CA ASP A 367 8.55 -31.69 -15.59
C ASP A 367 7.74 -31.66 -16.89
N GLN A 368 8.36 -31.98 -18.03
CA GLN A 368 7.74 -31.82 -19.34
C GLN A 368 6.40 -32.56 -19.47
N THR A 369 6.20 -33.66 -18.72
CA THR A 369 4.93 -34.40 -18.67
C THR A 369 3.84 -33.57 -17.97
N VAL A 370 4.17 -32.96 -16.83
CA VAL A 370 3.26 -32.11 -16.04
C VAL A 370 2.99 -30.79 -16.77
N LYS A 371 4.04 -30.12 -17.24
CA LYS A 371 3.98 -28.89 -18.04
C LYS A 371 3.09 -29.07 -19.28
N ARG A 372 3.22 -30.19 -19.99
CA ARG A 372 2.34 -30.52 -21.12
C ARG A 372 0.88 -30.66 -20.71
N ARG A 373 0.57 -31.30 -19.57
CA ARG A 373 -0.82 -31.38 -19.07
C ARG A 373 -1.41 -30.01 -18.72
N ILE A 374 -0.60 -29.09 -18.20
CA ILE A 374 -1.04 -27.73 -17.87
C ILE A 374 -1.31 -26.93 -19.16
N VAL A 375 -0.47 -27.07 -20.19
CA VAL A 375 -0.68 -26.47 -21.53
C VAL A 375 -1.90 -27.09 -22.24
N ASP A 376 -2.04 -28.43 -22.23
CA ASP A 376 -3.17 -29.16 -22.82
C ASP A 376 -4.53 -28.71 -22.23
N GLU A 377 -4.57 -28.32 -20.94
CA GLU A 377 -5.75 -27.79 -20.23
C GLU A 377 -6.04 -26.31 -20.56
N GLY A 378 -5.13 -25.62 -21.26
CA GLY A 378 -5.25 -24.20 -21.57
C GLY A 378 -5.01 -23.29 -20.36
N ILE A 379 -4.02 -23.62 -19.53
CA ILE A 379 -3.57 -22.76 -18.42
C ILE A 379 -2.29 -22.04 -18.88
N GLY A 380 -2.30 -20.71 -18.80
CA GLY A 380 -1.20 -19.82 -19.15
C GLY A 380 -0.44 -19.25 -17.94
N ALA A 381 -1.05 -19.26 -16.75
CA ALA A 381 -0.37 -19.02 -15.47
C ALA A 381 -1.06 -19.76 -14.32
N LEU A 382 -0.36 -20.05 -13.23
CA LEU A 382 -0.97 -20.56 -11.99
C LEU A 382 -0.24 -20.11 -10.71
N LEU A 383 -0.90 -20.20 -9.56
CA LEU A 383 -0.33 -19.97 -8.22
C LEU A 383 -0.66 -21.16 -7.33
N PHE A 384 0.35 -21.72 -6.66
CA PHE A 384 0.14 -22.59 -5.51
C PHE A 384 0.06 -21.71 -4.26
N VAL A 385 -0.99 -21.85 -3.44
CA VAL A 385 -1.10 -21.14 -2.15
C VAL A 385 -1.23 -22.15 -1.01
N PRO A 386 -0.27 -22.24 -0.09
CA PRO A 386 -0.29 -23.18 1.02
C PRO A 386 -1.39 -22.82 2.04
N LEU A 387 -1.97 -23.83 2.69
CA LEU A 387 -2.98 -23.70 3.75
C LEU A 387 -2.38 -24.14 5.09
N VAL A 388 -1.53 -23.29 5.66
CA VAL A 388 -0.80 -23.57 6.91
C VAL A 388 -1.78 -23.61 8.09
N GLY A 389 -1.94 -24.79 8.69
CA GLY A 389 -2.69 -24.98 9.94
C GLY A 389 -1.78 -24.85 11.17
N PRO A 390 -2.34 -24.92 12.40
CA PRO A 390 -1.58 -24.71 13.63
C PRO A 390 -0.46 -25.72 13.90
N GLU A 391 -0.59 -26.95 13.39
CA GLU A 391 0.32 -28.08 13.65
C GLU A 391 0.95 -28.67 12.38
N LYS A 392 0.34 -28.41 11.21
CA LYS A 392 0.79 -28.95 9.91
C LYS A 392 0.22 -28.14 8.74
N LEU A 393 0.82 -28.29 7.56
CA LEU A 393 0.22 -27.87 6.30
C LEU A 393 -1.02 -28.72 6.00
N LEU A 394 -2.18 -28.09 5.86
CA LEU A 394 -3.45 -28.79 5.62
C LEU A 394 -3.63 -29.20 4.16
N GLY A 395 -2.92 -28.53 3.27
CA GLY A 395 -3.01 -28.65 1.82
C GLY A 395 -2.73 -27.32 1.17
N LYS A 396 -3.45 -27.05 0.07
CA LYS A 396 -3.29 -25.83 -0.72
C LYS A 396 -4.58 -25.44 -1.43
N PHE A 397 -4.72 -24.17 -1.76
CA PHE A 397 -5.59 -23.78 -2.88
C PHE A 397 -4.75 -23.36 -4.08
N MET A 398 -5.39 -23.37 -5.24
CA MET A 398 -4.80 -23.09 -6.53
C MET A 398 -5.58 -21.99 -7.23
N VAL A 399 -4.84 -21.10 -7.86
CA VAL A 399 -5.35 -20.02 -8.72
C VAL A 399 -4.80 -20.28 -10.12
N TYR A 400 -5.61 -20.20 -11.17
CA TYR A 400 -5.16 -20.42 -12.54
C TYR A 400 -5.70 -19.34 -13.48
N PHE A 401 -4.86 -18.93 -14.43
CA PHE A 401 -5.20 -17.98 -15.50
C PHE A 401 -4.98 -18.63 -16.87
N ASN A 402 -5.77 -18.23 -17.87
CA ASN A 402 -5.70 -18.72 -19.25
C ASN A 402 -4.46 -18.23 -20.01
N THR A 403 -3.90 -17.09 -19.60
CA THR A 403 -2.74 -16.44 -20.24
C THR A 403 -1.63 -16.19 -19.23
N PRO A 404 -0.38 -15.99 -19.70
CA PRO A 404 0.67 -15.44 -18.86
C PRO A 404 0.23 -14.14 -18.16
N THR A 405 0.49 -14.02 -16.86
CA THR A 405 -0.15 -13.04 -15.95
C THR A 405 0.78 -12.64 -14.80
N GLN A 406 1.09 -11.36 -14.63
CA GLN A 406 1.76 -10.82 -13.42
C GLN A 406 0.82 -10.88 -12.21
N LEU A 407 1.34 -11.16 -11.01
CA LEU A 407 0.61 -10.93 -9.75
C LEU A 407 1.03 -9.61 -9.12
N THR A 408 0.05 -8.80 -8.75
CA THR A 408 0.28 -7.60 -7.93
C THR A 408 0.55 -7.96 -6.46
N GLU A 409 1.29 -7.13 -5.74
CA GLU A 409 1.45 -7.22 -4.27
C GLU A 409 0.10 -7.35 -3.55
N LYS A 410 -0.91 -6.63 -4.06
CA LYS A 410 -2.30 -6.65 -3.59
C LYS A 410 -2.96 -8.02 -3.73
N GLN A 411 -2.77 -8.71 -4.87
CA GLN A 411 -3.27 -10.08 -5.05
C GLN A 411 -2.52 -11.08 -4.17
N LEU A 412 -1.19 -10.93 -4.01
CA LEU A 412 -0.40 -11.77 -3.10
C LEU A 412 -0.89 -11.61 -1.65
N TRP A 413 -1.07 -10.38 -1.17
CA TRP A 413 -1.65 -10.08 0.14
C TRP A 413 -3.06 -10.66 0.32
N LEU A 414 -3.94 -10.55 -0.70
CA LEU A 414 -5.24 -11.20 -0.68
C LEU A 414 -5.11 -12.74 -0.57
N THR A 415 -4.19 -13.38 -1.32
CA THR A 415 -4.01 -14.85 -1.25
C THR A 415 -3.60 -15.32 0.15
N GLN A 416 -2.77 -14.55 0.86
CA GLN A 416 -2.37 -14.83 2.25
C GLN A 416 -3.58 -14.75 3.20
N ILE A 417 -4.44 -13.73 3.07
CA ILE A 417 -5.65 -13.60 3.90
C ILE A 417 -6.67 -14.69 3.59
N LEU A 418 -6.90 -15.02 2.31
CA LEU A 418 -7.76 -16.12 1.91
C LEU A 418 -7.24 -17.45 2.47
N SER A 419 -5.92 -17.68 2.42
CA SER A 419 -5.27 -18.85 3.01
C SER A 419 -5.49 -18.94 4.51
N GLN A 420 -5.10 -17.91 5.27
CA GLN A 420 -5.19 -17.92 6.73
C GLN A 420 -6.62 -18.14 7.24
N ASN A 421 -7.62 -17.52 6.60
CA ASN A 421 -9.02 -17.71 6.97
C ASN A 421 -9.53 -19.12 6.62
N LEU A 422 -9.17 -19.66 5.45
CA LEU A 422 -9.53 -21.04 5.09
C LEU A 422 -8.84 -22.07 5.98
N ALA A 423 -7.54 -21.91 6.23
CA ALA A 423 -6.77 -22.82 7.07
C ALA A 423 -7.29 -22.81 8.51
N ALA A 424 -7.62 -21.64 9.07
CA ALA A 424 -8.26 -21.54 10.39
C ALA A 424 -9.63 -22.24 10.42
N ILE A 425 -10.53 -21.95 9.49
CA ILE A 425 -11.89 -22.53 9.47
C ILE A 425 -11.86 -24.05 9.20
N ILE A 426 -11.02 -24.51 8.26
CA ILE A 426 -10.80 -25.94 7.99
C ILE A 426 -10.19 -26.62 9.22
N SER A 427 -9.22 -26.00 9.90
CA SER A 427 -8.68 -26.51 11.17
C SER A 427 -9.76 -26.64 12.24
N SER A 428 -10.61 -25.62 12.44
CA SER A 428 -11.70 -25.69 13.42
C SER A 428 -12.69 -26.82 13.11
N PHE A 429 -13.09 -26.99 11.84
CA PHE A 429 -13.96 -28.10 11.44
C PHE A 429 -13.30 -29.47 11.56
N GLN A 430 -12.01 -29.59 11.19
CA GLN A 430 -11.26 -30.83 11.35
C GLN A 430 -11.02 -31.17 12.83
N LEU A 431 -10.79 -30.17 13.69
CA LEU A 431 -10.63 -30.34 15.13
C LEU A 431 -11.95 -30.79 15.77
N LEU A 432 -13.06 -30.10 15.51
CA LEU A 432 -14.39 -30.50 15.99
C LEU A 432 -14.77 -31.92 15.52
N LYS A 433 -14.40 -32.29 14.28
CA LYS A 433 -14.61 -33.65 13.77
C LYS A 433 -13.71 -34.68 14.48
N LYS A 434 -12.40 -34.42 14.60
CA LYS A 434 -11.46 -35.25 15.38
C LYS A 434 -11.94 -35.45 16.81
N GLU A 435 -12.48 -34.40 17.43
CA GLU A 435 -12.95 -34.38 18.80
C GLU A 435 -14.22 -35.23 18.99
N GLN A 436 -15.21 -35.10 18.10
CA GLN A 436 -16.39 -35.97 18.08
C GLN A 436 -16.02 -37.44 17.77
N GLU A 437 -15.10 -37.67 16.84
CA GLU A 437 -14.61 -39.01 16.51
C GLU A 437 -13.83 -39.62 17.68
N ALA A 438 -12.98 -38.86 18.38
CA ALA A 438 -12.31 -39.28 19.60
C ALA A 438 -13.30 -39.55 20.75
N GLN A 439 -14.30 -38.70 20.96
CA GLN A 439 -15.32 -38.89 22.01
C GLN A 439 -16.15 -40.16 21.76
N LYS A 440 -16.48 -40.46 20.49
CA LYS A 440 -17.11 -41.71 20.11
C LYS A 440 -16.17 -42.90 20.32
N LYS A 441 -14.95 -42.82 19.79
CA LYS A 441 -13.91 -43.85 19.85
C LYS A 441 -13.59 -44.25 21.30
N TYR A 442 -13.25 -43.32 22.18
CA TYR A 442 -12.97 -43.64 23.60
C TYR A 442 -14.18 -44.19 24.35
N ARG A 443 -15.41 -43.76 24.02
CA ARG A 443 -16.64 -44.34 24.59
C ARG A 443 -16.86 -45.78 24.13
N GLU A 444 -16.65 -46.05 22.84
CA GLU A 444 -16.79 -47.39 22.26
C GLU A 444 -15.68 -48.34 22.73
N ILE A 445 -14.46 -47.87 22.97
CA ILE A 445 -13.41 -48.65 23.65
C ILE A 445 -13.86 -48.95 25.09
N PHE A 446 -14.17 -47.91 25.89
CA PHE A 446 -14.51 -48.05 27.31
C PHE A 446 -15.53 -49.15 27.57
N GLU A 447 -16.62 -49.23 26.79
CA GLU A 447 -17.67 -50.25 26.96
C GLU A 447 -17.35 -51.64 26.34
N ASN A 448 -16.31 -51.81 25.51
CA ASN A 448 -16.04 -53.07 24.79
C ASN A 448 -14.70 -53.79 25.10
N VAL A 449 -13.79 -53.17 25.86
CA VAL A 449 -12.56 -53.81 26.38
C VAL A 449 -12.88 -55.03 27.26
N SER A 450 -11.97 -55.99 27.41
CA SER A 450 -12.22 -57.18 28.26
C SER A 450 -12.07 -56.92 29.76
N GLU A 451 -11.23 -55.97 30.15
CA GLU A 451 -11.04 -55.52 31.54
C GLU A 451 -12.25 -54.79 32.13
N GLY A 452 -12.52 -55.08 33.40
CA GLY A 452 -13.45 -54.28 34.20
C GLY A 452 -12.84 -52.94 34.58
N ILE A 453 -13.35 -51.85 34.02
CA ILE A 453 -12.93 -50.47 34.34
C ILE A 453 -13.99 -49.82 35.23
N TYR A 454 -13.58 -49.17 36.32
CA TYR A 454 -14.50 -48.56 37.29
C TYR A 454 -14.02 -47.22 37.86
N GLN A 455 -14.97 -46.46 38.41
CA GLN A 455 -14.72 -45.40 39.38
C GLN A 455 -15.61 -45.64 40.62
N SER A 456 -15.12 -45.36 41.82
CA SER A 456 -15.87 -45.55 43.08
C SER A 456 -15.56 -44.49 44.13
N THR A 457 -16.51 -44.19 45.02
CA THR A 457 -16.27 -43.25 46.14
C THR A 457 -15.33 -43.85 47.20
N LYS A 458 -14.78 -43.02 48.08
CA LYS A 458 -13.96 -43.45 49.23
C LYS A 458 -14.65 -44.56 50.04
N GLU A 459 -15.95 -44.40 50.28
CA GLU A 459 -16.82 -45.34 51.00
C GLU A 459 -17.01 -46.67 50.25
N GLY A 460 -16.93 -46.65 48.91
CA GLY A 460 -17.06 -47.80 48.04
C GLY A 460 -18.32 -47.84 47.17
N LYS A 461 -19.07 -46.74 47.02
CA LYS A 461 -20.17 -46.72 46.04
C LYS A 461 -19.61 -46.60 44.63
N LEU A 462 -20.06 -47.44 43.69
CA LEU A 462 -19.65 -47.33 42.29
C LEU A 462 -20.27 -46.07 41.63
N ILE A 463 -19.46 -45.33 40.89
CA ILE A 463 -19.82 -44.07 40.22
C ILE A 463 -20.07 -44.33 38.73
N THR A 464 -19.15 -45.03 38.08
CA THR A 464 -19.31 -45.61 36.74
C THR A 464 -18.57 -46.95 36.68
N VAL A 465 -19.04 -47.83 35.80
CA VAL A 465 -18.42 -49.11 35.44
C VAL A 465 -18.58 -49.32 33.94
N ASN A 466 -17.67 -50.03 33.29
CA ASN A 466 -17.91 -50.48 31.93
C ASN A 466 -18.72 -51.79 31.86
N GLN A 467 -19.30 -52.06 30.69
CA GLN A 467 -20.03 -53.28 30.40
C GLN A 467 -19.17 -54.56 30.56
N ALA A 468 -17.84 -54.44 30.51
CA ALA A 468 -16.92 -55.53 30.78
C ALA A 468 -16.89 -55.91 32.27
N MET A 469 -16.83 -54.94 33.19
CA MET A 469 -16.93 -55.20 34.63
C MET A 469 -18.26 -55.88 34.98
N VAL A 470 -19.36 -55.41 34.38
CA VAL A 470 -20.69 -56.00 34.51
C VAL A 470 -20.69 -57.48 34.08
N LYS A 471 -20.03 -57.83 32.96
CA LYS A 471 -19.88 -59.22 32.48
C LYS A 471 -18.95 -60.04 33.38
N MET A 472 -17.78 -59.52 33.71
CA MET A 472 -16.73 -60.17 34.50
C MET A 472 -17.21 -60.56 35.90
N PHE A 473 -18.00 -59.70 36.55
CA PHE A 473 -18.57 -59.94 37.88
C PHE A 473 -20.00 -60.52 37.84
N GLY A 474 -20.60 -60.73 36.67
CA GLY A 474 -21.87 -61.47 36.52
C GLY A 474 -23.17 -60.68 36.81
N TYR A 475 -23.17 -59.37 36.60
CA TYR A 475 -24.34 -58.49 36.79
C TYR A 475 -25.20 -58.39 35.52
N ARG A 476 -26.50 -58.09 35.68
CA ARG A 476 -27.51 -58.07 34.60
C ARG A 476 -27.47 -56.78 33.77
N SER A 477 -27.20 -55.65 34.40
CA SER A 477 -27.07 -54.36 33.73
C SER A 477 -26.11 -53.43 34.48
N LYS A 478 -25.75 -52.32 33.84
CA LYS A 478 -24.94 -51.25 34.42
C LYS A 478 -25.66 -50.59 35.60
N GLU A 479 -26.97 -50.38 35.54
CA GLU A 479 -27.77 -49.90 36.68
C GLU A 479 -27.80 -50.90 37.83
N GLU A 480 -27.92 -52.21 37.56
CA GLU A 480 -27.90 -53.22 38.64
C GLU A 480 -26.55 -53.20 39.39
N MET A 481 -25.43 -53.05 38.65
CA MET A 481 -24.10 -52.98 39.27
C MET A 481 -23.84 -51.65 39.98
N LEU A 482 -24.28 -50.51 39.43
CA LEU A 482 -24.14 -49.19 40.07
C LEU A 482 -25.04 -49.01 41.31
N ASN A 483 -26.11 -49.80 41.42
CA ASN A 483 -26.99 -49.81 42.60
C ASN A 483 -26.56 -50.81 43.70
N ILE A 484 -25.40 -51.48 43.59
CA ILE A 484 -24.89 -52.25 44.74
C ILE A 484 -24.58 -51.29 45.91
N PRO A 485 -24.90 -51.63 47.17
CA PRO A 485 -24.66 -50.74 48.31
C PRO A 485 -23.18 -50.40 48.52
N ASN A 486 -22.27 -51.31 48.15
CA ASN A 486 -20.83 -51.12 48.34
C ASN A 486 -19.98 -52.09 47.48
N SER A 487 -18.85 -51.61 46.94
CA SER A 487 -17.90 -52.42 46.18
C SER A 487 -17.12 -53.44 47.02
N LYS A 488 -17.12 -53.32 48.37
CA LYS A 488 -16.62 -54.38 49.28
C LYS A 488 -17.23 -55.76 49.00
N ILE A 489 -18.44 -55.82 48.45
CA ILE A 489 -19.14 -57.07 48.07
C ILE A 489 -18.40 -57.84 46.95
N LEU A 490 -17.56 -57.16 46.16
CA LEU A 490 -16.81 -57.73 45.03
C LEU A 490 -15.44 -58.32 45.45
N TYR A 491 -14.99 -58.11 46.68
CA TYR A 491 -13.70 -58.61 47.18
C TYR A 491 -13.89 -59.94 47.90
N TRP A 492 -12.88 -60.83 47.86
CA TRP A 492 -12.95 -62.11 48.56
C TRP A 492 -12.90 -61.92 50.09
N ASP A 493 -12.12 -60.94 50.54
CA ASP A 493 -12.16 -60.39 51.90
C ASP A 493 -12.44 -58.88 51.83
N ALA A 494 -13.48 -58.43 52.53
CA ALA A 494 -13.84 -57.01 52.61
C ALA A 494 -12.79 -56.16 53.36
N ALA A 495 -11.98 -56.77 54.24
CA ALA A 495 -10.86 -56.10 54.89
C ALA A 495 -9.71 -55.83 53.92
N GLU A 496 -9.51 -56.67 52.90
CA GLU A 496 -8.48 -56.45 51.87
C GLU A 496 -8.85 -55.25 50.98
N ARG A 497 -10.14 -55.01 50.69
CA ARG A 497 -10.58 -53.73 50.08
C ARG A 497 -10.14 -52.53 50.93
N GLU A 498 -10.30 -52.61 52.25
CA GLU A 498 -9.89 -51.50 53.13
C GLU A 498 -8.38 -51.34 53.25
N ARG A 499 -7.62 -52.45 53.17
CA ARG A 499 -6.15 -52.41 53.10
C ARG A 499 -5.71 -51.75 51.81
N LEU A 500 -6.25 -52.16 50.65
CA LEU A 500 -5.94 -51.60 49.35
C LEU A 500 -6.35 -50.12 49.28
N ALA A 501 -7.51 -49.75 49.85
CA ALA A 501 -7.91 -48.35 50.03
C ALA A 501 -6.88 -47.55 50.85
N ARG A 502 -6.41 -48.08 52.00
CA ARG A 502 -5.37 -47.40 52.79
C ARG A 502 -4.04 -47.28 52.06
N LEU A 503 -3.67 -48.25 51.23
CA LEU A 503 -2.43 -48.21 50.44
C LEU A 503 -2.55 -47.23 49.25
N VAL A 504 -3.67 -47.21 48.52
CA VAL A 504 -3.87 -46.25 47.42
C VAL A 504 -4.00 -44.81 47.91
N GLU A 505 -4.52 -44.60 49.13
CA GLU A 505 -4.55 -43.28 49.78
C GLU A 505 -3.17 -42.82 50.28
N ALA A 506 -2.26 -43.74 50.61
CA ALA A 506 -0.90 -43.42 51.05
C ALA A 506 0.07 -43.24 49.87
N ASP A 507 0.06 -44.16 48.92
CA ASP A 507 1.02 -44.24 47.80
C ASP A 507 0.49 -43.60 46.49
N GLY A 508 -0.75 -43.09 46.51
CA GLY A 508 -1.43 -42.43 45.38
C GLY A 508 -1.92 -43.38 44.27
N THR A 509 -1.17 -44.44 43.97
CA THR A 509 -1.56 -45.48 43.00
C THR A 509 -1.13 -46.87 43.43
N LEU A 510 -2.03 -47.84 43.29
CA LEU A 510 -1.75 -49.26 43.26
C LEU A 510 -1.64 -49.70 41.81
N LYS A 511 -0.53 -50.36 41.44
CA LYS A 511 -0.28 -50.80 40.07
C LYS A 511 0.27 -52.21 40.05
N ASN A 512 -0.32 -53.04 39.21
CA ASN A 512 0.02 -54.45 39.08
C ASN A 512 -0.10 -55.21 40.43
N VAL A 513 -1.11 -54.89 41.24
CA VAL A 513 -1.36 -55.59 42.52
C VAL A 513 -2.22 -56.81 42.27
N GLU A 514 -1.76 -57.97 42.72
CA GLU A 514 -2.41 -59.26 42.44
C GLU A 514 -3.40 -59.55 43.57
N VAL A 515 -4.69 -59.39 43.29
CA VAL A 515 -5.78 -59.35 44.27
C VAL A 515 -6.79 -60.47 44.00
N ARG A 516 -7.35 -61.02 45.08
CA ARG A 516 -8.34 -62.10 45.05
C ARG A 516 -9.76 -61.53 45.22
N MET A 517 -10.60 -61.65 44.19
CA MET A 517 -11.94 -61.05 44.13
C MET A 517 -13.03 -62.09 43.89
N LYS A 518 -14.30 -61.65 43.96
CA LYS A 518 -15.49 -62.50 43.99
C LYS A 518 -16.58 -62.00 43.02
N ARG A 519 -17.12 -62.91 42.21
CA ARG A 519 -18.23 -62.66 41.27
C ARG A 519 -19.60 -62.77 41.98
N LYS A 520 -20.65 -62.20 41.38
CA LYS A 520 -22.02 -62.10 41.94
C LYS A 520 -22.64 -63.45 42.33
N ASP A 521 -22.29 -64.51 41.62
CA ASP A 521 -22.76 -65.88 41.88
C ASP A 521 -22.08 -66.56 43.09
N GLY A 522 -20.88 -66.10 43.45
CA GLY A 522 -20.06 -66.67 44.51
C GLY A 522 -18.60 -66.96 44.13
N THR A 523 -18.26 -66.98 42.84
CA THR A 523 -17.01 -67.57 42.33
C THR A 523 -15.77 -66.67 42.42
N GLU A 524 -14.58 -67.27 42.42
CA GLU A 524 -13.27 -66.61 42.56
C GLU A 524 -12.74 -66.03 41.23
N ILE A 525 -11.89 -65.01 41.33
CA ILE A 525 -11.06 -64.47 40.25
C ILE A 525 -9.74 -63.91 40.80
N TRP A 526 -8.62 -64.20 40.13
CA TRP A 526 -7.31 -63.57 40.38
C TRP A 526 -7.14 -62.38 39.45
N VAL A 527 -7.25 -61.18 40.01
CA VAL A 527 -7.19 -59.95 39.23
C VAL A 527 -5.85 -59.26 39.43
N LEU A 528 -5.33 -58.68 38.35
CA LEU A 528 -4.43 -57.56 38.45
C LEU A 528 -5.29 -56.34 38.68
N LEU A 529 -5.30 -55.88 39.92
CA LEU A 529 -5.90 -54.62 40.30
C LEU A 529 -4.89 -53.50 40.01
N ASN A 530 -5.30 -52.56 39.19
CA ASN A 530 -4.76 -51.20 39.20
C ASN A 530 -5.83 -50.32 39.87
N ASP A 531 -5.43 -49.48 40.82
CA ASP A 531 -6.35 -48.52 41.45
C ASP A 531 -5.59 -47.21 41.72
N ARG A 532 -6.29 -46.08 41.70
CA ARG A 532 -5.71 -44.75 41.86
C ARG A 532 -6.65 -43.86 42.65
N VAL A 533 -6.11 -43.14 43.62
CA VAL A 533 -6.86 -42.04 44.26
C VAL A 533 -6.80 -40.78 43.40
N ILE A 534 -7.95 -40.16 43.19
CA ILE A 534 -8.10 -38.87 42.53
C ILE A 534 -8.54 -37.85 43.57
N THR A 535 -7.74 -36.78 43.72
CA THR A 535 -8.00 -35.67 44.64
C THR A 535 -8.36 -34.40 43.89
N ASP A 536 -8.96 -33.44 44.60
CA ASP A 536 -8.98 -32.04 44.16
C ASP A 536 -7.64 -31.32 44.44
N GLN A 537 -7.59 -30.03 44.13
CA GLN A 537 -6.42 -29.16 44.34
C GLN A 537 -6.11 -28.89 45.82
N GLU A 538 -7.03 -29.20 46.73
CA GLU A 538 -6.85 -29.07 48.19
C GLU A 538 -6.36 -30.39 48.81
N GLY A 539 -6.09 -31.41 47.99
CA GLY A 539 -5.63 -32.74 48.41
C GLY A 539 -6.75 -33.64 48.96
N LYS A 540 -8.01 -33.22 48.87
CA LYS A 540 -9.15 -33.98 49.35
C LYS A 540 -9.61 -34.98 48.29
N ILE A 541 -9.92 -36.20 48.73
CA ILE A 541 -10.25 -37.32 47.87
C ILE A 541 -11.63 -37.12 47.25
N LEU A 542 -11.70 -37.20 45.91
CA LEU A 542 -12.93 -37.15 45.12
C LEU A 542 -13.47 -38.56 44.86
N TYR A 543 -12.61 -39.47 44.38
CA TYR A 543 -12.94 -40.86 44.07
C TYR A 543 -11.67 -41.71 43.88
N TYR A 544 -11.85 -43.02 43.79
CA TYR A 544 -10.89 -43.96 43.25
C TYR A 544 -11.25 -44.32 41.81
N GLU A 545 -10.26 -44.52 40.93
CA GLU A 545 -10.45 -45.12 39.61
C GLU A 545 -9.47 -46.26 39.35
N GLY A 546 -9.94 -47.34 38.72
CA GLY A 546 -9.15 -48.55 38.61
C GLY A 546 -9.57 -49.48 37.48
N THR A 547 -8.68 -50.42 37.18
CA THR A 547 -8.88 -51.49 36.19
C THR A 547 -8.65 -52.87 36.81
N VAL A 548 -9.40 -53.84 36.29
CA VAL A 548 -9.48 -55.21 36.78
C VAL A 548 -9.25 -56.15 35.60
N LEU A 549 -8.08 -56.80 35.56
CA LEU A 549 -7.70 -57.77 34.53
C LEU A 549 -7.52 -59.17 35.13
N ASP A 550 -8.07 -60.21 34.50
CA ASP A 550 -7.80 -61.61 34.87
C ASP A 550 -6.41 -62.02 34.31
N ILE A 551 -5.35 -61.91 35.13
CA ILE A 551 -3.95 -62.09 34.68
C ILE A 551 -3.34 -63.46 34.95
N THR A 552 -4.19 -64.46 35.18
CA THR A 552 -3.84 -65.81 35.63
C THR A 552 -2.67 -66.45 34.82
N ASP A 553 -2.40 -65.98 33.60
CA ASP A 553 -1.33 -66.44 32.71
C ASP A 553 -0.03 -65.61 32.59
N ARG A 554 0.08 -64.33 33.00
CA ARG A 554 1.13 -63.44 32.44
C ARG A 554 2.58 -63.62 32.95
N LYS A 555 2.82 -64.18 34.14
CA LYS A 555 4.10 -64.11 34.92
C LYS A 555 5.38 -64.79 34.31
N LYS A 556 5.60 -64.73 32.98
CA LYS A 556 6.41 -65.72 32.23
C LYS A 556 7.64 -65.21 31.41
N ALA A 557 7.74 -63.96 30.88
CA ALA A 557 8.90 -63.53 30.03
C ALA A 557 9.12 -62.01 29.81
N GLU A 558 10.35 -61.58 29.42
CA GLU A 558 10.69 -60.32 28.64
C GLU A 558 12.21 -60.06 28.25
N GLN A 559 13.48 -60.11 27.79
CA GLN A 559 14.54 -59.12 28.13
C GLN A 559 15.59 -58.83 27.01
N LYS A 560 16.57 -57.92 27.27
CA LYS A 560 17.87 -57.62 26.59
C LYS A 560 17.85 -56.78 25.27
N HIS A 561 18.89 -55.93 25.05
CA HIS A 561 19.24 -55.04 23.87
C HIS A 561 18.81 -53.55 23.85
N ARG A 562 19.76 -52.61 23.55
CA ARG A 562 19.61 -51.30 22.84
C ARG A 562 20.97 -50.59 22.65
N GLU A 563 21.08 -49.56 21.78
CA GLU A 563 21.98 -48.36 21.93
C GLU A 563 22.05 -47.37 20.72
N GLN A 564 22.82 -47.66 19.65
CA GLN A 564 23.98 -46.82 19.27
C GLN A 564 23.82 -45.58 18.33
N ALA A 565 22.87 -45.57 17.38
CA ALA A 565 23.08 -45.01 16.02
C ALA A 565 23.04 -43.46 15.81
N ARG A 566 23.72 -42.62 16.62
CA ARG A 566 23.39 -41.18 16.74
C ARG A 566 24.30 -40.11 16.10
N LEU A 567 25.47 -40.43 15.55
CA LEU A 567 26.56 -39.45 15.39
C LEU A 567 26.61 -38.64 14.07
N PHE A 568 26.13 -39.19 12.94
CA PHE A 568 26.54 -38.75 11.59
C PHE A 568 26.06 -37.34 11.14
N ARG A 569 24.90 -36.88 11.59
CA ARG A 569 24.13 -35.83 10.87
C ARG A 569 24.58 -34.37 11.12
N ALA A 570 25.50 -34.10 12.05
CA ALA A 570 25.73 -32.75 12.58
C ALA A 570 26.72 -31.85 11.80
N ILE A 571 27.29 -32.31 10.68
CA ILE A 571 28.51 -31.72 10.08
C ILE A 571 28.25 -30.93 8.77
N SER A 572 27.12 -31.18 8.08
CA SER A 572 26.90 -30.71 6.70
C SER A 572 26.57 -29.21 6.59
N ASP A 573 25.71 -28.68 7.46
CA ASP A 573 24.74 -27.65 7.03
C ASP A 573 25.20 -26.19 7.17
N ASN A 574 26.51 -25.95 7.33
CA ASN A 574 27.08 -24.67 7.77
C ASN A 574 28.15 -24.07 6.81
N MET A 575 27.98 -24.18 5.49
CA MET A 575 28.93 -23.65 4.49
C MET A 575 28.34 -22.56 3.57
N THR A 576 29.18 -21.62 3.10
CA THR A 576 28.76 -20.35 2.46
C THR A 576 28.96 -20.25 0.95
N ASP A 577 29.92 -20.98 0.37
CA ASP A 577 30.01 -21.20 -1.07
C ASP A 577 28.86 -22.12 -1.51
N LEU A 578 28.39 -21.96 -2.74
CA LEU A 578 27.33 -22.79 -3.34
C LEU A 578 27.87 -24.23 -3.48
N LEU A 579 27.27 -25.23 -2.82
CA LEU A 579 27.70 -26.64 -2.93
C LEU A 579 26.53 -27.54 -3.31
N TRP A 580 26.76 -28.42 -4.26
CA TRP A 580 25.76 -29.38 -4.74
C TRP A 580 26.39 -30.67 -5.23
N ALA A 581 25.65 -31.76 -5.18
CA ALA A 581 25.85 -32.95 -6.00
C ALA A 581 24.58 -33.26 -6.80
N LYS A 582 24.75 -33.66 -8.06
CA LYS A 582 23.72 -34.12 -9.00
C LYS A 582 23.98 -35.54 -9.46
N ASP A 583 22.94 -36.26 -9.86
CA ASP A 583 23.04 -37.58 -10.52
C ASP A 583 23.49 -37.48 -11.99
N LEU A 584 23.65 -38.63 -12.65
CA LEU A 584 23.96 -38.72 -14.09
C LEU A 584 22.92 -38.07 -15.02
N ASN A 585 21.72 -37.77 -14.52
CA ASN A 585 20.65 -37.08 -15.27
C ASN A 585 20.60 -35.57 -14.93
N LYS A 586 21.65 -35.05 -14.29
CA LYS A 586 21.81 -33.65 -13.84
C LYS A 586 20.78 -33.22 -12.79
N ARG A 587 20.20 -34.17 -12.05
CA ARG A 587 19.22 -33.90 -10.98
C ARG A 587 19.91 -33.89 -9.62
N TYR A 588 19.65 -32.94 -8.73
CA TYR A 588 20.33 -32.90 -7.44
C TYR A 588 20.07 -34.16 -6.60
N ILE A 589 21.08 -34.59 -5.84
CA ILE A 589 21.05 -35.68 -4.85
C ILE A 589 21.64 -35.27 -3.49
N PHE A 590 22.23 -34.06 -3.43
CA PHE A 590 22.53 -33.31 -2.22
C PHE A 590 22.69 -31.84 -2.61
N ALA A 591 22.18 -30.92 -1.79
CA ALA A 591 22.43 -29.48 -1.92
C ALA A 591 22.73 -28.91 -0.53
N ASN A 592 23.65 -27.94 -0.43
CA ASN A 592 23.79 -27.14 0.78
C ASN A 592 22.87 -25.91 0.74
N LYS A 593 22.62 -25.32 1.91
CA LYS A 593 21.74 -24.15 2.04
C LYS A 593 22.13 -22.98 1.13
N ALA A 594 23.43 -22.78 0.86
CA ALA A 594 23.93 -21.64 0.10
C ALA A 594 23.56 -21.65 -1.40
N ILE A 595 23.51 -22.82 -2.07
CA ILE A 595 23.05 -22.86 -3.48
C ILE A 595 21.55 -22.57 -3.60
N CYS A 596 20.76 -23.07 -2.63
CA CYS A 596 19.33 -22.87 -2.57
C CYS A 596 18.99 -21.38 -2.50
N GLU A 597 19.51 -20.65 -1.51
CA GLU A 597 19.24 -19.23 -1.30
C GLU A 597 19.62 -18.32 -2.48
N LYS A 598 20.78 -18.55 -3.11
CA LYS A 598 21.46 -17.53 -3.93
C LYS A 598 21.28 -17.69 -5.45
N LEU A 599 21.11 -18.92 -5.94
CA LEU A 599 21.05 -19.22 -7.37
C LEU A 599 19.72 -19.87 -7.76
N LEU A 600 19.33 -20.94 -7.05
CA LEU A 600 18.10 -21.69 -7.34
C LEU A 600 16.85 -21.01 -6.78
N ASN A 601 17.00 -20.10 -5.82
CA ASN A 601 15.90 -19.49 -5.06
C ASN A 601 15.04 -20.55 -4.32
N ALA A 602 15.65 -21.67 -3.91
CA ALA A 602 14.98 -22.85 -3.39
C ALA A 602 14.76 -22.81 -1.87
N GLU A 603 13.66 -23.40 -1.40
CA GLU A 603 13.19 -23.30 0.00
C GLU A 603 14.18 -23.95 1.01
N ASP A 604 14.62 -25.20 0.76
CA ASP A 604 15.54 -25.94 1.64
C ASP A 604 16.59 -26.78 0.88
N THR A 605 17.35 -27.61 1.60
CA THR A 605 18.36 -28.52 1.02
C THR A 605 17.77 -29.74 0.29
N GLU A 606 16.47 -30.00 0.44
CA GLU A 606 15.74 -31.10 -0.18
C GLU A 606 14.95 -30.68 -1.44
N GLU A 607 14.55 -29.41 -1.57
CA GLU A 607 13.80 -28.91 -2.73
C GLU A 607 14.52 -29.10 -4.08
N PRO A 608 15.86 -28.98 -4.18
CA PRO A 608 16.59 -29.32 -5.40
C PRO A 608 16.57 -30.82 -5.73
N ILE A 609 16.38 -31.71 -4.74
CA ILE A 609 16.59 -33.15 -4.89
C ILE A 609 15.63 -33.74 -5.92
N GLY A 610 16.18 -34.39 -6.94
CA GLY A 610 15.42 -34.90 -8.10
C GLY A 610 15.15 -33.88 -9.21
N LYS A 611 15.57 -32.62 -9.08
CA LYS A 611 15.36 -31.52 -10.04
C LYS A 611 16.67 -31.03 -10.66
N ASN A 612 16.65 -30.36 -11.82
CA ASN A 612 17.84 -29.86 -12.53
C ASN A 612 17.82 -28.31 -12.69
N ASP A 613 18.76 -27.69 -13.41
CA ASP A 613 18.82 -26.21 -13.52
C ASP A 613 17.74 -25.65 -14.47
N ILE A 614 17.41 -26.45 -15.50
CA ILE A 614 16.27 -26.25 -16.41
C ILE A 614 14.94 -26.39 -15.65
N TYR A 615 14.95 -26.94 -14.43
CA TYR A 615 13.94 -26.63 -13.42
C TYR A 615 14.09 -25.13 -13.05
N PHE A 616 14.69 -24.78 -11.93
CA PHE A 616 14.58 -23.46 -11.28
C PHE A 616 14.63 -22.19 -12.18
N ALA A 617 15.54 -22.09 -13.16
CA ALA A 617 15.60 -20.91 -14.04
C ALA A 617 14.31 -20.69 -14.86
N GLN A 618 13.61 -21.78 -15.16
CA GLN A 618 12.31 -21.75 -15.81
C GLN A 618 11.19 -21.35 -14.80
N ARG A 619 11.23 -21.77 -13.53
CA ARG A 619 10.30 -21.28 -12.47
C ARG A 619 10.29 -19.76 -12.37
N GLU A 620 11.47 -19.15 -12.41
CA GLU A 620 11.64 -17.73 -12.08
C GLU A 620 11.22 -16.80 -13.23
N ARG A 621 11.38 -17.21 -14.51
CA ARG A 621 10.64 -16.57 -15.63
C ARG A 621 9.16 -16.90 -15.57
N GLN A 622 8.84 -18.12 -15.17
CA GLN A 622 7.47 -18.49 -14.92
C GLN A 622 6.89 -17.78 -13.69
N SER A 623 7.61 -17.05 -12.85
CA SER A 623 7.01 -16.17 -11.82
C SER A 623 6.93 -14.70 -12.26
N HIS A 624 7.61 -14.33 -13.35
CA HIS A 624 7.73 -12.97 -13.90
C HIS A 624 7.53 -12.96 -15.44
N PRO A 625 6.28 -12.90 -15.94
CA PRO A 625 5.96 -13.12 -17.36
C PRO A 625 6.07 -11.85 -18.20
N GLU A 626 6.05 -10.69 -17.54
CA GLU A 626 6.27 -9.36 -18.11
C GLU A 626 7.71 -9.17 -18.57
N ASN A 627 8.64 -9.97 -18.00
CA ASN A 627 10.04 -9.99 -18.39
C ASN A 627 10.48 -11.40 -18.84
N PRO A 628 10.36 -11.71 -20.15
CA PRO A 628 10.87 -12.95 -20.76
C PRO A 628 12.31 -13.33 -20.42
N GLU A 629 13.13 -12.36 -20.04
CA GLU A 629 14.56 -12.52 -19.77
C GLU A 629 14.89 -12.38 -18.27
N TYR A 630 13.89 -12.44 -17.37
CA TYR A 630 14.09 -12.24 -15.92
C TYR A 630 15.10 -13.23 -15.28
N HIS A 631 15.09 -14.48 -15.74
CA HIS A 631 16.05 -15.50 -15.31
C HIS A 631 16.41 -16.39 -16.51
N THR A 632 17.62 -16.23 -17.05
CA THR A 632 18.11 -16.91 -18.26
C THR A 632 19.40 -17.71 -18.04
N PHE A 633 19.86 -17.76 -16.80
CA PHE A 633 20.95 -18.64 -16.38
C PHE A 633 20.65 -20.10 -16.72
N GLY A 634 21.65 -20.83 -17.22
CA GLY A 634 21.49 -22.21 -17.71
C GLY A 634 21.04 -22.39 -19.16
N GLU A 635 20.61 -21.33 -19.88
CA GLU A 635 20.12 -21.44 -21.27
C GLU A 635 20.96 -20.71 -22.33
N ILE A 636 21.77 -19.71 -21.94
CA ILE A 636 22.56 -18.88 -22.88
C ILE A 636 23.99 -19.41 -23.11
N CYS A 637 24.49 -20.25 -22.20
CA CYS A 637 25.84 -20.82 -22.24
C CYS A 637 25.85 -22.31 -22.67
N ALA A 638 27.03 -22.83 -23.01
CA ALA A 638 27.20 -24.25 -23.34
C ALA A 638 27.04 -25.15 -22.08
N ASP A 639 26.52 -26.38 -22.28
CA ASP A 639 26.21 -27.35 -21.22
C ASP A 639 27.47 -27.87 -20.50
N SER A 640 27.90 -27.14 -19.47
CA SER A 640 29.12 -27.40 -18.70
C SER A 640 29.01 -28.63 -17.79
N ASP A 641 27.80 -29.08 -17.42
CA ASP A 641 27.60 -30.35 -16.73
C ASP A 641 27.92 -31.53 -17.65
N GLN A 642 27.48 -31.49 -18.93
CA GLN A 642 27.79 -32.54 -19.90
C GLN A 642 29.29 -32.64 -20.17
N ILE A 643 29.95 -31.49 -20.38
CA ILE A 643 31.38 -31.43 -20.72
C ILE A 643 32.23 -32.08 -19.60
N VAL A 644 31.83 -31.96 -18.33
CA VAL A 644 32.51 -32.59 -17.20
C VAL A 644 32.21 -34.09 -17.07
N MET A 645 30.99 -34.53 -17.37
CA MET A 645 30.64 -35.97 -17.42
C MET A 645 31.38 -36.69 -18.56
N ASP A 646 31.48 -36.06 -19.73
CA ASP A 646 32.14 -36.63 -20.91
C ASP A 646 33.67 -36.64 -20.77
N ALA A 647 34.25 -35.54 -20.26
CA ALA A 647 35.70 -35.43 -20.05
C ALA A 647 36.19 -36.14 -18.76
N LYS A 648 35.27 -36.54 -17.87
CA LYS A 648 35.51 -37.29 -16.61
C LYS A 648 36.57 -36.68 -15.69
N LYS A 649 36.75 -35.36 -15.72
CA LYS A 649 37.79 -34.64 -14.98
C LYS A 649 37.27 -33.27 -14.50
N PRO A 650 37.83 -32.71 -13.42
CA PRO A 650 37.46 -31.36 -12.96
C PRO A 650 37.75 -30.29 -14.01
N MET A 651 36.82 -29.33 -14.20
CA MET A 651 36.96 -28.23 -15.15
C MET A 651 36.39 -26.90 -14.59
N ARG A 652 36.74 -25.79 -15.24
CA ARG A 652 36.34 -24.41 -14.92
C ARG A 652 35.69 -23.75 -16.14
N PHE A 653 34.66 -22.93 -15.92
CA PHE A 653 33.88 -22.27 -16.97
C PHE A 653 33.58 -20.82 -16.59
N ASP A 654 33.58 -19.93 -17.60
CA ASP A 654 33.03 -18.58 -17.50
C ASP A 654 31.60 -18.62 -18.07
N GLU A 655 30.58 -18.44 -17.23
CA GLU A 655 29.15 -18.54 -17.58
C GLU A 655 28.47 -17.17 -17.42
N PHE A 656 27.43 -16.85 -18.19
CA PHE A 656 26.73 -15.56 -18.05
C PHE A 656 25.25 -15.63 -18.46
N GLY A 657 24.44 -14.73 -17.89
CA GLY A 657 23.01 -14.64 -18.14
C GLY A 657 22.30 -13.79 -17.07
N ASN A 658 20.98 -13.65 -17.18
CA ASN A 658 20.19 -12.93 -16.19
C ASN A 658 19.82 -13.84 -15.01
N VAL A 659 19.93 -13.28 -13.80
CA VAL A 659 19.40 -13.85 -12.55
C VAL A 659 18.62 -12.75 -11.84
N LYS A 660 17.33 -13.00 -11.54
CA LYS A 660 16.41 -12.04 -10.88
C LYS A 660 16.46 -10.63 -11.51
N GLY A 661 16.43 -10.58 -12.84
CA GLY A 661 16.41 -9.35 -13.65
C GLY A 661 17.75 -8.64 -13.84
N LYS A 662 18.88 -9.21 -13.40
CA LYS A 662 20.22 -8.62 -13.56
C LYS A 662 21.15 -9.53 -14.35
N PHE A 663 21.85 -8.98 -15.33
CA PHE A 663 22.85 -9.71 -16.12
C PHE A 663 24.13 -9.90 -15.31
N LEU A 664 24.56 -11.15 -15.14
CA LEU A 664 25.75 -11.53 -14.38
C LEU A 664 26.76 -12.31 -15.24
N PHE A 665 28.04 -12.23 -14.89
CA PHE A 665 29.12 -13.09 -15.36
C PHE A 665 29.68 -13.89 -14.17
N LEU A 666 29.69 -15.23 -14.26
CA LEU A 666 30.09 -16.15 -13.19
C LEU A 666 31.33 -16.99 -13.54
N ASP A 667 32.11 -17.35 -12.52
CA ASP A 667 33.21 -18.33 -12.52
C ASP A 667 32.74 -19.63 -11.83
N VAL A 668 32.76 -20.76 -12.53
CA VAL A 668 32.12 -22.02 -12.11
C VAL A 668 33.11 -23.19 -12.14
N ARG A 669 33.06 -24.11 -11.16
CA ARG A 669 33.93 -25.30 -11.05
C ARG A 669 33.13 -26.57 -10.73
N LYS A 670 33.41 -27.68 -11.41
CA LYS A 670 32.64 -28.95 -11.29
C LYS A 670 33.53 -30.19 -11.43
N SER A 671 33.15 -31.33 -10.81
CA SER A 671 33.89 -32.62 -10.77
C SER A 671 32.95 -33.83 -10.72
N PRO A 672 33.33 -35.04 -11.18
CA PRO A 672 32.49 -36.25 -11.09
C PRO A 672 32.43 -36.92 -9.70
N LEU A 673 31.37 -37.72 -9.46
CA LEU A 673 31.05 -38.43 -8.21
C LEU A 673 30.81 -39.94 -8.45
N PHE A 674 31.15 -40.80 -7.47
CA PHE A 674 31.20 -42.27 -7.60
C PHE A 674 30.62 -43.02 -6.37
N ASP A 675 30.28 -44.31 -6.52
CA ASP A 675 29.80 -45.21 -5.45
C ASP A 675 30.89 -46.11 -4.82
N GLU A 676 30.53 -46.94 -3.82
CA GLU A 676 31.41 -47.92 -3.15
C GLU A 676 32.03 -48.97 -4.10
N HIS A 677 31.58 -49.03 -5.35
CA HIS A 677 32.08 -49.97 -6.36
C HIS A 677 32.76 -49.24 -7.54
N GLY A 678 33.05 -47.94 -7.38
CA GLY A 678 33.82 -47.13 -8.33
C GLY A 678 33.05 -46.74 -9.60
N LYS A 679 31.73 -46.96 -9.65
CA LYS A 679 30.88 -46.54 -10.76
C LYS A 679 30.55 -45.06 -10.62
N MET A 680 30.62 -44.30 -11.71
CA MET A 680 30.21 -42.89 -11.70
C MET A 680 28.69 -42.81 -11.51
N ILE A 681 28.26 -41.99 -10.55
CA ILE A 681 26.85 -41.77 -10.19
C ILE A 681 26.40 -40.31 -10.38
N GLY A 682 27.32 -39.36 -10.59
CA GLY A 682 26.97 -37.94 -10.57
C GLY A 682 28.10 -36.93 -10.80
N VAL A 683 27.81 -35.66 -10.51
CA VAL A 683 28.72 -34.49 -10.57
C VAL A 683 28.50 -33.57 -9.36
N VAL A 684 29.56 -32.98 -8.81
CA VAL A 684 29.61 -32.07 -7.64
C VAL A 684 30.33 -30.75 -8.00
N GLY A 685 29.95 -29.58 -7.46
CA GLY A 685 30.53 -28.27 -7.88
C GLY A 685 30.31 -27.03 -6.98
N SER A 686 30.85 -25.87 -7.41
CA SER A 686 30.73 -24.52 -6.78
C SER A 686 30.95 -23.33 -7.76
N ALA A 687 30.57 -22.08 -7.40
CA ALA A 687 30.60 -20.88 -8.30
C ALA A 687 30.70 -19.46 -7.63
N ARG A 688 30.97 -18.38 -8.41
CA ARG A 688 31.18 -16.94 -8.00
C ARG A 688 30.92 -15.90 -9.14
N ASP A 689 30.89 -14.57 -8.93
CA ASP A 689 30.51 -13.46 -9.89
C ASP A 689 31.62 -12.40 -10.17
N VAL A 690 31.65 -11.76 -11.37
CA VAL A 690 32.71 -10.84 -11.89
C VAL A 690 32.27 -9.67 -12.84
N THR A 691 31.01 -9.24 -12.84
CA THR A 691 30.38 -8.49 -13.98
C THR A 691 30.98 -7.13 -14.44
N ALA A 692 31.46 -6.24 -13.57
CA ALA A 692 31.47 -4.78 -13.82
C ALA A 692 32.51 -4.19 -14.82
N GLU A 693 33.40 -4.98 -15.41
CA GLU A 693 34.64 -4.45 -16.02
C GLU A 693 34.57 -4.09 -17.53
N LYS A 694 33.55 -4.55 -18.28
CA LYS A 694 33.64 -4.62 -19.76
C LYS A 694 33.04 -3.46 -20.58
N GLU A 695 32.21 -2.58 -20.03
CA GLU A 695 31.39 -1.66 -20.87
C GLU A 695 32.13 -0.40 -21.38
N MET A 696 33.18 0.05 -20.71
CA MET A 696 33.78 1.39 -20.85
C MET A 696 34.47 1.67 -22.22
N GLN A 697 34.68 0.64 -23.05
CA GLN A 697 35.51 0.71 -24.26
C GLN A 697 34.78 1.12 -25.55
N LYS A 698 33.44 1.01 -25.64
CA LYS A 698 32.65 1.24 -26.88
C LYS A 698 32.47 2.72 -27.28
N ARG A 699 33.33 3.62 -26.77
CA ARG A 699 33.27 5.07 -27.03
C ARG A 699 33.84 5.44 -28.40
N LEU A 700 33.85 6.76 -28.66
CA LEU A 700 34.86 7.47 -29.47
C LEU A 700 34.72 7.39 -30.99
N LYS A 701 34.37 6.24 -31.58
CA LYS A 701 34.43 6.06 -33.05
C LYS A 701 33.32 6.74 -33.87
N GLU A 702 32.19 7.10 -33.25
CA GLU A 702 30.95 7.51 -33.94
C GLU A 702 30.77 9.04 -34.11
N SER A 703 31.87 9.82 -34.00
CA SER A 703 31.81 11.27 -33.79
C SER A 703 32.10 12.14 -35.03
N GLU A 704 33.08 11.75 -35.88
CA GLU A 704 33.64 12.66 -36.89
C GLU A 704 32.75 12.88 -38.11
N GLU A 705 32.19 11.82 -38.68
CA GLU A 705 31.35 11.87 -39.90
C GLU A 705 30.10 12.75 -39.74
N ARG A 706 29.65 12.91 -38.48
CA ARG A 706 28.45 13.65 -38.10
C ARG A 706 28.53 15.15 -38.42
N TYR A 707 29.73 15.76 -38.43
CA TYR A 707 29.88 17.21 -38.53
C TYR A 707 29.51 17.78 -39.90
N ARG A 708 30.01 17.17 -40.99
CA ARG A 708 29.90 17.74 -42.36
C ARG A 708 28.46 17.77 -42.88
N MET A 709 27.59 16.88 -42.41
CA MET A 709 26.18 16.84 -42.77
C MET A 709 25.37 17.99 -42.15
N LEU A 710 25.76 18.47 -40.96
CA LEU A 710 24.95 19.41 -40.17
C LEU A 710 24.90 20.83 -40.76
N PHE A 711 25.99 21.32 -41.34
CA PHE A 711 26.10 22.71 -41.81
C PHE A 711 25.15 23.04 -42.98
N ASN A 712 25.03 22.13 -43.96
CA ASN A 712 24.21 22.35 -45.15
C ASN A 712 22.70 22.16 -44.91
N LEU A 713 22.31 21.61 -43.76
CA LEU A 713 20.90 21.37 -43.37
C LEU A 713 20.33 22.45 -42.45
N LEU A 714 21.07 23.54 -42.18
CA LEU A 714 20.64 24.59 -41.26
C LEU A 714 19.45 25.40 -41.83
N PRO A 715 18.29 25.42 -41.16
CA PRO A 715 17.09 26.15 -41.61
C PRO A 715 17.18 27.66 -41.38
N TYR A 716 18.27 28.13 -40.78
CA TYR A 716 18.54 29.54 -40.45
C TYR A 716 19.59 30.11 -41.41
N GLY A 717 19.61 31.43 -41.58
CA GLY A 717 20.57 32.09 -42.45
C GLY A 717 21.96 32.07 -41.83
N GLY A 718 22.86 31.21 -42.30
CA GLY A 718 24.27 31.19 -41.89
C GLY A 718 25.16 31.87 -42.92
N GLU A 719 26.15 32.63 -42.47
CA GLU A 719 27.16 33.24 -43.32
C GLU A 719 28.56 33.11 -42.71
N VAL A 720 29.57 32.86 -43.52
CA VAL A 720 30.97 33.02 -43.12
C VAL A 720 31.47 34.33 -43.71
N LEU A 721 32.03 35.19 -42.86
CA LEU A 721 32.73 36.41 -43.24
C LEU A 721 34.24 36.19 -43.16
N ASN A 722 35.02 36.90 -43.97
CA ASN A 722 36.45 37.07 -43.73
C ASN A 722 36.72 38.18 -42.70
N THR A 723 38.00 38.38 -42.37
CA THR A 723 38.47 39.38 -41.40
C THR A 723 38.20 40.84 -41.79
N ASN A 724 37.72 41.10 -43.00
CA ASN A 724 37.39 42.45 -43.48
C ASN A 724 35.86 42.70 -43.50
N GLY A 725 35.06 41.77 -42.98
CA GLY A 725 33.59 41.88 -42.95
C GLY A 725 32.89 41.56 -44.27
N ILE A 726 33.65 41.01 -45.22
CA ILE A 726 33.17 40.60 -46.55
C ILE A 726 32.69 39.14 -46.46
N ILE A 727 31.52 38.86 -47.04
CA ILE A 727 30.91 37.53 -47.05
C ILE A 727 31.71 36.60 -47.98
N VAL A 728 32.08 35.41 -47.49
CA VAL A 728 32.88 34.40 -48.23
C VAL A 728 32.20 33.03 -48.36
N GLU A 729 31.20 32.71 -47.53
CA GLU A 729 30.29 31.58 -47.75
C GLU A 729 28.91 31.88 -47.16
N VAL A 730 27.84 31.31 -47.70
CA VAL A 730 26.46 31.44 -47.18
C VAL A 730 25.70 30.13 -47.28
N SER A 731 24.85 29.84 -46.28
CA SER A 731 23.86 28.77 -46.40
C SER A 731 22.76 29.16 -47.42
N PRO A 732 22.12 28.20 -48.10
CA PRO A 732 21.00 28.50 -49.02
C PRO A 732 19.86 29.28 -48.33
N SER A 733 19.68 29.06 -47.03
CA SER A 733 18.69 29.73 -46.17
C SER A 733 18.93 31.24 -46.07
N THR A 734 20.18 31.72 -46.10
CA THR A 734 20.52 33.16 -46.05
C THR A 734 20.05 33.90 -47.28
N CYS A 735 20.29 33.31 -48.46
CA CYS A 735 19.88 33.86 -49.75
C CYS A 735 18.35 34.05 -49.78
N LYS A 736 17.62 33.01 -49.36
CA LYS A 736 16.15 33.02 -49.27
C LYS A 736 15.60 34.00 -48.22
N MET A 737 16.31 34.24 -47.12
CA MET A 737 15.87 35.15 -46.04
C MET A 737 15.95 36.63 -46.43
N LEU A 738 17.00 37.03 -47.15
CA LEU A 738 17.24 38.44 -47.53
C LEU A 738 16.71 38.78 -48.94
N GLY A 739 16.44 37.77 -49.76
CA GLY A 739 15.92 37.92 -51.13
C GLY A 739 16.98 38.16 -52.20
N TYR A 740 18.26 37.87 -51.91
CA TYR A 740 19.40 38.02 -52.82
C TYR A 740 19.97 36.64 -53.19
N ASP A 741 20.50 36.51 -54.40
CA ASP A 741 21.17 35.29 -54.84
C ASP A 741 22.57 35.16 -54.20
N ARG A 742 23.10 33.93 -54.11
CA ARG A 742 24.39 33.66 -53.46
C ARG A 742 25.52 34.54 -54.02
N ASP A 743 25.59 34.66 -55.34
CA ASP A 743 26.67 35.40 -56.01
C ASP A 743 26.43 36.92 -56.03
N GLU A 744 25.25 37.41 -55.59
CA GLU A 744 25.03 38.82 -55.24
C GLU A 744 25.51 39.16 -53.81
N LEU A 745 25.56 38.15 -52.92
CA LEU A 745 25.96 38.30 -51.51
C LEU A 745 27.46 38.07 -51.30
N ILE A 746 28.02 37.03 -51.93
CA ILE A 746 29.45 36.69 -51.85
C ILE A 746 30.30 37.87 -52.37
N GLY A 747 31.35 38.22 -51.64
CA GLY A 747 32.21 39.36 -51.97
C GLY A 747 31.65 40.74 -51.58
N GLN A 748 30.42 40.84 -51.06
CA GLN A 748 29.88 42.09 -50.51
C GLN A 748 30.22 42.25 -49.01
N PRO A 749 30.38 43.48 -48.50
CA PRO A 749 30.45 43.75 -47.06
C PRO A 749 29.06 43.63 -46.41
N ILE A 750 28.94 42.88 -45.30
CA ILE A 750 27.63 42.61 -44.68
C ILE A 750 26.91 43.88 -44.16
N SER A 751 27.67 44.93 -43.81
CA SER A 751 27.13 46.22 -43.38
C SER A 751 26.25 46.91 -44.44
N LYS A 752 26.37 46.54 -45.73
CA LYS A 752 25.53 47.04 -46.83
C LYS A 752 24.04 46.70 -46.66
N PHE A 753 23.70 45.70 -45.84
CA PHE A 753 22.36 45.14 -45.70
C PHE A 753 21.70 45.41 -44.33
N LEU A 754 22.26 46.29 -43.50
CA LEU A 754 21.76 46.61 -42.16
C LEU A 754 21.09 48.00 -42.10
N ALA A 755 20.03 48.11 -41.29
CA ALA A 755 19.32 49.37 -41.05
C ALA A 755 20.07 50.30 -40.08
N GLU A 756 19.78 51.60 -40.14
CA GLU A 756 20.54 52.65 -39.44
C GLU A 756 20.73 52.41 -37.92
N PRO A 757 19.70 52.03 -37.12
CA PRO A 757 19.89 51.75 -35.69
C PRO A 757 20.78 50.53 -35.40
N SER A 758 20.99 49.66 -36.40
CA SER A 758 21.77 48.42 -36.30
C SER A 758 23.19 48.55 -36.85
N LEU A 759 23.46 49.54 -37.72
CA LEU A 759 24.80 49.85 -38.20
C LEU A 759 25.75 50.24 -37.06
N SER A 760 25.27 51.02 -36.09
CA SER A 760 26.02 51.39 -34.88
C SER A 760 26.38 50.16 -34.03
N THR A 761 25.44 49.23 -33.85
CA THR A 761 25.65 47.97 -33.11
C THR A 761 26.64 47.05 -33.83
N PHE A 762 26.61 47.00 -35.16
CA PHE A 762 27.60 46.27 -35.96
C PHE A 762 28.99 46.91 -35.85
N GLN A 763 29.10 48.23 -36.01
CA GLN A 763 30.37 48.97 -35.90
C GLN A 763 31.00 48.83 -34.52
N GLN A 764 30.20 48.79 -33.45
CA GLN A 764 30.68 48.56 -32.09
C GLN A 764 31.23 47.15 -31.88
N LYS A 765 30.53 46.10 -32.35
CA LYS A 765 30.85 44.70 -32.02
C LYS A 765 31.77 44.00 -33.03
N PHE A 766 31.84 44.45 -34.28
CA PHE A 766 32.68 43.81 -35.31
C PHE A 766 34.20 43.81 -34.97
N PRO A 767 34.79 44.88 -34.38
CA PRO A 767 36.18 44.87 -33.93
C PRO A 767 36.47 43.90 -32.76
N GLU A 768 35.46 43.37 -32.08
CA GLU A 768 35.62 42.37 -31.01
C GLU A 768 35.60 40.94 -31.56
N LEU A 769 34.74 40.68 -32.57
CA LEU A 769 34.75 39.44 -33.34
C LEU A 769 36.12 39.18 -33.99
N LEU A 770 36.77 40.22 -34.51
CA LEU A 770 38.14 40.13 -35.04
C LEU A 770 39.22 39.84 -33.98
N LYS A 771 38.91 40.01 -32.70
CA LYS A 771 39.76 39.65 -31.54
C LYS A 771 39.38 38.28 -30.94
N GLY A 772 38.50 37.53 -31.60
CA GLY A 772 38.08 36.19 -31.17
C GLY A 772 36.80 36.13 -30.34
N LYS A 773 36.20 37.26 -29.95
CA LYS A 773 35.06 37.29 -29.02
C LYS A 773 33.74 37.00 -29.74
N ALA A 774 32.93 36.12 -29.15
CA ALA A 774 31.54 35.88 -29.56
C ALA A 774 30.69 37.15 -29.41
N ALA A 775 29.77 37.39 -30.35
CA ALA A 775 28.88 38.54 -30.29
C ALA A 775 27.45 38.20 -30.75
N THR A 776 26.47 38.55 -29.93
CA THR A 776 25.04 38.48 -30.26
C THR A 776 24.41 39.88 -30.25
N ALA A 777 23.42 40.09 -31.11
CA ALA A 777 22.61 41.30 -31.15
C ALA A 777 21.26 41.03 -31.84
N GLN A 778 20.21 41.72 -31.40
CA GLN A 778 19.06 41.98 -32.27
C GLN A 778 19.47 43.10 -33.22
N VAL A 779 19.29 42.87 -34.52
CA VAL A 779 19.63 43.80 -35.61
C VAL A 779 18.52 43.78 -36.64
N GLN A 780 18.30 44.90 -37.31
CA GLN A 780 17.38 45.00 -38.42
C GLN A 780 18.16 44.91 -39.74
N PHE A 781 17.84 43.89 -40.53
CA PHE A 781 18.31 43.77 -41.91
C PHE A 781 17.33 44.48 -42.87
N VAL A 782 17.85 44.96 -44.00
CA VAL A 782 17.08 45.52 -45.10
C VAL A 782 17.02 44.49 -46.23
N LYS A 783 15.81 44.04 -46.56
CA LYS A 783 15.55 43.10 -47.67
C LYS A 783 15.71 43.77 -49.03
N LYS A 784 15.81 42.96 -50.10
CA LYS A 784 15.89 43.44 -51.51
C LYS A 784 14.68 44.27 -51.96
N ASP A 785 13.55 44.20 -51.26
CA ASP A 785 12.33 45.00 -51.49
C ASP A 785 12.23 46.27 -50.61
N GLY A 786 13.22 46.53 -49.75
CA GLY A 786 13.24 47.67 -48.83
C GLY A 786 12.52 47.47 -47.50
N GLN A 787 11.94 46.29 -47.23
CA GLN A 787 11.35 46.00 -45.91
C GLN A 787 12.43 45.81 -44.83
N LEU A 788 12.13 46.26 -43.62
CA LEU A 788 12.90 45.93 -42.42
C LEU A 788 12.54 44.52 -41.92
N LEU A 789 13.55 43.81 -41.42
CA LEU A 789 13.42 42.47 -40.83
C LEU A 789 14.10 42.45 -39.46
N ASP A 790 13.35 42.17 -38.38
CA ASP A 790 13.96 42.02 -37.06
C ASP A 790 14.64 40.66 -36.97
N VAL A 791 15.95 40.66 -36.78
CA VAL A 791 16.79 39.46 -36.79
C VAL A 791 17.60 39.37 -35.52
N LEU A 792 17.55 38.22 -34.84
CA LEU A 792 18.55 37.86 -33.86
C LEU A 792 19.77 37.31 -34.60
N ARG A 793 20.86 38.07 -34.62
CA ARG A 793 22.15 37.66 -35.21
C ARG A 793 23.12 37.23 -34.11
N ALA A 794 23.69 36.04 -34.26
CA ALA A 794 24.78 35.52 -33.46
C ALA A 794 26.00 35.31 -34.34
N ALA A 795 27.18 35.77 -33.91
CA ALA A 795 28.42 35.62 -34.67
C ALA A 795 29.57 35.17 -33.76
N ASN A 796 30.44 34.30 -34.28
CA ASN A 796 31.60 33.75 -33.60
C ASN A 796 32.82 33.78 -34.51
N ALA A 797 33.99 34.04 -33.95
CA ALA A 797 35.25 33.92 -34.68
C ALA A 797 35.56 32.45 -35.04
N ILE A 798 36.02 32.24 -36.27
CA ILE A 798 36.67 30.99 -36.69
C ILE A 798 38.18 31.21 -36.54
N THR A 799 38.82 30.44 -35.68
CA THR A 799 40.28 30.44 -35.48
C THR A 799 40.94 29.25 -36.16
N ASN A 800 42.23 29.37 -36.47
CA ASN A 800 43.08 28.22 -36.77
C ASN A 800 43.74 27.65 -35.51
N GLU A 801 44.48 26.54 -35.64
CA GLU A 801 45.18 25.86 -34.55
C GLU A 801 46.17 26.76 -33.78
N ASN A 802 46.68 27.81 -34.44
CA ASN A 802 47.57 28.82 -33.85
C ASN A 802 46.80 30.01 -33.24
N GLY A 803 45.50 29.88 -32.99
CA GLY A 803 44.65 30.89 -32.37
C GLY A 803 44.34 32.13 -33.22
N LYS A 804 44.87 32.23 -34.44
CA LYS A 804 44.62 33.38 -35.32
C LYS A 804 43.21 33.30 -35.90
N VAL A 805 42.44 34.37 -35.76
CA VAL A 805 41.14 34.51 -36.43
C VAL A 805 41.34 34.52 -37.95
N ILE A 806 40.67 33.60 -38.64
CA ILE A 806 40.72 33.41 -40.10
C ILE A 806 39.37 33.73 -40.77
N GLY A 807 38.28 33.78 -40.00
CA GLY A 807 36.95 34.17 -40.46
C GLY A 807 35.99 34.38 -39.29
N ILE A 808 34.72 34.65 -39.57
CA ILE A 808 33.64 34.79 -38.59
C ILE A 808 32.42 34.04 -39.12
N LEU A 809 31.91 33.07 -38.37
CA LEU A 809 30.63 32.40 -38.65
C LEU A 809 29.49 33.20 -37.99
N GLY A 810 28.58 33.74 -38.80
CA GLY A 810 27.29 34.29 -38.40
C GLY A 810 26.14 33.29 -38.59
N ILE A 811 25.09 33.47 -37.78
CA ILE A 811 23.80 32.79 -37.85
C ILE A 811 22.71 33.83 -37.55
N ASN A 812 21.66 33.85 -38.39
CA ASN A 812 20.60 34.85 -38.42
C ASN A 812 19.23 34.16 -38.29
N VAL A 813 18.39 34.66 -37.39
CA VAL A 813 17.04 34.15 -37.12
C VAL A 813 16.05 35.31 -37.12
N ASP A 814 15.03 35.24 -37.97
CA ASP A 814 13.88 36.17 -37.98
C ASP A 814 13.09 36.07 -36.67
N ILE A 815 12.75 37.22 -36.08
CA ILE A 815 12.02 37.33 -34.80
C ILE A 815 10.83 38.30 -34.83
N SER A 816 10.45 38.87 -35.99
CA SER A 816 9.44 39.95 -36.02
C SER A 816 8.05 39.55 -35.47
N GLU A 817 7.62 38.29 -35.67
CA GLU A 817 6.34 37.80 -35.14
C GLU A 817 6.32 37.71 -33.59
N ARG A 818 7.47 37.32 -33.00
CA ARG A 818 7.61 37.07 -31.56
C ARG A 818 7.39 38.33 -30.72
N VAL A 819 7.94 39.46 -31.15
CA VAL A 819 7.92 40.74 -30.39
C VAL A 819 6.51 41.28 -30.20
N LYS A 820 5.57 40.93 -31.10
CA LYS A 820 4.15 41.29 -30.96
C LYS A 820 3.44 40.45 -29.88
N ILE A 821 3.69 39.14 -29.89
CA ILE A 821 3.05 38.16 -29.00
C ILE A 821 3.41 38.41 -27.52
N GLU A 822 4.66 38.80 -27.25
CA GLU A 822 5.16 39.04 -25.88
C GLU A 822 4.39 40.14 -25.11
N LYS A 823 3.64 41.04 -25.77
CA LYS A 823 2.86 42.10 -25.10
C LYS A 823 1.45 41.69 -24.65
N GLU A 824 0.72 40.95 -25.49
CA GLU A 824 -0.62 40.45 -25.16
C GLU A 824 -0.55 39.36 -24.07
N LEU A 825 0.55 38.62 -24.05
CA LEU A 825 0.88 37.60 -23.06
C LEU A 825 0.88 38.11 -21.61
N ILE A 826 1.48 39.28 -21.34
CA ILE A 826 1.71 39.78 -19.96
C ILE A 826 0.40 40.05 -19.19
N THR A 827 -0.65 40.53 -19.86
CA THR A 827 -1.95 40.78 -19.21
C THR A 827 -2.71 39.48 -18.97
N LYS A 828 -2.60 38.51 -19.90
CA LYS A 828 -3.09 37.13 -19.74
C LYS A 828 -2.44 36.47 -18.52
N GLU A 829 -1.11 36.49 -18.45
CA GLU A 829 -0.33 35.91 -17.34
C GLU A 829 -0.74 36.47 -15.98
N ARG A 830 -1.12 37.76 -15.88
CA ARG A 830 -1.56 38.35 -14.59
C ARG A 830 -2.92 37.81 -14.11
N LYS A 831 -3.89 37.59 -15.00
CA LYS A 831 -5.17 36.94 -14.64
C LYS A 831 -4.93 35.45 -14.33
N GLU A 832 -4.07 34.78 -15.11
CA GLU A 832 -3.66 33.38 -14.85
C GLU A 832 -2.88 33.21 -13.53
N LYS A 833 -2.10 34.22 -13.08
CA LYS A 833 -1.39 34.19 -11.78
C LYS A 833 -2.35 34.01 -10.61
N ILE A 834 -3.29 34.95 -10.47
CA ILE A 834 -4.21 35.02 -9.33
C ILE A 834 -5.07 33.75 -9.25
N LEU A 835 -5.55 33.27 -10.41
CA LEU A 835 -6.30 32.02 -10.50
C LEU A 835 -5.48 30.80 -10.04
N ASN A 836 -4.24 30.68 -10.52
CA ASN A 836 -3.34 29.59 -10.11
C ASN A 836 -2.93 29.69 -8.63
N ASP A 837 -2.66 30.89 -8.11
CA ASP A 837 -2.26 31.07 -6.71
C ASP A 837 -3.41 30.80 -5.73
N LEU A 838 -4.67 31.04 -6.14
CA LEU A 838 -5.85 30.55 -5.44
C LEU A 838 -6.00 29.02 -5.54
N LEU A 839 -5.82 28.42 -6.73
CA LEU A 839 -6.01 26.98 -6.91
C LEU A 839 -4.89 26.14 -6.26
N LYS A 840 -3.67 26.68 -6.08
CA LYS A 840 -2.63 26.10 -5.23
C LYS A 840 -3.09 25.88 -3.77
N LEU A 841 -4.09 26.63 -3.29
CA LEU A 841 -4.67 26.44 -1.95
C LEU A 841 -5.45 25.11 -1.83
N ILE A 842 -5.85 24.48 -2.94
CA ILE A 842 -6.37 23.11 -2.94
C ILE A 842 -5.32 22.15 -2.37
N LEU A 843 -4.09 22.22 -2.90
CA LEU A 843 -2.96 21.33 -2.58
C LEU A 843 -2.40 21.53 -1.16
N LEU A 844 -2.62 22.69 -0.54
CA LEU A 844 -2.14 22.95 0.83
C LEU A 844 -2.81 22.03 1.86
N ASP A 845 -2.03 21.32 2.67
CA ASP A 845 -2.56 20.60 3.82
C ASP A 845 -2.73 21.54 5.04
N LYS A 846 -3.86 22.27 5.04
CA LYS A 846 -4.23 23.27 6.04
C LYS A 846 -5.75 23.27 6.31
N PRO A 847 -6.20 23.68 7.52
CA PRO A 847 -7.62 23.90 7.83
C PRO A 847 -8.30 24.89 6.88
N LEU A 848 -9.62 24.74 6.69
CA LEU A 848 -10.37 25.57 5.75
C LEU A 848 -10.34 27.06 6.12
N GLU A 849 -10.37 27.43 7.41
CA GLU A 849 -10.18 28.83 7.84
C GLU A 849 -8.87 29.42 7.29
N GLN A 850 -7.77 28.67 7.34
CA GLN A 850 -6.45 29.14 6.88
C GLN A 850 -6.37 29.22 5.35
N LYS A 851 -7.01 28.28 4.64
CA LYS A 851 -7.14 28.34 3.16
C LYS A 851 -7.92 29.58 2.74
N LEU A 852 -9.10 29.81 3.33
CA LEU A 852 -9.95 30.97 3.01
C LEU A 852 -9.31 32.30 3.44
N ALA A 853 -8.56 32.32 4.54
CA ALA A 853 -7.78 33.50 4.94
C ALA A 853 -6.71 33.84 3.89
N ARG A 854 -5.94 32.85 3.41
CA ARG A 854 -4.94 33.11 2.36
C ARG A 854 -5.56 33.44 1.00
N ALA A 855 -6.72 32.85 0.68
CA ALA A 855 -7.47 33.19 -0.51
C ALA A 855 -7.93 34.66 -0.50
N LEU A 856 -8.46 35.13 0.64
CA LEU A 856 -8.86 36.53 0.83
C LEU A 856 -7.68 37.50 0.65
N GLU A 857 -6.47 37.15 1.12
CA GLU A 857 -5.27 37.96 0.87
C GLU A 857 -4.93 38.03 -0.62
N ILE A 858 -4.89 36.90 -1.32
CA ILE A 858 -4.58 36.85 -2.78
C ILE A 858 -5.60 37.66 -3.60
N ILE A 859 -6.87 37.68 -3.19
CA ILE A 859 -7.93 38.47 -3.84
C ILE A 859 -7.77 39.97 -3.54
N LEU A 860 -7.37 40.35 -2.33
CA LEU A 860 -7.16 41.74 -1.92
C LEU A 860 -5.87 42.34 -2.50
N ASP A 861 -4.80 41.55 -2.61
CA ASP A 861 -3.51 41.95 -3.19
C ASP A 861 -3.56 42.06 -4.74
N ALA A 862 -4.68 41.72 -5.39
CA ALA A 862 -4.83 41.69 -6.84
C ALA A 862 -4.86 43.10 -7.48
N PRO A 863 -3.85 43.51 -8.27
CA PRO A 863 -3.76 44.86 -8.86
C PRO A 863 -4.68 45.07 -10.09
N LEU A 864 -5.71 44.24 -10.23
CA LEU A 864 -6.69 44.24 -11.32
C LEU A 864 -8.10 44.68 -10.84
N LEU A 865 -8.28 44.91 -9.54
CA LEU A 865 -9.55 45.28 -8.91
C LEU A 865 -9.40 46.62 -8.17
N GLU A 866 -10.36 47.53 -8.31
CA GLU A 866 -10.34 48.85 -7.64
C GLU A 866 -11.00 48.78 -6.24
N ILE A 867 -10.45 47.89 -5.42
CA ILE A 867 -10.95 47.52 -4.09
C ILE A 867 -10.14 48.17 -2.96
N GLN A 868 -10.79 48.36 -1.80
CA GLN A 868 -10.07 48.60 -0.56
C GLN A 868 -9.37 47.32 -0.09
N GLN A 869 -8.28 47.46 0.66
CA GLN A 869 -7.58 46.37 1.34
C GLN A 869 -8.39 45.84 2.54
N LYS A 870 -9.63 45.41 2.33
CA LYS A 870 -10.62 45.12 3.36
C LYS A 870 -11.71 44.19 2.83
N GLY A 871 -12.01 43.12 3.57
CA GLY A 871 -13.01 42.13 3.15
C GLY A 871 -13.18 40.97 4.12
N GLY A 872 -13.98 39.98 3.71
CA GLY A 872 -14.22 38.75 4.47
C GLY A 872 -14.79 37.62 3.61
N ILE A 873 -14.61 36.37 4.05
CA ILE A 873 -15.22 35.18 3.46
C ILE A 873 -16.03 34.44 4.52
N PHE A 874 -17.28 34.18 4.17
CA PHE A 874 -18.25 33.41 4.94
C PHE A 874 -18.41 32.01 4.35
N PHE A 875 -18.67 31.02 5.19
CA PHE A 875 -19.00 29.63 4.82
C PHE A 875 -20.36 29.25 5.41
N VAL A 876 -21.13 28.39 4.74
CA VAL A 876 -22.39 27.87 5.29
C VAL A 876 -22.07 26.84 6.37
N ALA A 877 -22.21 27.23 7.64
CA ALA A 877 -21.92 26.36 8.78
C ALA A 877 -23.05 25.36 9.06
N ASP A 878 -24.27 25.68 8.62
CA ASP A 878 -25.45 24.83 8.77
C ASP A 878 -26.45 25.14 7.64
N GLU A 879 -26.73 24.14 6.81
CA GLU A 879 -27.62 24.25 5.64
C GLU A 879 -29.10 24.13 6.02
N HIS A 880 -29.43 23.35 7.05
CA HIS A 880 -30.80 23.22 7.56
C HIS A 880 -31.26 24.48 8.29
N LYS A 881 -30.39 25.06 9.13
CA LYS A 881 -30.62 26.30 9.87
C LYS A 881 -30.34 27.55 9.02
N LYS A 882 -29.79 27.38 7.81
CA LYS A 882 -29.46 28.42 6.80
C LYS A 882 -28.63 29.57 7.38
N GLN A 883 -27.45 29.25 7.90
CA GLN A 883 -26.54 30.21 8.54
C GLN A 883 -25.15 30.25 7.90
N LEU A 884 -24.70 31.46 7.61
CA LEU A 884 -23.31 31.78 7.26
C LEU A 884 -22.50 31.99 8.55
N LYS A 885 -21.27 31.45 8.60
CA LYS A 885 -20.25 31.74 9.61
C LYS A 885 -19.11 32.50 8.94
N LEU A 886 -18.60 33.56 9.58
CA LEU A 886 -17.40 34.25 9.12
C LEU A 886 -16.15 33.38 9.37
N MET A 887 -15.45 33.00 8.29
CA MET A 887 -14.27 32.10 8.34
C MET A 887 -12.96 32.83 8.12
N ALA A 888 -12.98 33.92 7.34
CA ALA A 888 -11.83 34.78 7.09
C ALA A 888 -12.25 36.25 7.09
N ALA A 889 -11.39 37.12 7.61
CA ALA A 889 -11.59 38.57 7.64
C ALA A 889 -10.24 39.29 7.52
N LYS A 890 -10.21 40.40 6.79
CA LYS A 890 -9.04 41.27 6.65
C LYS A 890 -9.49 42.72 6.85
N ASN A 891 -8.84 43.41 7.79
CA ASN A 891 -9.08 44.82 8.12
C ASN A 891 -10.56 45.19 8.46
N LEU A 892 -11.31 44.23 9.02
CA LEU A 892 -12.61 44.47 9.66
C LEU A 892 -12.40 44.83 11.15
N SER A 893 -13.24 45.72 11.69
CA SER A 893 -13.16 46.09 13.11
C SER A 893 -13.67 44.95 14.01
N GLU A 894 -13.17 44.85 15.25
CA GLU A 894 -13.57 43.80 16.19
C GLU A 894 -15.09 43.79 16.45
N GLN A 895 -15.71 44.97 16.54
CA GLN A 895 -17.16 45.13 16.68
C GLN A 895 -17.91 44.53 15.48
N LEU A 896 -17.44 44.76 14.26
CA LEU A 896 -18.06 44.23 13.05
C LEU A 896 -17.81 42.71 12.91
N THR A 897 -16.60 42.23 13.22
CA THR A 897 -16.26 40.81 13.24
C THR A 897 -17.14 40.02 14.23
N LYS A 898 -17.44 40.59 15.40
CA LYS A 898 -18.40 40.02 16.36
C LYS A 898 -19.84 40.07 15.82
N ALA A 899 -20.28 41.20 15.28
CA ALA A 899 -21.63 41.37 14.73
C ALA A 899 -21.91 40.49 13.49
N CYS A 900 -20.88 40.12 12.75
CA CYS A 900 -20.95 39.28 11.55
C CYS A 900 -20.46 37.83 11.78
N ALA A 901 -20.19 37.40 13.02
CA ALA A 901 -19.65 36.07 13.30
C ALA A 901 -20.57 34.94 12.81
N LEU A 902 -21.89 35.12 12.93
CA LEU A 902 -22.95 34.29 12.34
C LEU A 902 -24.01 35.20 11.69
N VAL A 903 -24.40 34.89 10.45
CA VAL A 903 -25.36 35.67 9.65
C VAL A 903 -26.41 34.73 9.03
N PRO A 904 -27.69 34.81 9.44
CA PRO A 904 -28.77 34.05 8.79
C PRO A 904 -29.00 34.47 7.34
N PHE A 905 -29.44 33.54 6.49
CA PHE A 905 -29.83 33.87 5.11
C PHE A 905 -30.95 34.93 5.10
N GLY A 906 -30.89 35.84 4.12
CA GLY A 906 -31.77 37.01 4.01
C GLY A 906 -31.46 38.19 4.96
N LYS A 907 -30.52 38.06 5.92
CA LYS A 907 -30.09 39.16 6.80
C LYS A 907 -28.80 39.82 6.31
N CYS A 908 -28.78 41.15 6.29
CA CYS A 908 -27.76 42.02 5.68
C CYS A 908 -27.42 41.67 4.21
N LEU A 909 -26.51 42.42 3.60
CA LEU A 909 -26.09 42.18 2.20
C LEU A 909 -25.52 40.77 1.99
N CYS A 910 -24.79 40.22 2.95
CA CYS A 910 -24.21 38.87 2.87
C CYS A 910 -25.29 37.79 2.83
N GLY A 911 -26.25 37.83 3.76
CA GLY A 911 -27.36 36.89 3.79
C GLY A 911 -28.32 37.08 2.61
N GLN A 912 -28.49 38.30 2.10
CA GLN A 912 -29.25 38.57 0.88
C GLN A 912 -28.58 37.97 -0.37
N ALA A 913 -27.25 38.07 -0.51
CA ALA A 913 -26.52 37.43 -1.60
C ALA A 913 -26.63 35.90 -1.54
N ALA A 914 -26.48 35.30 -0.35
CA ALA A 914 -26.70 33.86 -0.15
C ALA A 914 -28.16 33.43 -0.46
N SER A 915 -29.15 34.22 -0.04
CA SER A 915 -30.57 33.94 -0.27
C SER A 915 -31.02 34.13 -1.72
N SER A 916 -30.35 34.99 -2.49
CA SER A 916 -30.67 35.31 -3.89
C SER A 916 -29.80 34.60 -4.92
N LYS A 917 -28.66 34.02 -4.49
CA LYS A 917 -27.61 33.42 -5.32
C LYS A 917 -27.02 34.34 -6.39
N LYS A 918 -27.15 35.66 -6.24
CA LYS A 918 -26.67 36.66 -7.21
C LYS A 918 -25.56 37.54 -6.64
N LEU A 919 -24.59 37.90 -7.48
CA LEU A 919 -23.59 38.92 -7.19
C LEU A 919 -24.31 40.27 -6.98
N MET A 920 -24.05 40.93 -5.87
CA MET A 920 -24.60 42.24 -5.51
C MET A 920 -23.47 43.28 -5.51
N PHE A 921 -23.68 44.38 -6.24
CA PHE A 921 -22.80 45.55 -6.23
C PHE A 921 -23.47 46.71 -5.48
N ARG A 922 -22.66 47.53 -4.80
CA ARG A 922 -23.03 48.84 -4.24
C ARG A 922 -21.87 49.82 -4.38
N SER A 923 -22.16 51.06 -4.74
CA SER A 923 -21.16 52.14 -4.86
C SER A 923 -21.04 53.03 -3.61
N HIS A 924 -21.96 52.89 -2.65
CA HIS A 924 -22.06 53.68 -1.42
C HIS A 924 -23.00 52.98 -0.41
N VAL A 925 -23.06 53.49 0.82
CA VAL A 925 -23.89 52.97 1.93
C VAL A 925 -25.36 53.32 1.74
N ASP A 926 -26.17 52.32 1.39
CA ASP A 926 -27.61 52.42 1.09
C ASP A 926 -28.51 51.75 2.16
N GLU A 927 -29.83 51.71 1.92
CA GLU A 927 -30.81 51.05 2.80
C GLU A 927 -30.57 49.54 2.99
N GLY A 928 -29.87 48.87 2.07
CA GLY A 928 -29.45 47.47 2.21
C GLY A 928 -28.42 47.23 3.32
N HIS A 929 -27.73 48.28 3.78
CA HIS A 929 -26.76 48.22 4.88
C HIS A 929 -27.48 48.18 6.23
N SER A 930 -28.01 47.01 6.59
CA SER A 930 -28.80 46.77 7.81
C SER A 930 -27.98 46.68 9.11
N ILE A 931 -26.64 46.71 9.02
CA ILE A 931 -25.72 46.75 10.16
C ILE A 931 -24.98 48.09 10.06
N ARG A 932 -25.28 49.03 10.96
CA ARG A 932 -24.68 50.37 11.02
C ARG A 932 -24.17 50.65 12.42
N TYR A 933 -23.10 51.43 12.54
CA TYR A 933 -22.49 51.83 13.80
C TYR A 933 -21.96 53.27 13.71
N ALA A 934 -21.79 53.93 14.86
CA ALA A 934 -21.29 55.30 14.92
C ALA A 934 -19.85 55.38 14.37
N GLY A 935 -19.61 56.31 13.43
CA GLY A 935 -18.32 56.43 12.75
C GLY A 935 -18.13 55.49 11.54
N MET A 936 -19.18 54.81 11.06
CA MET A 936 -19.16 54.16 9.75
C MET A 936 -18.99 55.23 8.64
N SER A 937 -17.85 55.20 7.94
CA SER A 937 -17.63 56.01 6.72
C SER A 937 -18.46 55.47 5.56
N ASP A 938 -18.75 56.30 4.56
CA ASP A 938 -19.30 55.83 3.30
C ASP A 938 -18.30 54.92 2.55
N HIS A 939 -18.79 53.93 1.81
CA HIS A 939 -18.04 52.92 1.07
C HIS A 939 -18.96 52.10 0.16
N GLY A 940 -18.41 51.52 -0.90
CA GLY A 940 -19.10 50.54 -1.73
C GLY A 940 -18.77 49.09 -1.33
N HIS A 941 -19.38 48.14 -2.05
CA HIS A 941 -19.18 46.70 -1.90
C HIS A 941 -19.32 45.93 -3.23
N TYR A 942 -18.52 44.87 -3.36
CA TYR A 942 -18.91 43.67 -4.10
C TYR A 942 -19.23 42.57 -3.08
N ILE A 943 -20.42 41.98 -3.19
CA ILE A 943 -20.83 40.79 -2.42
C ILE A 943 -21.08 39.66 -3.42
N VAL A 944 -20.27 38.60 -3.35
CA VAL A 944 -20.24 37.53 -4.34
C VAL A 944 -20.60 36.20 -3.66
N PRO A 945 -21.72 35.56 -4.00
CA PRO A 945 -22.07 34.25 -3.44
C PRO A 945 -21.16 33.16 -4.03
N ILE A 946 -20.70 32.27 -3.16
CA ILE A 946 -19.85 31.12 -3.51
C ILE A 946 -20.76 29.91 -3.69
N LEU A 947 -20.82 29.39 -4.91
CA LEU A 947 -21.82 28.42 -5.36
C LEU A 947 -21.15 27.16 -5.94
N ALA A 948 -21.71 25.99 -5.63
CA ALA A 948 -21.45 24.74 -6.32
C ALA A 948 -22.76 24.26 -6.95
N GLY A 949 -22.91 24.44 -8.27
CA GLY A 949 -24.20 24.37 -8.94
C GLY A 949 -25.24 25.26 -8.25
N GLU A 950 -26.36 24.66 -7.84
CA GLU A 950 -27.43 25.35 -7.10
C GLU A 950 -27.16 25.50 -5.58
N LYS A 951 -26.11 24.86 -5.03
CA LYS A 951 -25.82 24.88 -3.60
C LYS A 951 -24.98 26.10 -3.22
N VAL A 952 -25.37 26.79 -2.15
CA VAL A 952 -24.58 27.90 -1.57
C VAL A 952 -23.56 27.31 -0.60
N LEU A 953 -22.28 27.55 -0.85
CA LEU A 953 -21.18 27.15 0.05
C LEU A 953 -20.70 28.30 0.93
N GLY A 954 -20.89 29.55 0.49
CA GLY A 954 -20.38 30.72 1.20
C GLY A 954 -20.68 32.05 0.53
N VAL A 955 -20.03 33.12 1.01
CA VAL A 955 -20.10 34.47 0.43
C VAL A 955 -18.74 35.17 0.60
N LEU A 956 -18.20 35.72 -0.48
CA LEU A 956 -17.08 36.65 -0.48
C LEU A 956 -17.60 38.09 -0.39
N VAL A 957 -16.99 38.91 0.47
CA VAL A 957 -17.33 40.34 0.63
C VAL A 957 -16.06 41.17 0.47
N LEU A 958 -16.06 42.10 -0.49
CA LEU A 958 -15.00 43.07 -0.71
C LEU A 958 -15.55 44.49 -0.49
N TYR A 959 -14.72 45.39 0.02
CA TYR A 959 -15.06 46.81 0.21
C TYR A 959 -14.50 47.63 -0.95
N LEU A 960 -15.23 48.67 -1.36
CA LEU A 960 -14.85 49.59 -2.45
C LEU A 960 -14.73 51.03 -1.94
N PRO A 961 -13.88 51.87 -2.55
CA PRO A 961 -14.01 53.32 -2.47
C PRO A 961 -15.41 53.79 -2.89
N THR A 962 -15.86 54.92 -2.34
CA THR A 962 -17.19 55.47 -2.64
C THR A 962 -17.28 55.96 -4.09
N HIS A 963 -18.44 55.78 -4.72
CA HIS A 963 -18.79 56.21 -6.08
C HIS A 963 -18.00 55.55 -7.23
N VAL A 964 -17.27 54.46 -6.97
CA VAL A 964 -16.71 53.59 -8.03
C VAL A 964 -17.85 53.08 -8.94
N LYS A 965 -17.55 52.90 -10.23
CA LYS A 965 -18.46 52.32 -11.22
C LYS A 965 -18.12 50.85 -11.45
N GLU A 966 -19.13 49.98 -11.45
CA GLU A 966 -18.97 48.56 -11.79
C GLU A 966 -18.40 48.41 -13.22
N ARG A 967 -17.34 47.60 -13.36
CA ARG A 967 -16.74 47.25 -14.64
C ARG A 967 -17.10 45.81 -15.03
N PRO A 968 -17.56 45.53 -16.26
CA PRO A 968 -17.89 44.16 -16.68
C PRO A 968 -16.75 43.15 -16.48
N GLU A 969 -15.51 43.55 -16.77
CA GLU A 969 -14.32 42.69 -16.59
C GLU A 969 -14.02 42.36 -15.11
N GLU A 970 -14.34 43.25 -14.17
CA GLU A 970 -14.19 42.96 -12.75
C GLU A 970 -15.25 41.96 -12.30
N ARG A 971 -16.50 42.17 -12.75
CA ARG A 971 -17.65 41.30 -12.42
C ARG A 971 -17.42 39.87 -12.90
N GLU A 972 -16.98 39.71 -14.15
CA GLU A 972 -16.60 38.41 -14.74
C GLU A 972 -15.47 37.74 -13.95
N PHE A 973 -14.40 38.49 -13.64
CA PHE A 973 -13.26 37.97 -12.87
C PHE A 973 -13.65 37.58 -11.44
N LEU A 974 -14.54 38.32 -10.79
CA LEU A 974 -15.08 37.99 -9.47
C LEU A 974 -15.99 36.75 -9.50
N GLN A 975 -16.72 36.49 -10.58
CA GLN A 975 -17.46 35.23 -10.76
C GLN A 975 -16.51 34.03 -10.86
N ILE A 976 -15.41 34.14 -11.62
CA ILE A 976 -14.36 33.11 -11.73
C ILE A 976 -13.65 32.86 -10.39
N ILE A 977 -13.34 33.92 -9.64
CA ILE A 977 -12.82 33.82 -8.26
C ILE A 977 -13.82 33.08 -7.35
N SER A 978 -15.13 33.31 -7.50
CA SER A 978 -16.15 32.63 -6.69
C SER A 978 -16.26 31.14 -7.00
N GLN A 979 -16.23 30.76 -8.29
CA GLN A 979 -16.15 29.35 -8.72
C GLN A 979 -14.90 28.67 -8.16
N THR A 980 -13.75 29.36 -8.20
CA THR A 980 -12.48 28.90 -7.63
C THR A 980 -12.57 28.66 -6.12
N LEU A 981 -13.19 29.59 -5.37
CA LEU A 981 -13.43 29.44 -3.93
C LEU A 981 -14.37 28.26 -3.63
N ALA A 982 -15.37 28.00 -4.48
CA ALA A 982 -16.23 26.83 -4.35
C ALA A 982 -15.42 25.53 -4.51
N SER A 983 -14.59 25.41 -5.56
CA SER A 983 -13.72 24.24 -5.78
C SER A 983 -12.79 23.96 -4.59
N ILE A 984 -12.22 25.00 -3.97
CA ILE A 984 -11.36 24.87 -2.78
C ILE A 984 -12.14 24.33 -1.57
N ILE A 985 -13.39 24.77 -1.39
CA ILE A 985 -14.27 24.32 -0.30
C ILE A 985 -14.70 22.86 -0.54
N GLU A 986 -15.19 22.53 -1.74
CA GLU A 986 -15.64 21.17 -2.08
C GLU A 986 -14.52 20.14 -1.94
N HIS A 987 -13.32 20.42 -2.47
CA HIS A 987 -12.19 19.52 -2.31
C HIS A 987 -11.80 19.33 -0.84
N HIS A 988 -11.86 20.37 0.01
CA HIS A 988 -11.58 20.22 1.43
C HIS A 988 -12.63 19.34 2.15
N LEU A 989 -13.90 19.45 1.77
CA LEU A 989 -14.97 18.61 2.30
C LEU A 989 -14.80 17.15 1.83
N ALA A 990 -14.53 16.92 0.55
CA ALA A 990 -14.29 15.59 -0.01
C ALA A 990 -13.06 14.91 0.61
N LYS A 991 -11.93 15.62 0.75
CA LYS A 991 -10.71 15.09 1.41
C LYS A 991 -10.98 14.72 2.87
N ARG A 992 -11.77 15.54 3.59
CA ARG A 992 -12.16 15.27 4.98
C ARG A 992 -13.03 14.02 5.10
N GLU A 993 -13.94 13.80 4.15
CA GLU A 993 -14.77 12.58 4.12
C GLU A 993 -13.95 11.33 3.81
N LEU A 994 -13.08 11.40 2.80
CA LEU A 994 -12.16 10.32 2.43
C LEU A 994 -11.31 9.88 3.65
N GLN A 995 -10.76 10.86 4.38
CA GLN A 995 -9.98 10.60 5.60
C GLN A 995 -10.81 9.98 6.72
N ARG A 996 -12.11 10.32 6.85
CA ARG A 996 -13.03 9.69 7.80
C ARG A 996 -13.26 8.23 7.46
N GLN A 997 -13.55 7.92 6.20
CA GLN A 997 -13.77 6.54 5.73
C GLN A 997 -12.51 5.66 5.92
N ILE A 998 -11.32 6.20 5.61
CA ILE A 998 -10.04 5.53 5.88
C ILE A 998 -9.89 5.23 7.38
N THR A 999 -10.19 6.20 8.24
CA THR A 999 -10.13 6.02 9.71
C THR A 999 -11.10 4.93 10.20
N PHE A 1000 -12.31 4.86 9.62
CA PHE A 1000 -13.30 3.83 9.95
C PHE A 1000 -12.85 2.43 9.52
N VAL A 1001 -12.29 2.28 8.32
CA VAL A 1001 -11.72 1.00 7.83
C VAL A 1001 -10.53 0.55 8.70
N GLN A 1002 -9.64 1.48 9.07
CA GLN A 1002 -8.54 1.21 9.99
C GLN A 1002 -9.05 0.74 11.36
N ALA A 1003 -10.02 1.43 11.95
CA ALA A 1003 -10.61 1.05 13.23
C ALA A 1003 -11.24 -0.36 13.19
N LEU A 1004 -12.02 -0.67 12.15
CA LEU A 1004 -12.61 -2.01 11.96
C LEU A 1004 -11.54 -3.10 11.86
N ASN A 1005 -10.43 -2.83 11.16
CA ASN A 1005 -9.34 -3.80 11.00
C ASN A 1005 -8.54 -4.01 12.30
N SER A 1006 -8.26 -2.95 13.06
CA SER A 1006 -7.68 -3.06 14.40
C SER A 1006 -8.55 -3.89 15.35
N LEU A 1007 -9.87 -3.75 15.26
CA LEU A 1007 -10.81 -4.58 16.03
C LEU A 1007 -10.77 -6.05 15.60
N SER A 1008 -10.69 -6.35 14.30
CA SER A 1008 -10.54 -7.72 13.81
C SER A 1008 -9.22 -8.36 14.27
N GLN A 1009 -8.10 -7.62 14.23
CA GLN A 1009 -6.82 -8.10 14.76
C GLN A 1009 -6.90 -8.38 16.27
N PHE A 1010 -7.54 -7.50 17.05
CA PHE A 1010 -7.73 -7.69 18.48
C PHE A 1010 -8.59 -8.93 18.80
N ILE A 1011 -9.73 -9.11 18.09
CA ILE A 1011 -10.66 -10.26 18.22
C ILE A 1011 -10.02 -11.60 17.81
N LEU A 1012 -9.03 -11.59 16.93
CA LEU A 1012 -8.32 -12.82 16.54
C LEU A 1012 -7.49 -13.39 17.70
N VAL A 1013 -6.81 -12.51 18.46
CA VAL A 1013 -5.85 -12.87 19.51
C VAL A 1013 -6.48 -12.90 20.90
N GLU A 1014 -7.25 -11.87 21.29
CA GLU A 1014 -7.82 -11.76 22.63
C GLU A 1014 -9.03 -12.69 22.81
N GLN A 1015 -9.14 -13.28 23.99
CA GLN A 1015 -10.18 -14.26 24.34
C GLN A 1015 -11.04 -13.79 25.54
N ASP A 1016 -10.58 -12.78 26.28
CA ASP A 1016 -11.34 -12.17 27.36
C ASP A 1016 -12.44 -11.25 26.80
N ARG A 1017 -13.70 -11.68 26.98
CA ARG A 1017 -14.91 -10.93 26.61
C ARG A 1017 -14.95 -9.52 27.20
N GLN A 1018 -14.44 -9.32 28.43
CA GLN A 1018 -14.45 -8.02 29.09
C GLN A 1018 -13.47 -7.07 28.39
N LYS A 1019 -12.21 -7.51 28.18
CA LYS A 1019 -11.21 -6.72 27.44
C LYS A 1019 -11.67 -6.37 26.03
N ILE A 1020 -12.36 -7.28 25.36
CA ILE A 1020 -12.97 -7.03 24.04
C ILE A 1020 -14.00 -5.88 24.14
N PHE A 1021 -14.90 -5.90 25.12
CA PHE A 1021 -15.86 -4.80 25.30
C PHE A 1021 -15.19 -3.47 25.67
N ASP A 1022 -14.16 -3.47 26.52
CA ASP A 1022 -13.43 -2.26 26.91
C ASP A 1022 -12.64 -1.67 25.73
N PHE A 1023 -12.00 -2.52 24.91
CA PHE A 1023 -11.36 -2.09 23.65
C PHE A 1023 -12.38 -1.51 22.67
N ILE A 1024 -13.58 -2.11 22.55
CA ILE A 1024 -14.64 -1.60 21.67
C ILE A 1024 -15.10 -0.20 22.07
N VAL A 1025 -15.41 0.05 23.35
CA VAL A 1025 -15.88 1.38 23.78
C VAL A 1025 -14.78 2.44 23.63
N GLU A 1026 -13.51 2.08 23.84
CA GLU A 1026 -12.39 2.99 23.61
C GLU A 1026 -12.18 3.29 22.11
N LEU A 1027 -12.22 2.25 21.26
CA LEU A 1027 -12.05 2.39 19.81
C LEU A 1027 -13.11 3.32 19.22
N ILE A 1028 -14.39 3.09 19.54
CA ILE A 1028 -15.50 3.90 19.04
C ILE A 1028 -15.42 5.33 19.61
N GLY A 1029 -15.16 5.47 20.91
CA GLY A 1029 -15.04 6.76 21.57
C GLY A 1029 -13.96 7.65 20.96
N LYS A 1030 -12.79 7.08 20.66
CA LYS A 1030 -11.71 7.76 19.92
C LYS A 1030 -12.09 8.07 18.48
N THR A 1031 -12.61 7.08 17.74
CA THR A 1031 -12.88 7.15 16.30
C THR A 1031 -13.98 8.16 15.96
N LEU A 1032 -15.14 8.05 16.61
CA LEU A 1032 -16.28 8.95 16.43
C LEU A 1032 -16.18 10.22 17.29
N LYS A 1033 -15.09 10.42 18.03
CA LYS A 1033 -14.84 11.63 18.85
C LYS A 1033 -16.01 11.94 19.80
N LEU A 1034 -16.55 10.91 20.43
CA LEU A 1034 -17.67 10.98 21.39
C LEU A 1034 -17.21 11.58 22.74
N ASP A 1035 -18.17 11.95 23.59
CA ASP A 1035 -17.87 12.35 24.98
C ASP A 1035 -17.86 11.13 25.91
N ALA A 1036 -18.78 10.17 25.73
CA ALA A 1036 -18.69 8.84 26.34
C ALA A 1036 -19.33 7.74 25.49
N THR A 1037 -18.85 6.51 25.69
CA THR A 1037 -19.33 5.29 25.03
C THR A 1037 -19.49 4.18 26.08
N ILE A 1038 -20.62 3.47 26.09
CA ILE A 1038 -20.94 2.45 27.11
C ILE A 1038 -21.57 1.22 26.44
N ILE A 1039 -21.14 0.01 26.81
CA ILE A 1039 -21.84 -1.24 26.44
C ILE A 1039 -22.68 -1.72 27.63
N TYR A 1040 -23.95 -2.01 27.36
CA TYR A 1040 -24.88 -2.64 28.29
C TYR A 1040 -25.18 -4.08 27.86
N GLN A 1041 -25.36 -4.97 28.82
CA GLN A 1041 -26.01 -6.26 28.68
C GLN A 1041 -27.45 -6.15 29.19
N VAL A 1042 -28.42 -6.48 28.34
CA VAL A 1042 -29.85 -6.44 28.64
C VAL A 1042 -30.40 -7.84 28.81
N ASP A 1043 -30.90 -8.14 30.01
CA ASP A 1043 -31.62 -9.37 30.34
C ASP A 1043 -33.07 -9.28 29.86
N VAL A 1044 -33.49 -10.20 28.99
CA VAL A 1044 -34.84 -10.23 28.39
C VAL A 1044 -35.90 -10.71 29.38
N LYS A 1045 -35.53 -11.57 30.34
CA LYS A 1045 -36.43 -12.18 31.32
C LYS A 1045 -36.72 -11.23 32.48
N ASN A 1046 -35.68 -10.57 32.98
CA ASN A 1046 -35.73 -9.66 34.12
C ASN A 1046 -35.89 -8.19 33.70
N LYS A 1047 -35.89 -7.88 32.39
CA LYS A 1047 -35.91 -6.52 31.82
C LYS A 1047 -34.84 -5.59 32.42
N PHE A 1048 -33.64 -6.10 32.70
CA PHE A 1048 -32.60 -5.35 33.41
C PHE A 1048 -31.39 -5.09 32.51
N ALA A 1049 -30.90 -3.85 32.47
CA ALA A 1049 -29.70 -3.45 31.73
C ALA A 1049 -28.53 -3.20 32.70
N ARG A 1050 -27.49 -4.02 32.61
CA ARG A 1050 -26.23 -3.88 33.36
C ARG A 1050 -25.13 -3.35 32.43
N TYR A 1051 -24.41 -2.30 32.81
CA TYR A 1051 -23.24 -1.87 32.03
C TYR A 1051 -22.09 -2.88 32.20
N LEU A 1052 -21.31 -3.09 31.13
CA LEU A 1052 -20.13 -3.98 31.13
C LEU A 1052 -18.83 -3.22 30.86
N GLY A 1053 -18.80 -2.35 29.86
CA GLY A 1053 -17.62 -1.54 29.52
C GLY A 1053 -17.98 -0.07 29.33
N VAL A 1054 -17.07 0.83 29.69
CA VAL A 1054 -17.27 2.29 29.60
C VAL A 1054 -15.97 3.02 29.22
N TRP A 1055 -16.06 3.89 28.21
CA TRP A 1055 -15.02 4.85 27.87
C TRP A 1055 -15.54 6.28 27.97
N ARG A 1056 -14.66 7.21 28.36
CA ARG A 1056 -14.96 8.64 28.56
C ARG A 1056 -13.86 9.51 27.96
N ARG A 1057 -14.23 10.60 27.30
CA ARG A 1057 -13.29 11.61 26.81
C ARG A 1057 -12.62 12.32 27.99
N LYS A 1058 -11.29 12.21 28.05
CA LYS A 1058 -10.45 12.95 29.00
C LYS A 1058 -10.69 14.46 28.82
N GLY A 1059 -11.15 15.13 29.89
CA GLY A 1059 -11.43 16.57 29.91
C GLY A 1059 -12.91 16.96 29.75
N VAL A 1060 -13.83 16.02 29.51
CA VAL A 1060 -15.29 16.29 29.53
C VAL A 1060 -15.90 15.74 30.82
N VAL A 1061 -16.80 16.51 31.43
CA VAL A 1061 -17.53 16.11 32.65
C VAL A 1061 -18.74 15.25 32.25
N THR A 1062 -18.58 13.94 32.35
CA THR A 1062 -19.62 12.94 32.03
C THR A 1062 -20.09 12.23 33.32
N PRO A 1063 -21.41 12.05 33.55
CA PRO A 1063 -21.91 11.27 34.69
C PRO A 1063 -21.42 9.82 34.69
N GLU A 1064 -21.35 9.20 35.87
CA GLU A 1064 -21.05 7.76 35.98
C GLU A 1064 -22.10 6.89 35.25
N PRO A 1065 -21.71 5.71 34.74
CA PRO A 1065 -22.64 4.72 34.22
C PRO A 1065 -23.50 4.16 35.34
N LEU A 1066 -24.75 3.81 35.02
CA LEU A 1066 -25.72 3.22 35.94
C LEU A 1066 -26.28 1.94 35.32
N ASN A 1067 -26.76 1.03 36.16
CA ASN A 1067 -27.63 -0.06 35.71
C ASN A 1067 -29.09 0.43 35.70
N TYR A 1068 -29.90 -0.08 34.78
CA TYR A 1068 -31.28 0.39 34.57
C TYR A 1068 -32.28 -0.76 34.65
N ASP A 1069 -33.34 -0.57 35.42
CA ASP A 1069 -34.56 -1.36 35.29
C ASP A 1069 -35.37 -0.83 34.09
N LEU A 1070 -35.64 -1.69 33.11
CA LEU A 1070 -36.43 -1.40 31.92
C LEU A 1070 -37.89 -1.90 32.06
N SER A 1071 -38.32 -2.29 33.26
CA SER A 1071 -39.68 -2.73 33.57
C SER A 1071 -40.74 -1.76 33.03
N SER A 1072 -40.54 -0.47 33.28
CA SER A 1072 -41.38 0.66 32.87
C SER A 1072 -41.06 1.21 31.47
N TRP A 1073 -39.84 1.04 30.96
CA TRP A 1073 -39.36 1.61 29.68
C TRP A 1073 -39.83 0.76 28.47
N THR A 1074 -41.15 0.63 28.31
CA THR A 1074 -41.76 -0.37 27.44
C THR A 1074 -41.59 -0.07 25.95
N ASN A 1075 -41.76 1.17 25.49
CA ASN A 1075 -41.61 1.53 24.08
C ASN A 1075 -40.13 1.50 23.67
N PHE A 1076 -39.25 2.05 24.51
CA PHE A 1076 -37.81 2.05 24.36
C PHE A 1076 -37.24 0.62 24.27
N TYR A 1077 -37.65 -0.27 25.20
CA TYR A 1077 -37.29 -1.69 25.17
C TYR A 1077 -37.85 -2.41 23.93
N ASN A 1078 -39.10 -2.15 23.54
CA ASN A 1078 -39.69 -2.77 22.35
C ASN A 1078 -38.95 -2.35 21.06
N HIS A 1079 -38.49 -1.10 20.96
CA HIS A 1079 -37.73 -0.59 19.81
C HIS A 1079 -36.36 -1.28 19.69
N LEU A 1080 -35.58 -1.29 20.77
CA LEU A 1080 -34.24 -1.90 20.79
C LEU A 1080 -34.28 -3.44 20.73
N GLY A 1081 -35.13 -4.07 21.55
CA GLY A 1081 -35.14 -5.52 21.76
C GLY A 1081 -36.00 -6.31 20.77
N LYS A 1082 -37.25 -5.86 20.49
CA LYS A 1082 -38.17 -6.58 19.60
C LYS A 1082 -38.07 -6.15 18.15
N GLN A 1083 -38.03 -4.83 17.88
CA GLN A 1083 -37.88 -4.32 16.51
C GLN A 1083 -36.42 -4.38 16.03
N LYS A 1084 -35.44 -4.53 16.94
CA LYS A 1084 -34.00 -4.61 16.67
C LYS A 1084 -33.45 -3.39 15.92
N LYS A 1085 -34.03 -2.22 16.16
CA LYS A 1085 -33.61 -0.95 15.55
C LYS A 1085 -32.73 -0.18 16.50
N TYR A 1086 -31.74 0.53 15.95
CA TYR A 1086 -31.04 1.57 16.69
C TYR A 1086 -31.98 2.75 16.97
N LEU A 1087 -31.62 3.57 17.95
CA LEU A 1087 -32.41 4.72 18.41
C LEU A 1087 -31.50 5.95 18.52
N VAL A 1088 -31.96 7.08 17.99
CA VAL A 1088 -31.24 8.38 18.05
C VAL A 1088 -32.17 9.43 18.66
N SER A 1089 -31.68 10.22 19.62
CA SER A 1089 -32.45 11.29 20.27
C SER A 1089 -31.57 12.50 20.58
N HIS A 1090 -32.12 13.70 20.39
CA HIS A 1090 -31.47 14.99 20.63
C HIS A 1090 -32.28 15.79 21.66
N ALA A 1091 -31.64 16.68 22.41
CA ALA A 1091 -32.34 17.56 23.36
C ALA A 1091 -33.35 18.49 22.66
N ASP A 1092 -33.06 18.86 21.42
CA ASP A 1092 -33.88 19.75 20.59
C ASP A 1092 -34.96 18.98 19.78
N VAL A 1093 -34.75 17.67 19.53
CA VAL A 1093 -35.65 16.77 18.79
C VAL A 1093 -35.59 15.36 19.41
N VAL A 1094 -36.58 15.06 20.25
CA VAL A 1094 -36.63 13.80 21.03
C VAL A 1094 -37.25 12.65 20.25
N HIS A 1095 -36.66 11.46 20.34
CA HIS A 1095 -37.16 10.26 19.65
C HIS A 1095 -38.56 9.85 20.13
N PRO A 1096 -39.49 9.42 19.24
CA PRO A 1096 -40.84 9.02 19.64
C PRO A 1096 -40.89 7.95 20.74
N ALA A 1097 -40.04 6.92 20.67
CA ALA A 1097 -39.99 5.87 21.70
C ALA A 1097 -39.36 6.32 23.04
N VAL A 1098 -38.61 7.43 23.07
CA VAL A 1098 -38.11 8.08 24.31
C VAL A 1098 -39.21 8.94 24.92
N SER A 1099 -39.92 9.69 24.09
CA SER A 1099 -41.05 10.53 24.51
C SER A 1099 -42.23 9.70 25.05
N ALA A 1100 -42.57 8.58 24.39
CA ALA A 1100 -43.68 7.70 24.76
C ALA A 1100 -43.52 7.00 26.13
N ASP A 1101 -42.29 6.83 26.61
CA ASP A 1101 -41.99 6.30 27.95
C ASP A 1101 -41.68 7.43 28.98
N GLY A 1102 -41.83 8.70 28.60
CA GLY A 1102 -41.54 9.87 29.46
C GLY A 1102 -40.05 10.11 29.72
N LEU A 1103 -39.15 9.48 28.97
CA LEU A 1103 -37.70 9.46 29.25
C LEU A 1103 -36.95 10.70 28.75
N ALA A 1104 -37.66 11.66 28.14
CA ALA A 1104 -37.09 12.92 27.64
C ALA A 1104 -36.40 13.71 28.77
N ASP A 1105 -37.12 13.99 29.85
CA ASP A 1105 -36.59 14.71 31.02
C ASP A 1105 -35.51 13.93 31.76
N PHE A 1106 -35.57 12.60 31.72
CA PHE A 1106 -34.54 11.75 32.33
C PHE A 1106 -33.20 11.85 31.57
N PHE A 1107 -33.21 11.65 30.26
CA PHE A 1107 -31.98 11.67 29.46
C PHE A 1107 -31.46 13.09 29.20
N HIS A 1108 -32.31 14.00 28.73
CA HIS A 1108 -31.90 15.34 28.31
C HIS A 1108 -31.88 16.35 29.45
N GLY A 1109 -32.78 16.21 30.44
CA GLY A 1109 -32.81 17.04 31.65
C GLY A 1109 -31.85 16.56 32.74
N GLN A 1110 -32.14 15.42 33.37
CA GLN A 1110 -31.42 14.93 34.57
C GLN A 1110 -30.01 14.42 34.23
N ARG A 1111 -29.87 13.56 33.21
CA ARG A 1111 -28.57 13.05 32.73
C ARG A 1111 -27.83 14.05 31.82
N LYS A 1112 -28.45 15.17 31.44
CA LYS A 1112 -27.89 16.27 30.64
C LYS A 1112 -27.30 15.87 29.27
N LEU A 1113 -27.82 14.80 28.66
CA LEU A 1113 -27.41 14.38 27.32
C LEU A 1113 -27.90 15.39 26.28
N LYS A 1114 -26.99 15.89 25.44
CA LYS A 1114 -27.35 16.77 24.31
C LYS A 1114 -27.81 15.98 23.10
N SER A 1115 -27.16 14.85 22.84
CA SER A 1115 -27.60 13.86 21.87
C SER A 1115 -27.02 12.49 22.19
N PHE A 1116 -27.75 11.43 21.84
CA PHE A 1116 -27.29 10.06 21.98
C PHE A 1116 -27.80 9.15 20.87
N LEU A 1117 -27.04 8.09 20.60
CA LEU A 1117 -27.39 6.96 19.75
C LEU A 1117 -27.26 5.67 20.58
N ILE A 1118 -28.22 4.76 20.47
CA ILE A 1118 -28.16 3.43 21.08
C ILE A 1118 -28.39 2.35 20.01
N TYR A 1119 -27.42 1.45 19.86
CA TYR A 1119 -27.42 0.39 18.84
C TYR A 1119 -27.47 -1.02 19.50
N PRO A 1120 -28.51 -1.84 19.23
CA PRO A 1120 -28.64 -3.17 19.82
C PRO A 1120 -27.94 -4.27 18.99
N PHE A 1121 -27.25 -5.20 19.64
CA PHE A 1121 -26.49 -6.29 19.01
C PHE A 1121 -26.46 -7.57 19.88
N GLY A 1122 -25.86 -8.65 19.39
CA GLY A 1122 -25.58 -9.87 20.17
C GLY A 1122 -26.81 -10.58 20.77
N PHE A 1123 -27.93 -10.59 20.07
CA PHE A 1123 -29.19 -11.20 20.51
C PHE A 1123 -29.09 -12.72 20.76
N SER A 1124 -29.52 -13.18 21.93
CA SER A 1124 -29.71 -14.58 22.29
C SER A 1124 -31.17 -14.87 22.69
N LYS A 1125 -31.46 -16.01 23.32
CA LYS A 1125 -32.77 -16.28 23.96
C LYS A 1125 -32.94 -15.53 25.28
N ASP A 1126 -31.84 -15.20 25.94
CA ASP A 1126 -31.78 -14.76 27.34
C ASP A 1126 -31.51 -13.25 27.45
N GLY A 1127 -30.91 -12.65 26.41
CA GLY A 1127 -30.53 -11.25 26.41
C GLY A 1127 -30.12 -10.69 25.05
N PHE A 1128 -29.72 -9.42 25.06
CA PHE A 1128 -28.99 -8.76 23.97
C PHE A 1128 -28.03 -7.72 24.57
N TYR A 1129 -27.17 -7.13 23.75
CA TYR A 1129 -26.28 -6.04 24.17
C TYR A 1129 -26.72 -4.73 23.52
N ALA A 1130 -26.51 -3.60 24.20
CA ALA A 1130 -26.80 -2.27 23.67
C ALA A 1130 -25.58 -1.37 23.82
N LEU A 1131 -25.04 -0.91 22.69
CA LEU A 1131 -23.98 0.08 22.63
C LEU A 1131 -24.62 1.47 22.69
N SER A 1132 -24.23 2.30 23.66
CA SER A 1132 -24.64 3.69 23.81
C SER A 1132 -23.49 4.63 23.49
N CYS A 1133 -23.73 5.57 22.57
CA CYS A 1133 -22.78 6.59 22.11
C CYS A 1133 -23.37 7.98 22.43
N THR A 1134 -22.62 8.84 23.13
CA THR A 1134 -23.20 10.02 23.80
C THR A 1134 -22.37 11.30 23.66
N TYR A 1135 -23.08 12.43 23.61
CA TYR A 1135 -22.55 13.79 23.71
C TYR A 1135 -23.22 14.57 24.83
N PHE A 1136 -22.40 15.31 25.60
CA PHE A 1136 -22.82 16.17 26.72
C PHE A 1136 -22.50 17.64 26.45
N VAL A 1137 -21.48 17.95 25.64
CA VAL A 1137 -21.04 19.33 25.37
C VAL A 1137 -21.94 20.03 24.35
N GLN A 1138 -22.29 19.35 23.25
CA GLN A 1138 -23.03 19.92 22.12
C GLN A 1138 -24.06 18.91 21.56
N THR A 1139 -25.10 19.41 20.88
CA THR A 1139 -25.97 18.56 20.06
C THR A 1139 -25.17 18.13 18.82
N HIS A 1140 -25.08 16.82 18.57
CA HIS A 1140 -24.52 16.22 17.37
C HIS A 1140 -25.64 15.70 16.47
N GLU A 1141 -25.53 15.88 15.16
CA GLU A 1141 -26.41 15.30 14.15
C GLU A 1141 -25.68 14.07 13.56
N TRP A 1142 -26.27 12.88 13.65
CA TRP A 1142 -25.60 11.62 13.32
C TRP A 1142 -25.60 11.36 11.83
N GLU A 1143 -24.42 11.21 11.24
CA GLU A 1143 -24.27 11.00 9.80
C GLU A 1143 -24.38 9.51 9.43
N GLU A 1144 -24.92 9.22 8.23
CA GLU A 1144 -25.17 7.84 7.78
C GLU A 1144 -23.91 6.96 7.85
N SER A 1145 -22.75 7.50 7.48
CA SER A 1145 -21.45 6.84 7.59
C SER A 1145 -21.08 6.43 9.01
N GLU A 1146 -21.48 7.21 10.03
CA GLU A 1146 -21.21 6.89 11.44
C GLU A 1146 -22.08 5.72 11.90
N ILE A 1147 -23.35 5.70 11.45
CA ILE A 1147 -24.30 4.61 11.71
C ILE A 1147 -23.82 3.32 11.03
N SER A 1148 -23.41 3.39 9.75
CA SER A 1148 -22.85 2.24 9.02
C SER A 1148 -21.57 1.71 9.65
N PHE A 1149 -20.70 2.58 10.19
CA PHE A 1149 -19.51 2.16 10.94
C PHE A 1149 -19.88 1.39 12.23
N ILE A 1150 -20.86 1.88 12.99
CA ILE A 1150 -21.35 1.21 14.21
C ILE A 1150 -22.00 -0.15 13.86
N GLU A 1151 -22.74 -0.24 12.77
CA GLU A 1151 -23.32 -1.51 12.29
C GLU A 1151 -22.25 -2.53 11.87
N ALA A 1152 -21.31 -2.12 11.02
CA ALA A 1152 -20.20 -2.98 10.59
C ALA A 1152 -19.35 -3.46 11.78
N LEU A 1153 -19.14 -2.59 12.77
CA LEU A 1153 -18.42 -2.91 14.00
C LEU A 1153 -19.20 -3.92 14.84
N THR A 1154 -20.47 -3.64 15.15
CA THR A 1154 -21.28 -4.55 15.99
C THR A 1154 -21.50 -5.91 15.32
N HIS A 1155 -21.47 -5.99 13.98
CA HIS A 1155 -21.41 -7.25 13.25
C HIS A 1155 -20.15 -8.06 13.57
N ARG A 1156 -18.96 -7.44 13.57
CA ARG A 1156 -17.70 -8.09 13.95
C ARG A 1156 -17.73 -8.55 15.42
N CYS A 1157 -18.33 -7.75 16.32
CA CYS A 1157 -18.53 -8.13 17.73
C CYS A 1157 -19.43 -9.37 17.89
N ASN A 1158 -20.48 -9.51 17.08
CA ASN A 1158 -21.35 -10.70 17.11
C ASN A 1158 -20.57 -11.98 16.77
N ILE A 1159 -19.69 -11.92 15.77
CA ILE A 1159 -18.83 -13.05 15.37
C ILE A 1159 -17.86 -13.43 16.49
N ALA A 1160 -17.26 -12.44 17.17
CA ALA A 1160 -16.40 -12.67 18.33
C ALA A 1160 -17.15 -13.39 19.47
N LEU A 1161 -18.34 -12.91 19.83
CA LEU A 1161 -19.16 -13.51 20.89
C LEU A 1161 -19.61 -14.95 20.55
N MET A 1162 -19.82 -15.26 19.26
CA MET A 1162 -20.07 -16.63 18.80
C MET A 1162 -18.82 -17.52 18.92
N LYS A 1163 -17.63 -17.03 18.52
CA LYS A 1163 -16.34 -17.74 18.69
C LYS A 1163 -16.08 -18.09 20.15
N LEU A 1164 -16.21 -17.12 21.06
CA LEU A 1164 -15.98 -17.35 22.50
C LEU A 1164 -16.93 -18.41 23.08
N LYS A 1165 -18.23 -18.33 22.74
CA LYS A 1165 -19.20 -19.33 23.19
C LYS A 1165 -18.88 -20.74 22.66
N LEU A 1166 -18.43 -20.86 21.41
CA LEU A 1166 -18.02 -22.14 20.84
C LEU A 1166 -16.80 -22.71 21.58
N MET A 1167 -15.83 -21.87 21.94
CA MET A 1167 -14.65 -22.28 22.73
C MET A 1167 -15.04 -22.74 24.15
N GLU A 1168 -15.93 -22.01 24.84
CA GLU A 1168 -16.50 -22.44 26.13
C GLU A 1168 -17.23 -23.79 26.04
N GLU A 1169 -17.84 -24.12 24.90
CA GLU A 1169 -18.53 -25.41 24.68
C GLU A 1169 -17.54 -26.53 24.32
N GLN A 1170 -16.47 -26.19 23.59
CA GLN A 1170 -15.40 -27.12 23.21
C GLN A 1170 -14.55 -27.56 24.41
N GLU A 1171 -14.12 -26.63 25.27
CA GLU A 1171 -13.34 -26.94 26.49
C GLU A 1171 -14.06 -27.98 27.39
N LYS A 1172 -15.39 -27.89 27.48
CA LYS A 1172 -16.23 -28.84 28.23
C LYS A 1172 -16.31 -30.22 27.58
N ALA A 1173 -16.27 -30.29 26.24
CA ALA A 1173 -16.23 -31.55 25.50
C ALA A 1173 -14.85 -32.21 25.59
N HIS A 1174 -13.77 -31.42 25.48
CA HIS A 1174 -12.39 -31.87 25.65
C HIS A 1174 -12.17 -32.51 27.03
N LEU A 1175 -12.57 -31.83 28.12
CA LEU A 1175 -12.49 -32.36 29.49
C LEU A 1175 -13.31 -33.66 29.70
N GLN A 1176 -14.34 -33.90 28.88
CA GLN A 1176 -15.08 -35.17 28.89
C GLN A 1176 -14.34 -36.28 28.13
N ILE A 1177 -13.57 -35.94 27.09
CA ILE A 1177 -12.74 -36.86 26.32
C ILE A 1177 -11.53 -37.30 27.14
N GLU A 1178 -10.81 -36.38 27.80
CA GLU A 1178 -9.67 -36.70 28.68
C GLU A 1178 -10.04 -37.74 29.74
N ARG A 1179 -11.22 -37.62 30.34
CA ARG A 1179 -11.72 -38.58 31.36
C ARG A 1179 -11.96 -39.97 30.77
N LEU A 1180 -12.47 -40.07 29.54
CA LEU A 1180 -12.68 -41.36 28.87
C LEU A 1180 -11.35 -41.95 28.37
N ALA A 1181 -10.42 -41.11 27.89
CA ALA A 1181 -9.08 -41.51 27.47
C ALA A 1181 -8.27 -42.06 28.65
N SER A 1182 -8.22 -41.35 29.79
CA SER A 1182 -7.54 -41.80 31.02
C SER A 1182 -7.98 -43.20 31.45
N LEU A 1183 -9.29 -43.46 31.43
CA LEU A 1183 -9.86 -44.76 31.81
C LEU A 1183 -9.52 -45.88 30.81
N VAL A 1184 -9.33 -45.56 29.53
CA VAL A 1184 -8.94 -46.51 28.47
C VAL A 1184 -7.43 -46.78 28.46
N GLU A 1185 -6.61 -45.74 28.66
CA GLU A 1185 -5.15 -45.84 28.68
C GLU A 1185 -4.61 -46.60 29.88
N GLN A 1186 -5.35 -46.62 31.00
CA GLN A 1186 -5.01 -47.37 32.21
C GLN A 1186 -5.27 -48.88 32.11
N ALA A 1187 -5.99 -49.36 31.09
CA ALA A 1187 -6.18 -50.80 30.88
C ALA A 1187 -4.84 -51.51 30.63
N ALA A 1188 -4.61 -52.63 31.31
CA ALA A 1188 -3.39 -53.45 31.24
C ALA A 1188 -3.36 -54.47 30.07
N GLU A 1189 -4.49 -54.63 29.38
CA GLU A 1189 -4.72 -55.50 28.22
C GLU A 1189 -4.44 -54.79 26.88
N SER A 1190 -4.14 -55.58 25.86
CA SER A 1190 -3.70 -55.11 24.54
C SER A 1190 -4.86 -54.71 23.63
N ILE A 1191 -5.35 -53.47 23.74
CA ILE A 1191 -6.46 -52.94 22.94
C ILE A 1191 -5.97 -52.60 21.51
N VAL A 1192 -6.73 -53.02 20.50
CA VAL A 1192 -6.54 -52.67 19.09
C VAL A 1192 -7.89 -52.26 18.50
N ILE A 1193 -7.91 -51.15 17.77
CA ILE A 1193 -9.03 -50.78 16.87
C ILE A 1193 -8.53 -50.87 15.44
N THR A 1194 -9.37 -51.32 14.51
CA THR A 1194 -9.08 -51.30 13.08
C THR A 1194 -10.18 -50.63 12.26
N ASP A 1195 -9.83 -50.24 11.03
CA ASP A 1195 -10.79 -49.99 9.97
C ASP A 1195 -11.52 -51.30 9.57
N THR A 1196 -12.49 -51.18 8.66
CA THR A 1196 -13.27 -52.32 8.14
C THR A 1196 -12.49 -53.27 7.22
N GLN A 1197 -11.24 -52.96 6.90
CA GLN A 1197 -10.33 -53.80 6.10
C GLN A 1197 -9.22 -54.45 6.95
N GLY A 1198 -9.20 -54.17 8.26
CA GLY A 1198 -8.26 -54.71 9.24
C GLY A 1198 -7.04 -53.84 9.55
N HIS A 1199 -6.91 -52.63 8.99
CA HIS A 1199 -5.81 -51.69 9.26
C HIS A 1199 -5.95 -51.02 10.63
N VAL A 1200 -4.90 -50.99 11.46
CA VAL A 1200 -5.01 -50.49 12.84
C VAL A 1200 -5.18 -48.95 12.89
N GLU A 1201 -6.14 -48.46 13.68
CA GLU A 1201 -6.44 -47.03 13.85
C GLU A 1201 -6.17 -46.49 15.26
N TYR A 1202 -5.95 -47.36 16.24
CA TYR A 1202 -5.54 -46.99 17.61
C TYR A 1202 -5.10 -48.24 18.36
N VAL A 1203 -4.16 -48.04 19.27
CA VAL A 1203 -3.76 -49.02 20.28
C VAL A 1203 -3.51 -48.31 21.60
N ASN A 1204 -3.77 -48.97 22.73
CA ASN A 1204 -3.53 -48.40 24.05
C ASN A 1204 -2.06 -48.61 24.52
N PRO A 1205 -1.61 -47.93 25.59
CA PRO A 1205 -0.25 -48.08 26.11
C PRO A 1205 0.11 -49.53 26.50
N ALA A 1206 -0.88 -50.37 26.86
CA ALA A 1206 -0.65 -51.77 27.14
C ALA A 1206 -0.43 -52.63 25.88
N PHE A 1207 -1.08 -52.35 24.74
CA PHE A 1207 -0.69 -52.95 23.45
C PHE A 1207 0.76 -52.63 23.14
N GLU A 1208 1.20 -51.36 23.25
CA GLU A 1208 2.58 -50.99 22.93
C GLU A 1208 3.58 -51.77 23.80
N LYS A 1209 3.27 -51.88 25.10
CA LYS A 1209 4.02 -52.65 26.10
C LYS A 1209 4.04 -54.17 25.79
N ILE A 1210 2.95 -54.72 25.27
CA ILE A 1210 2.80 -56.16 24.99
C ILE A 1210 3.38 -56.51 23.61
N THR A 1211 2.85 -55.95 22.53
CA THR A 1211 3.20 -56.32 21.14
C THR A 1211 4.50 -55.68 20.65
N GLY A 1212 5.02 -54.66 21.35
CA GLY A 1212 6.27 -53.99 20.99
C GLY A 1212 6.24 -53.25 19.66
N TYR A 1213 5.06 -53.11 19.05
CA TYR A 1213 4.78 -52.08 18.07
C TYR A 1213 4.29 -50.87 18.86
N THR A 1214 4.90 -49.69 18.70
CA THR A 1214 4.24 -48.44 19.08
C THR A 1214 2.95 -48.23 18.29
N ILE A 1215 2.11 -47.27 18.66
CA ILE A 1215 0.94 -46.88 17.86
C ILE A 1215 1.35 -46.61 16.41
N ASN A 1216 2.33 -45.74 16.18
CA ASN A 1216 2.87 -45.43 14.85
C ASN A 1216 3.50 -46.63 14.12
N ASP A 1217 3.88 -47.70 14.83
CA ASP A 1217 4.41 -48.93 14.22
C ASP A 1217 3.33 -49.84 13.62
N VAL A 1218 2.05 -49.67 14.01
CA VAL A 1218 0.89 -50.40 13.43
C VAL A 1218 -0.14 -49.50 12.77
N MET A 1219 -0.18 -48.20 13.04
CA MET A 1219 -1.14 -47.28 12.43
C MET A 1219 -1.19 -47.47 10.90
N GLN A 1220 -2.40 -47.72 10.39
CA GLN A 1220 -2.74 -48.02 9.00
C GLN A 1220 -2.17 -49.32 8.40
N GLU A 1221 -1.50 -50.17 9.18
CA GLU A 1221 -1.08 -51.52 8.78
C GLU A 1221 -2.13 -52.56 9.21
N LYS A 1222 -2.35 -53.60 8.40
CA LYS A 1222 -3.36 -54.65 8.70
C LYS A 1222 -2.97 -55.50 9.89
N THR A 1223 -3.87 -55.88 10.78
CA THR A 1223 -3.57 -56.73 11.96
C THR A 1223 -2.89 -58.07 11.64
N ASN A 1224 -3.01 -58.58 10.41
CA ASN A 1224 -2.21 -59.71 9.92
C ASN A 1224 -0.68 -59.41 9.81
N LEU A 1225 -0.25 -58.15 9.99
CA LEU A 1225 1.11 -57.73 10.32
C LEU A 1225 1.63 -58.44 11.57
N LEU A 1226 0.74 -58.92 12.45
CA LEU A 1226 1.03 -59.74 13.62
C LEU A 1226 1.06 -61.25 13.29
N LYS A 1227 0.72 -61.72 12.09
CA LYS A 1227 0.61 -63.16 11.77
C LYS A 1227 1.99 -63.82 11.60
N ASN A 1228 2.28 -64.88 12.37
CA ASN A 1228 3.53 -65.65 12.32
C ASN A 1228 3.58 -66.67 11.14
N GLY A 1229 2.44 -67.02 10.54
CA GLY A 1229 2.41 -67.92 9.37
C GLY A 1229 2.61 -69.41 9.67
N GLN A 1230 2.57 -69.82 10.94
CA GLN A 1230 2.57 -71.22 11.37
C GLN A 1230 1.15 -71.76 11.68
N GLN A 1231 0.11 -70.96 11.44
CA GLN A 1231 -1.30 -71.36 11.57
C GLN A 1231 -1.95 -71.34 10.17
N GLU A 1232 -2.88 -72.26 9.94
CA GLU A 1232 -3.63 -72.35 8.69
C GLU A 1232 -4.43 -71.08 8.41
N ASP A 1233 -4.65 -70.80 7.12
CA ASP A 1233 -5.24 -69.55 6.65
C ASP A 1233 -6.72 -69.40 7.04
N GLU A 1234 -7.38 -70.53 7.33
CA GLU A 1234 -8.82 -70.65 7.56
C GLU A 1234 -9.29 -69.91 8.83
N ASN A 1235 -8.61 -70.08 9.98
CA ASN A 1235 -8.94 -69.34 11.21
C ASN A 1235 -8.82 -67.81 11.05
N TYR A 1236 -7.89 -67.35 10.21
CA TYR A 1236 -7.71 -65.91 9.94
C TYR A 1236 -8.76 -65.39 8.95
N ARG A 1237 -9.33 -66.24 8.09
CA ARG A 1237 -10.48 -65.90 7.25
C ARG A 1237 -11.76 -65.89 8.08
N GLU A 1238 -12.01 -66.90 8.92
CA GLU A 1238 -13.18 -66.93 9.82
C GLU A 1238 -13.25 -65.68 10.72
N LEU A 1239 -12.13 -65.27 11.29
CA LEU A 1239 -11.98 -64.01 12.04
C LEU A 1239 -12.47 -62.81 11.21
N LEU A 1240 -11.93 -62.66 9.99
CA LEU A 1240 -12.22 -61.51 9.13
C LEU A 1240 -13.66 -61.55 8.59
N ASP A 1241 -14.12 -62.68 8.07
CA ASP A 1241 -15.47 -62.87 7.53
C ASP A 1241 -16.54 -62.66 8.61
N THR A 1242 -16.29 -63.10 9.85
CA THR A 1242 -17.19 -62.86 10.99
C THR A 1242 -17.28 -61.37 11.32
N ILE A 1243 -16.14 -60.67 11.42
CA ILE A 1243 -16.10 -59.25 11.77
C ILE A 1243 -16.64 -58.37 10.62
N SER A 1244 -16.28 -58.67 9.37
CA SER A 1244 -16.81 -57.98 8.18
C SER A 1244 -18.32 -58.20 7.98
N ALA A 1245 -18.87 -59.33 8.45
CA ALA A 1245 -20.31 -59.56 8.55
C ALA A 1245 -20.99 -58.86 9.76
N GLY A 1246 -20.26 -58.01 10.49
CA GLY A 1246 -20.77 -57.26 11.65
C GLY A 1246 -20.98 -58.08 12.91
N LYS A 1247 -20.33 -59.25 13.04
CA LYS A 1247 -20.47 -60.17 14.17
C LYS A 1247 -19.21 -60.23 15.01
N THR A 1248 -19.34 -60.57 16.30
CA THR A 1248 -18.21 -60.73 17.21
C THR A 1248 -17.57 -62.11 17.07
N TRP A 1249 -16.27 -62.17 16.77
CA TRP A 1249 -15.46 -63.39 16.78
C TRP A 1249 -14.72 -63.56 18.11
N ARG A 1250 -14.35 -64.81 18.47
CA ARG A 1250 -13.50 -65.16 19.62
C ARG A 1250 -12.67 -66.41 19.32
N GLY A 1251 -11.38 -66.38 19.65
CA GLY A 1251 -10.47 -67.51 19.47
C GLY A 1251 -9.03 -67.14 19.85
N GLN A 1252 -8.08 -68.05 19.63
CA GLN A 1252 -6.66 -67.87 19.96
C GLN A 1252 -5.81 -67.80 18.69
N PHE A 1253 -4.94 -66.79 18.58
CA PHE A 1253 -4.03 -66.58 17.44
C PHE A 1253 -2.59 -66.36 17.92
N VAL A 1254 -1.65 -67.04 17.25
CA VAL A 1254 -0.22 -67.01 17.59
C VAL A 1254 0.45 -65.90 16.79
N ASN A 1255 0.61 -64.75 17.43
CA ASN A 1255 1.09 -63.53 16.81
C ASN A 1255 2.64 -63.45 16.74
N LYS A 1256 3.19 -62.37 16.18
CA LYS A 1256 4.61 -62.01 16.20
C LYS A 1256 4.77 -60.59 16.75
N ARG A 1257 5.77 -60.40 17.62
CA ARG A 1257 6.21 -59.09 18.12
C ARG A 1257 6.98 -58.40 16.99
N LYS A 1258 6.96 -57.07 16.81
CA LYS A 1258 7.51 -56.42 15.57
C LYS A 1258 8.91 -56.88 15.18
N LYS A 1259 9.72 -57.26 16.18
CA LYS A 1259 11.14 -57.60 16.04
C LYS A 1259 11.51 -58.95 16.69
N ARG A 1260 10.55 -59.89 16.88
CA ARG A 1260 10.78 -61.32 17.23
C ARG A 1260 9.72 -62.24 16.59
N ARG A 1261 10.10 -63.44 16.14
CA ARG A 1261 9.25 -64.32 15.32
C ARG A 1261 7.89 -64.70 15.94
N THR A 1262 7.76 -64.85 17.26
CA THR A 1262 6.53 -65.43 17.85
C THR A 1262 6.19 -64.83 19.23
N LEU A 1263 4.88 -64.65 19.45
CA LEU A 1263 4.15 -64.46 20.70
C LEU A 1263 3.06 -65.56 20.73
N PHE A 1264 2.88 -66.22 21.87
CA PHE A 1264 1.72 -67.08 22.14
C PHE A 1264 0.62 -66.25 22.81
#